data_AF-A0A951ZGF7-F1
#
_entry.id   AF-A0A951ZGF7-F1
#
_cell.length_a   1.000
_cell.length_b   1.000
_cell.length_c   1.000
_cell.angle_alpha   90.00
_cell.angle_beta   90.00
_cell.angle_gamma   90.00
#
_symmetry.space_group_name_H-M   'P 1'
#
loop_
_entity.id
_entity.type
_entity.pdbx_description
1 polymer ?
#
loop_
_entity_poly.entity_id
_entity_poly.type
_entity_poly.pdbx_seq_one_letter_code
_entity_poly.pdbx_strand_id
1 'polypeptide(L)'
;RVNDLLDEEQFLELRQKAKAEGDTAFLADIGAPAVRELLRRLDVDKIAEELRASVAVETSQHKKKQMLKRLKIVDAFRNSGDHSDVRNKPEWMIMDVVPVIPPDLRPLVPLDGGRFATSDLNDLYRRVINRNNRLQKLIVHRAPEVILRNEKRMLQEAVDALFDNGRRSKAIRGRGKRPLKSLSDMLKGKQGRFRQNLLGKRVDYSGRSVIVVGPELKLHQCGLPKLMALELFKPFIIHKLVEKGIAETVKRAKKIVERESPEVYEILEEIIRDHPVLLNRAPTLHRLGIQAFEPVLVEGKAIRIHPLVCAAFNADFDGDQMAVHVPLSFEAQLESRVLMLSSNNILKPADGRPVAEPSQDIVLGCYFATKAPTDFDVIVKDPKRVAKLPSFTNAAEVEMAIANGRLQMNSALRYLVKGADHDVSWQVTTAGRVLFSEIVPAELPFQNRELKKKVLSELVFESYRNAGLAATVSFLDRLKEFGFRNATRGGVSIGIADLEIPGEKEILLEEAGTRVERFQKAYSTGNITNGERYNKVIDTWTHANNDIADAMVKRMRESQAGFNPVFMMFDSGSRGSRDQIRQLAGMRGLMAKPQKKLTGGIGEIIESPIKSNFREGLSVLEYFISTHGARKGLADTALKTADAGYLTRRLCDVAQDVTITEEDCGTIMGLEVSALKEGEDIIEPLSERIVGTVAGEDVYDPQLRDEAGRPALLVEAGQMIEEDTARAIEDAGIESLKIRSVLTCEAKRGLCRMCYGRNLATMQMVDIGEAVGIISAQSIGEPGTQLTLRTFHIGGTAARIAEQTARKSKVAGIVEYGDRLVTVINAEGQRIVTSYEGELFVRATADKNAPVSARLHVPLGAILMVKDGDAVKKDDVVFTWDPYTNPIITDTEGTIKFVDLVEDESFAEELDELTGLRQRVVIEDREKKLHPHIEVWQTKGGKEKKVRDFVVPVGAQLIIDDGEAVTAGTTIAKISREAYKTRDITGGLPRVAELFEARRPKDPATISEIDGVVRFGDIKRGKREIFVQPLDGSGAIDEQTPAQLYEVAAGKHLRVHEGDRVRAGDRLSEGPVNPHDILRIKGPRAVQEYLLNEVQEVYRLQGVKINDKHIGVIVRQMLQKVRVLESGDTEFLEGEHVDKAAFRDANDKSKKKKQVPATSEPLLLGITKASLTTQSFISAASFQETTRVLTDAAIRGAKDNLLGLKENIIIGHLIPAGTGMYRYQQVDMDVEAPALPEPEFGLGDLGPLPSVADDLSPLGADELE
;
A
#
# COMPACT_ATOMS: atom_id res chain seq x y z
N ARG A 1 -39.58 -44.65 -8.47
CA ARG A 1 -38.80 -43.38 -8.54
C ARG A 1 -37.74 -43.45 -7.46
N VAL A 2 -36.49 -43.14 -7.80
CA VAL A 2 -35.36 -43.23 -6.86
C VAL A 2 -35.12 -41.83 -6.29
N ASN A 3 -35.03 -41.70 -4.97
CA ASN A 3 -34.79 -40.45 -4.22
C ASN A 3 -35.97 -39.45 -4.15
N ASP A 4 -37.22 -39.90 -4.21
CA ASP A 4 -38.38 -39.03 -3.90
C ASP A 4 -38.51 -38.82 -2.39
N LEU A 5 -38.86 -37.59 -1.99
CA LEU A 5 -39.27 -37.29 -0.62
C LEU A 5 -40.74 -37.70 -0.46
N LEU A 6 -41.01 -38.51 0.56
CA LEU A 6 -42.35 -39.00 0.88
C LEU A 6 -42.81 -38.36 2.18
N ASP A 7 -44.05 -37.85 2.19
CA ASP A 7 -44.72 -37.49 3.45
C ASP A 7 -45.11 -38.75 4.22
N GLU A 8 -45.36 -38.61 5.53
CA GLU A 8 -45.62 -39.76 6.41
C GLU A 8 -46.86 -40.57 5.96
N GLU A 9 -47.90 -39.90 5.48
CA GLU A 9 -49.09 -40.54 4.89
C GLU A 9 -48.78 -41.29 3.60
N GLN A 10 -48.03 -40.66 2.69
CA GLN A 10 -47.61 -41.27 1.42
C GLN A 10 -46.70 -42.48 1.63
N PHE A 11 -45.79 -42.42 2.59
CA PHE A 11 -44.94 -43.54 2.99
C PHE A 11 -45.78 -44.71 3.51
N LEU A 12 -46.79 -44.45 4.34
CA LEU A 12 -47.68 -45.47 4.86
C LEU A 12 -48.51 -46.12 3.75
N GLU A 13 -49.07 -45.33 2.84
CA GLU A 13 -49.82 -45.82 1.67
C GLU A 13 -48.96 -46.68 0.75
N LEU A 14 -47.76 -46.20 0.38
CA LEU A 14 -46.83 -46.93 -0.48
C LEU A 14 -46.31 -48.21 0.19
N ARG A 15 -46.07 -48.18 1.50
CA ARG A 15 -45.69 -49.36 2.27
C ARG A 15 -46.83 -50.39 2.35
N GLN A 16 -48.08 -49.95 2.46
CA GLN A 16 -49.24 -50.83 2.41
C GLN A 16 -49.41 -51.46 1.03
N LYS A 17 -49.23 -50.68 -0.05
CA LYS A 17 -49.23 -51.18 -1.43
C LYS A 17 -48.11 -52.19 -1.68
N ALA A 18 -46.87 -51.86 -1.30
CA ALA A 18 -45.73 -52.78 -1.43
C ALA A 18 -45.95 -54.09 -0.66
N LYS A 19 -46.55 -54.02 0.54
CA LYS A 19 -46.90 -55.21 1.33
C LYS A 19 -48.01 -56.04 0.69
N ALA A 20 -48.98 -55.40 0.02
CA ALA A 20 -50.04 -56.09 -0.71
C ALA A 20 -49.54 -56.76 -2.00
N GLU A 21 -48.53 -56.17 -2.65
CA GLU A 21 -47.91 -56.67 -3.89
C GLU A 21 -46.75 -57.66 -3.64
N GLY A 22 -46.35 -57.87 -2.38
CA GLY A 22 -45.23 -58.77 -2.01
C GLY A 22 -43.85 -58.23 -2.39
N ASP A 23 -43.75 -56.93 -2.70
CA ASP A 23 -42.52 -56.29 -3.14
C ASP A 23 -41.57 -56.04 -1.94
N THR A 24 -40.40 -56.70 -1.98
CA THR A 24 -39.33 -56.54 -0.98
C THR A 24 -38.30 -55.47 -1.37
N ALA A 25 -38.41 -54.88 -2.57
CA ALA A 25 -37.46 -53.90 -3.08
C ALA A 25 -37.73 -52.46 -2.58
N PHE A 26 -38.91 -52.19 -2.00
CA PHE A 26 -39.24 -50.88 -1.45
C PHE A 26 -38.51 -50.62 -0.13
N LEU A 27 -37.48 -49.79 -0.19
CA LEU A 27 -36.69 -49.32 0.95
C LEU A 27 -36.86 -47.81 1.12
N ALA A 28 -37.43 -47.40 2.25
CA ALA A 28 -37.50 -46.01 2.67
C ALA A 28 -37.21 -45.90 4.17
N ASP A 29 -36.36 -44.95 4.53
CA ASP A 29 -35.87 -44.68 5.88
C ASP A 29 -35.81 -43.16 6.11
N ILE A 30 -35.66 -42.72 7.36
CA ILE A 30 -35.67 -41.29 7.73
C ILE A 30 -34.38 -40.86 8.47
N GLY A 31 -34.00 -39.60 8.30
CA GLY A 31 -32.90 -38.98 9.06
C GLY A 31 -31.50 -39.39 8.59
N ALA A 32 -30.51 -39.30 9.48
CA ALA A 32 -29.10 -39.52 9.15
C ALA A 32 -28.77 -40.92 8.56
N PRO A 33 -29.37 -42.04 9.04
CA PRO A 33 -29.14 -43.36 8.44
C PRO A 33 -29.56 -43.44 6.98
N ALA A 34 -30.72 -42.84 6.64
CA ALA A 34 -31.21 -42.77 5.26
C ALA A 34 -30.24 -42.00 4.36
N VAL A 35 -29.76 -40.83 4.81
CA VAL A 35 -28.77 -40.03 4.07
C VAL A 35 -27.48 -40.80 3.86
N ARG A 36 -26.99 -41.55 4.86
CA ARG A 36 -25.79 -42.36 4.74
C ARG A 36 -25.94 -43.48 3.72
N GLU A 37 -27.06 -44.21 3.75
CA GLU A 37 -27.33 -45.29 2.79
C GLU A 37 -27.46 -44.74 1.36
N LEU A 38 -28.06 -43.56 1.18
CA LEU A 38 -28.08 -42.86 -0.10
C LEU A 38 -26.66 -42.53 -0.58
N LEU A 39 -25.79 -42.01 0.30
CA LEU A 39 -24.41 -41.69 -0.04
C LEU A 39 -23.58 -42.93 -0.36
N ARG A 40 -23.80 -44.03 0.36
CA ARG A 40 -23.10 -45.32 0.16
C ARG A 40 -23.41 -45.96 -1.20
N ARG A 41 -24.62 -45.75 -1.72
CA ARG A 41 -25.04 -46.27 -3.03
C ARG A 41 -24.54 -45.44 -4.21
N LEU A 42 -23.92 -44.28 -3.97
CA LEU A 42 -23.39 -43.45 -5.04
C LEU A 42 -22.11 -44.05 -5.60
N ASP A 43 -22.12 -44.34 -6.90
CA ASP A 43 -20.91 -44.63 -7.66
C ASP A 43 -20.35 -43.32 -8.23
N VAL A 44 -19.24 -42.87 -7.65
CA VAL A 44 -18.60 -41.57 -7.97
C VAL A 44 -18.06 -41.55 -9.40
N ASP A 45 -17.50 -42.67 -9.87
CA ASP A 45 -16.88 -42.75 -11.21
C ASP A 45 -17.96 -42.70 -12.30
N LYS A 46 -19.03 -43.48 -12.13
CA LYS A 46 -20.18 -43.47 -13.06
C LYS A 46 -20.85 -42.10 -13.14
N ILE A 47 -21.05 -41.44 -11.98
CA ILE A 47 -21.65 -40.10 -11.93
C ILE A 47 -20.76 -39.07 -12.63
N ALA A 48 -19.43 -39.19 -12.51
CA ALA A 48 -18.51 -38.28 -13.20
C ALA A 48 -18.62 -38.40 -14.73
N GLU A 49 -18.69 -39.62 -15.26
CA GLU A 49 -18.87 -39.88 -16.69
C GLU A 49 -20.21 -39.36 -17.21
N GLU A 50 -21.30 -39.64 -16.50
CA GLU A 50 -22.64 -39.13 -16.84
C GLU A 50 -22.68 -37.59 -16.84
N LEU A 51 -22.06 -36.95 -15.84
CA LEU A 51 -22.00 -35.50 -15.74
C LEU A 51 -21.15 -34.89 -16.86
N ARG A 52 -20.01 -35.49 -17.23
CA ARG A 52 -19.17 -34.99 -18.34
C ARG A 52 -19.89 -35.10 -19.68
N ALA A 53 -20.53 -36.24 -19.95
CA ALA A 53 -21.34 -36.42 -21.15
C ALA A 53 -22.49 -35.40 -21.22
N SER A 54 -23.16 -35.16 -20.09
CA SER A 54 -24.26 -34.20 -20.02
C SER A 54 -23.78 -32.75 -20.21
N VAL A 55 -22.63 -32.38 -19.62
CA VAL A 55 -22.06 -31.03 -19.75
C VAL A 55 -21.64 -30.73 -21.19
N ALA A 56 -21.20 -31.73 -21.96
CA ALA A 56 -20.86 -31.58 -23.36
C ALA A 56 -22.08 -31.29 -24.26
N VAL A 57 -23.26 -31.80 -23.89
CA VAL A 57 -24.51 -31.67 -24.67
C VAL A 57 -25.37 -30.49 -24.20
N GLU A 58 -25.29 -30.10 -22.93
CA GLU A 58 -26.17 -29.09 -22.32
C GLU A 58 -25.88 -27.67 -22.83
N THR A 59 -26.88 -27.04 -23.46
CA THR A 59 -26.79 -25.69 -24.02
C THR A 59 -27.10 -24.59 -23.00
N SER A 60 -27.83 -24.89 -21.92
CA SER A 60 -28.18 -23.91 -20.89
C SER A 60 -27.00 -23.58 -19.97
N GLN A 61 -26.52 -22.33 -19.99
CA GLN A 61 -25.40 -21.89 -19.14
C GLN A 61 -25.66 -22.11 -17.64
N HIS A 62 -26.90 -21.89 -17.17
CA HIS A 62 -27.22 -22.05 -15.75
C HIS A 62 -27.15 -23.52 -15.31
N LYS A 63 -27.74 -24.43 -16.09
CA LYS A 63 -27.68 -25.88 -15.82
C LYS A 63 -26.25 -26.39 -15.95
N LYS A 64 -25.54 -26.01 -17.02
CA LYS A 64 -24.13 -26.33 -17.23
C LYS A 64 -23.28 -25.94 -16.01
N LYS A 65 -23.48 -24.73 -15.47
CA LYS A 65 -22.78 -24.25 -14.26
C LYS A 65 -23.12 -25.06 -13.00
N GLN A 66 -24.37 -25.46 -12.81
CA GLN A 66 -24.75 -26.35 -11.69
C GLN A 66 -24.12 -27.73 -11.82
N MET A 67 -24.12 -28.30 -13.03
CA MET A 67 -23.51 -29.59 -13.33
C MET A 67 -21.99 -29.55 -13.12
N LEU A 68 -21.31 -28.52 -13.62
CA LEU A 68 -19.87 -28.30 -13.39
C LEU A 68 -19.54 -28.18 -11.90
N LYS A 69 -20.37 -27.48 -11.11
CA LYS A 69 -20.16 -27.38 -9.66
C LYS A 69 -20.29 -28.74 -8.97
N ARG A 70 -21.24 -29.56 -9.41
CA ARG A 70 -21.41 -30.93 -8.90
C ARG A 70 -20.24 -31.82 -9.32
N LEU A 71 -19.87 -31.77 -10.61
CA LEU A 71 -18.75 -32.51 -11.18
C LEU A 71 -17.45 -32.20 -10.42
N LYS A 72 -17.21 -30.92 -10.07
CA LYS A 72 -16.04 -30.54 -9.27
C LYS A 72 -15.95 -31.26 -7.91
N ILE A 73 -17.08 -31.46 -7.22
CA ILE A 73 -17.11 -32.17 -5.94
C ILE A 73 -16.89 -33.67 -6.17
N VAL A 74 -17.53 -34.23 -7.21
CA VAL A 74 -17.38 -35.64 -7.58
C VAL A 74 -15.92 -35.95 -7.96
N ASP A 75 -15.29 -35.11 -8.78
CA ASP A 75 -13.88 -35.23 -9.16
C ASP A 75 -12.94 -35.01 -7.96
N ALA A 76 -13.30 -34.16 -6.99
CA ALA A 76 -12.54 -34.03 -5.75
C ALA A 76 -12.53 -35.33 -4.93
N PHE A 77 -13.66 -36.04 -4.84
CA PHE A 77 -13.70 -37.36 -4.20
C PHE A 77 -12.92 -38.41 -5.00
N ARG A 78 -13.07 -38.39 -6.33
CA ARG A 78 -12.36 -39.30 -7.24
C ARG A 78 -10.84 -39.14 -7.16
N ASN A 79 -10.35 -37.90 -7.07
CA ASN A 79 -8.93 -37.57 -7.05
C ASN A 79 -8.30 -37.55 -5.65
N SER A 80 -9.08 -37.87 -4.60
CA SER A 80 -8.61 -37.80 -3.21
C SER A 80 -7.60 -38.89 -2.81
N GLY A 81 -7.37 -39.89 -3.66
CA GLY A 81 -6.37 -40.95 -3.46
C GLY A 81 -6.02 -41.70 -4.75
N ASP A 82 -4.80 -42.24 -4.81
CA ASP A 82 -4.23 -42.91 -5.99
C ASP A 82 -4.92 -44.25 -6.32
N HIS A 83 -5.49 -44.91 -5.30
CA HIS A 83 -6.24 -46.17 -5.41
C HIS A 83 -7.64 -46.07 -4.78
N SER A 84 -8.59 -46.88 -5.27
CA SER A 84 -9.99 -46.90 -4.79
C SER A 84 -10.13 -47.08 -3.28
N ASP A 85 -9.20 -47.80 -2.66
CA ASP A 85 -9.23 -48.10 -1.23
C ASP A 85 -8.73 -46.93 -0.35
N VAL A 86 -7.95 -46.02 -0.94
CA VAL A 86 -7.38 -44.83 -0.29
C VAL A 86 -8.24 -43.58 -0.52
N ARG A 87 -9.16 -43.62 -1.50
CA ARG A 87 -10.08 -42.52 -1.79
C ARG A 87 -11.04 -42.25 -0.62
N ASN A 88 -11.32 -40.97 -0.41
CA ASN A 88 -12.39 -40.55 0.48
C ASN A 88 -13.74 -41.11 0.02
N LYS A 89 -14.54 -41.60 0.96
CA LYS A 89 -15.87 -42.14 0.66
C LYS A 89 -16.97 -41.15 1.07
N PRO A 90 -18.01 -40.93 0.24
CA PRO A 90 -19.08 -39.98 0.56
C PRO A 90 -19.78 -40.25 1.89
N GLU A 91 -19.94 -41.52 2.27
CA GLU A 91 -20.59 -41.92 3.52
C GLU A 91 -19.86 -41.46 4.78
N TRP A 92 -18.57 -41.13 4.70
CA TRP A 92 -17.79 -40.62 5.85
C TRP A 92 -18.24 -39.22 6.31
N MET A 93 -19.03 -38.51 5.51
CA MET A 93 -19.67 -37.27 5.95
C MET A 93 -20.65 -37.49 7.12
N ILE A 94 -21.17 -38.71 7.27
CA ILE A 94 -22.03 -39.11 8.40
C ILE A 94 -21.19 -39.90 9.40
N MET A 95 -20.91 -39.29 10.56
CA MET A 95 -20.04 -39.88 11.58
C MET A 95 -20.82 -40.85 12.49
N ASP A 96 -20.37 -42.10 12.56
CA ASP A 96 -20.84 -43.06 13.58
C ASP A 96 -20.11 -42.91 14.92
N VAL A 97 -18.86 -42.44 14.85
CA VAL A 97 -17.95 -42.35 16.00
C VAL A 97 -17.43 -40.93 16.11
N VAL A 98 -17.61 -40.32 17.29
CA VAL A 98 -17.09 -38.98 17.59
C VAL A 98 -15.82 -39.12 18.44
N PRO A 99 -14.65 -38.68 17.95
CA PRO A 99 -13.41 -38.74 18.73
C PRO A 99 -13.45 -37.74 19.89
N VAL A 100 -12.88 -38.15 21.03
CA VAL A 100 -12.78 -37.32 22.23
C VAL A 100 -11.35 -36.81 22.38
N ILE A 101 -11.19 -35.49 22.51
CA ILE A 101 -9.87 -34.87 22.71
C ILE A 101 -9.26 -35.34 24.05
N PRO A 102 -7.93 -35.59 24.10
CA PRO A 102 -7.22 -35.95 25.34
C PRO A 102 -7.47 -34.95 26.48
N PRO A 103 -7.61 -35.43 27.75
CA PRO A 103 -7.87 -34.58 28.92
C PRO A 103 -6.90 -33.40 29.10
N ASP A 104 -5.62 -33.56 28.76
CA ASP A 104 -4.61 -32.50 28.92
C ASP A 104 -4.87 -31.28 28.05
N LEU A 105 -5.54 -31.46 26.89
CA LEU A 105 -5.96 -30.38 26.01
C LEU A 105 -7.30 -29.76 26.44
N ARG A 106 -7.97 -30.34 27.45
CA ARG A 106 -9.21 -29.85 28.07
C ARG A 106 -9.12 -29.96 29.61
N PRO A 107 -8.09 -29.35 30.23
CA PRO A 107 -7.72 -29.66 31.61
C PRO A 107 -8.81 -29.25 32.60
N LEU A 108 -8.82 -29.95 33.73
CA LEU A 108 -9.63 -29.66 34.90
C LEU A 108 -8.65 -29.31 36.02
N VAL A 109 -8.36 -28.02 36.15
CA VAL A 109 -7.31 -27.53 37.05
C VAL A 109 -7.95 -27.11 38.38
N PRO A 110 -7.52 -27.66 39.53
CA PRO A 110 -7.94 -27.15 40.82
C PRO A 110 -7.41 -25.73 41.01
N LEU A 111 -8.26 -24.81 41.46
CA LEU A 111 -7.90 -23.46 41.87
C LEU A 111 -7.86 -23.38 43.39
N ASP A 112 -7.08 -22.44 43.90
CA ASP A 112 -7.03 -22.12 45.34
C ASP A 112 -8.45 -21.82 45.85
N GLY A 113 -8.89 -22.57 46.87
CA GLY A 113 -10.25 -22.50 47.43
C GLY A 113 -11.21 -23.61 46.99
N GLY A 114 -10.71 -24.75 46.49
CA GLY A 114 -11.50 -25.96 46.23
C GLY A 114 -12.44 -25.87 45.01
N ARG A 115 -12.28 -24.82 44.20
CA ARG A 115 -13.01 -24.66 42.92
C ARG A 115 -12.20 -25.28 41.79
N PHE A 116 -12.87 -25.78 40.77
CA PHE A 116 -12.23 -26.31 39.57
C PHE A 116 -12.45 -25.38 38.38
N ALA A 117 -11.36 -25.06 37.68
CA ALA A 117 -11.41 -24.44 36.37
C ALA A 117 -11.63 -25.55 35.32
N THR A 118 -12.83 -25.57 34.72
CA THR A 118 -13.18 -26.55 33.69
C THR A 118 -13.16 -25.92 32.31
N SER A 119 -12.55 -26.57 31.33
CA SER A 119 -12.68 -26.20 29.91
C SER A 119 -14.13 -26.29 29.43
N ASP A 120 -14.57 -25.33 28.62
CA ASP A 120 -15.91 -25.31 27.98
C ASP A 120 -16.21 -26.59 27.18
N LEU A 121 -15.16 -27.24 26.62
CA LEU A 121 -15.30 -28.49 25.88
C LEU A 121 -15.83 -29.63 26.76
N ASN A 122 -15.44 -29.67 28.04
CA ASN A 122 -15.90 -30.71 28.96
C ASN A 122 -17.43 -30.65 29.13
N ASP A 123 -18.00 -29.44 29.15
CA ASP A 123 -19.44 -29.25 29.22
C ASP A 123 -20.16 -29.72 27.95
N LEU A 124 -19.57 -29.48 26.77
CA LEU A 124 -20.10 -29.92 25.49
C LEU A 124 -20.03 -31.45 25.36
N TYR A 125 -18.86 -32.06 25.66
CA TYR A 125 -18.70 -33.52 25.66
C TYR A 125 -19.66 -34.19 26.65
N ARG A 126 -19.79 -33.67 27.87
CA ARG A 126 -20.73 -34.20 28.87
C ARG A 126 -22.16 -34.21 28.35
N ARG A 127 -22.59 -33.17 27.61
CA ARG A 127 -23.93 -33.16 26.99
C ARG A 127 -24.08 -34.24 25.94
N VAL A 128 -23.10 -34.39 25.04
CA VAL A 128 -23.12 -35.44 24.01
C VAL A 128 -23.19 -36.83 24.64
N ILE A 129 -22.34 -37.11 25.62
CA ILE A 129 -22.28 -38.40 26.32
C ILE A 129 -23.62 -38.68 27.02
N ASN A 130 -24.16 -37.72 27.76
CA ASN A 130 -25.43 -37.90 28.48
C ASN A 130 -26.60 -38.16 27.52
N ARG A 131 -26.64 -37.47 26.37
CA ARG A 131 -27.67 -37.68 25.34
C ARG A 131 -27.52 -39.04 24.66
N ASN A 132 -26.29 -39.44 24.34
CA ASN A 132 -26.03 -40.74 23.73
C ASN A 132 -26.40 -41.90 24.68
N ASN A 133 -25.97 -41.82 25.94
CA ASN A 133 -26.32 -42.83 26.95
C ASN A 133 -27.83 -42.90 27.20
N ARG A 134 -28.53 -41.75 27.17
CA ARG A 134 -29.99 -41.72 27.28
C ARG A 134 -30.66 -42.35 26.07
N LEU A 135 -30.20 -42.06 24.86
CA LEU A 135 -30.72 -42.67 23.63
C LEU A 135 -30.51 -44.19 23.64
N GLN A 136 -29.34 -44.68 24.05
CA GLN A 136 -29.07 -46.11 24.19
C GLN A 136 -30.05 -46.77 25.18
N LYS A 137 -30.26 -46.17 26.36
CA LYS A 137 -31.25 -46.67 27.32
C LYS A 137 -32.66 -46.73 26.73
N LEU A 138 -33.08 -45.69 26.02
CA LEU A 138 -34.41 -45.65 25.38
C LEU A 138 -34.58 -46.72 24.30
N ILE A 139 -33.52 -47.04 23.55
CA ILE A 139 -33.52 -48.13 22.55
C ILE A 139 -33.66 -49.49 23.25
N VAL A 140 -32.90 -49.73 24.32
CA VAL A 140 -32.96 -50.97 25.11
C VAL A 140 -34.36 -51.18 25.71
N HIS A 141 -34.99 -50.11 26.20
CA HIS A 141 -36.34 -50.15 26.76
C HIS A 141 -37.47 -50.13 25.71
N ARG A 142 -37.16 -50.17 24.40
CA ARG A 142 -38.13 -50.12 23.29
C ARG A 142 -39.13 -48.95 23.42
N ALA A 143 -38.62 -47.76 23.75
CA ALA A 143 -39.46 -46.56 23.86
C ALA A 143 -40.15 -46.20 22.53
N PRO A 144 -41.31 -45.51 22.55
CA PRO A 144 -42.00 -45.04 21.35
C PRO A 144 -41.11 -44.25 20.38
N GLU A 145 -41.36 -44.40 19.08
CA GLU A 145 -40.56 -43.74 18.03
C GLU A 145 -40.47 -42.22 18.18
N VAL A 146 -41.54 -41.56 18.63
CA VAL A 146 -41.56 -40.10 18.82
C VAL A 146 -40.48 -39.65 19.80
N ILE A 147 -40.28 -40.41 20.89
CA ILE A 147 -39.27 -40.12 21.91
C ILE A 147 -37.87 -40.39 21.37
N LEU A 148 -37.69 -41.50 20.64
CA LEU A 148 -36.42 -41.83 19.99
C LEU A 148 -36.03 -40.77 18.93
N ARG A 149 -36.98 -40.31 18.11
CA ARG A 149 -36.77 -39.25 17.10
C ARG A 149 -36.35 -37.94 17.79
N ASN A 150 -37.02 -37.57 18.88
CA ASN A 150 -36.64 -36.37 19.64
C ASN A 150 -35.23 -36.50 20.26
N GLU A 151 -34.89 -37.63 20.87
CA GLU A 151 -33.57 -37.80 21.49
C GLU A 151 -32.45 -37.87 20.43
N LYS A 152 -32.71 -38.49 19.26
CA LYS A 152 -31.80 -38.44 18.10
C LYS A 152 -31.55 -36.99 17.64
N ARG A 153 -32.61 -36.16 17.56
CA ARG A 153 -32.48 -34.73 17.24
C ARG A 153 -31.65 -33.98 18.29
N MET A 154 -31.89 -34.25 19.58
CA MET A 154 -31.14 -33.61 20.67
C MET A 154 -29.66 -34.05 20.72
N LEU A 155 -29.37 -35.30 20.34
CA LEU A 155 -28.01 -35.79 20.19
C LEU A 155 -27.30 -35.07 19.03
N GLN A 156 -27.95 -34.98 17.86
CA GLN A 156 -27.42 -34.21 16.72
C GLN A 156 -27.13 -32.77 17.12
N GLU A 157 -28.04 -32.12 17.87
CA GLU A 157 -27.84 -30.77 18.40
C GLU A 157 -26.63 -30.64 19.33
N ALA A 158 -26.41 -31.62 20.19
CA ALA A 158 -25.26 -31.61 21.09
C ALA A 158 -23.95 -31.80 20.32
N VAL A 159 -23.94 -32.66 19.30
CA VAL A 159 -22.78 -32.91 18.43
C VAL A 159 -22.49 -31.68 17.56
N ASP A 160 -23.51 -31.08 16.95
CA ASP A 160 -23.37 -29.84 16.18
C ASP A 160 -22.73 -28.74 17.05
N ALA A 161 -23.20 -28.58 18.29
CA ALA A 161 -22.67 -27.57 19.21
C ALA A 161 -21.23 -27.85 19.69
N LEU A 162 -20.83 -29.12 19.77
CA LEU A 162 -19.44 -29.51 20.06
C LEU A 162 -18.50 -29.06 18.93
N PHE A 163 -18.89 -29.29 17.67
CA PHE A 163 -18.07 -28.94 16.52
C PHE A 163 -18.12 -27.44 16.18
N ASP A 164 -19.31 -26.84 16.08
CA ASP A 164 -19.51 -25.41 15.84
C ASP A 164 -20.80 -24.88 16.52
N ASN A 165 -20.63 -24.32 17.71
CA ASN A 165 -21.73 -23.78 18.52
C ASN A 165 -22.39 -22.52 17.91
N GLY A 166 -21.70 -21.84 16.99
CA GLY A 166 -22.17 -20.57 16.41
C GLY A 166 -23.06 -20.71 15.17
N ARG A 167 -23.15 -21.91 14.57
CA ARG A 167 -23.81 -22.11 13.27
C ARG A 167 -25.34 -22.17 13.36
N ARG A 168 -25.91 -22.47 14.54
CA ARG A 168 -27.35 -22.42 14.80
C ARG A 168 -27.78 -21.08 15.39
N SER A 169 -29.06 -20.74 15.22
CA SER A 169 -29.67 -19.48 15.67
C SER A 169 -29.53 -19.21 17.18
N LYS A 170 -29.39 -20.25 18.01
CA LYS A 170 -29.19 -20.12 19.46
C LYS A 170 -28.00 -20.96 19.93
N ALA A 171 -26.89 -20.29 20.20
CA ALA A 171 -25.71 -20.91 20.79
C ALA A 171 -26.00 -21.44 22.21
N ILE A 172 -25.43 -22.60 22.53
CA ILE A 172 -25.47 -23.18 23.87
C ILE A 172 -24.62 -22.32 24.81
N ARG A 173 -25.24 -21.90 25.92
CA ARG A 173 -24.62 -21.04 26.93
C ARG A 173 -24.32 -21.80 28.22
N GLY A 174 -23.23 -21.43 28.89
CA GLY A 174 -22.87 -21.91 30.23
C GLY A 174 -23.59 -21.14 31.33
N ARG A 175 -23.21 -21.40 32.59
CA ARG A 175 -23.80 -20.74 33.78
C ARG A 175 -23.69 -19.21 33.74
N GLY A 176 -22.62 -18.67 33.14
CA GLY A 176 -22.38 -17.23 32.98
C GLY A 176 -23.06 -16.56 31.78
N LYS A 177 -24.07 -17.18 31.15
CA LYS A 177 -24.75 -16.71 29.91
C LYS A 177 -23.85 -16.47 28.68
N ARG A 178 -22.53 -16.68 28.79
CA ARG A 178 -21.57 -16.73 27.69
C ARG A 178 -21.80 -17.99 26.84
N PRO A 179 -21.67 -17.92 25.50
CA PRO A 179 -21.64 -19.11 24.66
C PRO A 179 -20.41 -19.97 24.96
N LEU A 180 -20.57 -21.29 25.03
CA LEU A 180 -19.45 -22.22 25.21
C LEU A 180 -18.59 -22.24 23.95
N LYS A 181 -17.26 -22.23 24.11
CA LYS A 181 -16.31 -22.36 22.99
C LYS A 181 -16.36 -23.78 22.41
N SER A 182 -16.61 -23.89 21.10
CA SER A 182 -16.59 -25.15 20.35
C SER A 182 -15.20 -25.49 19.79
N LEU A 183 -15.05 -26.67 19.20
CA LEU A 183 -13.81 -27.09 18.53
C LEU A 183 -13.42 -26.14 17.40
N SER A 184 -14.39 -25.72 16.58
CA SER A 184 -14.14 -24.75 15.50
C SER A 184 -13.70 -23.40 16.05
N ASP A 185 -14.26 -22.94 17.17
CA ASP A 185 -13.88 -21.67 17.82
C ASP A 185 -12.44 -21.69 18.37
N MET A 186 -11.90 -22.87 18.70
CA MET A 186 -10.50 -23.00 19.08
C MET A 186 -9.55 -22.87 17.89
N LEU A 187 -10.02 -23.11 16.67
CA LEU A 187 -9.23 -23.00 15.45
C LEU A 187 -9.41 -21.63 14.77
N LYS A 188 -10.64 -21.10 14.71
CA LYS A 188 -10.99 -19.88 13.96
C LYS A 188 -10.86 -18.61 14.80
N GLY A 189 -10.70 -17.48 14.11
CA GLY A 189 -10.69 -16.14 14.73
C GLY A 189 -9.34 -15.70 15.30
N LYS A 190 -9.30 -14.51 15.92
CA LYS A 190 -8.06 -13.91 16.47
C LYS A 190 -7.49 -14.69 17.65
N GLN A 191 -8.36 -15.29 18.48
CA GLN A 191 -7.98 -16.15 19.60
C GLN A 191 -7.80 -17.63 19.20
N GLY A 192 -7.95 -17.96 17.91
CA GLY A 192 -7.77 -19.31 17.42
C GLY A 192 -6.30 -19.72 17.42
N ARG A 193 -6.04 -21.03 17.53
CA ARG A 193 -4.68 -21.60 17.64
C ARG A 193 -3.74 -21.15 16.51
N PHE A 194 -4.21 -21.13 15.26
CA PHE A 194 -3.42 -20.69 14.10
C PHE A 194 -2.81 -19.29 14.30
N ARG A 195 -3.57 -18.34 14.85
CA ARG A 195 -3.13 -16.95 14.97
C ARG A 195 -2.47 -16.64 16.31
N GLN A 196 -3.05 -17.10 17.40
CA GLN A 196 -2.61 -16.71 18.75
C GLN A 196 -1.47 -17.59 19.29
N ASN A 197 -1.37 -18.85 18.88
CA ASN A 197 -0.45 -19.83 19.47
C ASN A 197 0.58 -20.39 18.50
N LEU A 198 0.26 -20.46 17.19
CA LEU A 198 1.18 -21.00 16.19
C LEU A 198 2.02 -19.88 15.55
N LEU A 199 1.38 -18.80 15.09
CA LEU A 199 2.08 -17.64 14.53
C LEU A 199 2.55 -16.66 15.61
N GLY A 200 1.68 -16.31 16.55
CA GLY A 200 2.07 -15.62 17.77
C GLY A 200 2.46 -16.64 18.84
N LYS A 201 3.62 -16.48 19.49
CA LYS A 201 4.06 -17.33 20.60
C LYS A 201 4.61 -16.45 21.71
N ARG A 202 4.41 -16.88 22.96
CA ARG A 202 5.21 -16.36 24.08
C ARG A 202 6.56 -17.05 24.00
N VAL A 203 7.63 -16.29 24.19
CA VAL A 203 9.00 -16.74 24.03
C VAL A 203 9.73 -16.50 25.34
N ASP A 204 10.42 -17.53 25.83
CA ASP A 204 11.32 -17.40 26.98
C ASP A 204 12.56 -16.57 26.59
N TYR A 205 13.43 -16.25 27.55
CA TYR A 205 14.62 -15.42 27.30
C TYR A 205 14.29 -14.07 26.65
N SER A 206 13.18 -13.48 27.07
CA SER A 206 12.72 -12.17 26.63
C SER A 206 12.32 -11.28 27.80
N GLY A 207 12.47 -9.97 27.62
CA GLY A 207 12.14 -8.95 28.61
C GLY A 207 11.60 -7.70 27.94
N ARG A 208 10.96 -6.80 28.70
CA ARG A 208 10.55 -5.49 28.19
C ARG A 208 10.80 -4.40 29.22
N SER A 209 11.20 -3.22 28.76
CA SER A 209 11.30 -2.03 29.61
C SER A 209 11.10 -0.74 28.81
N VAL A 210 10.95 0.36 29.53
CA VAL A 210 10.88 1.72 28.95
C VAL A 210 12.23 2.07 28.34
N ILE A 211 12.19 2.72 27.18
CA ILE A 211 13.39 3.19 26.49
C ILE A 211 13.77 4.61 26.89
N VAL A 212 15.07 4.86 26.95
CA VAL A 212 15.68 6.18 27.21
C VAL A 212 16.80 6.41 26.19
N VAL A 213 17.11 7.67 25.92
CA VAL A 213 18.19 8.05 25.00
C VAL A 213 19.56 7.68 25.59
N GLY A 214 20.42 7.05 24.79
CA GLY A 214 21.82 6.77 25.11
C GLY A 214 22.76 7.42 24.10
N PRO A 215 23.00 8.75 24.18
CA PRO A 215 23.84 9.45 23.20
C PRO A 215 25.30 8.97 23.17
N GLU A 216 25.81 8.44 24.28
CA GLU A 216 27.16 7.88 24.43
C GLU A 216 27.38 6.53 23.73
N LEU A 217 26.31 5.82 23.39
CA LEU A 217 26.39 4.51 22.74
C LEU A 217 26.87 4.66 21.29
N LYS A 218 27.53 3.64 20.76
CA LYS A 218 27.79 3.53 19.31
C LYS A 218 26.56 2.98 18.58
N LEU A 219 26.50 3.13 17.26
CA LEU A 219 25.35 2.70 16.47
C LEU A 219 24.96 1.22 16.67
N HIS A 220 25.94 0.32 16.81
CA HIS A 220 25.75 -1.14 17.01
C HIS A 220 25.45 -1.54 18.46
N GLN A 221 25.44 -0.60 19.41
CA GLN A 221 25.32 -0.89 20.83
C GLN A 221 23.95 -0.51 21.39
N CYS A 222 23.51 -1.22 22.43
CA CYS A 222 22.36 -0.84 23.24
C CYS A 222 22.69 -0.96 24.73
N GLY A 223 22.08 -0.12 25.57
CA GLY A 223 22.24 -0.21 27.02
C GLY A 223 21.22 -1.16 27.63
N LEU A 224 21.68 -2.26 28.22
CA LEU A 224 20.85 -3.25 28.90
C LEU A 224 20.98 -3.13 30.44
N PRO A 225 19.87 -2.97 31.17
CA PRO A 225 19.90 -2.91 32.63
C PRO A 225 20.53 -4.16 33.25
N LYS A 226 21.42 -3.98 34.25
CA LYS A 226 22.08 -5.09 34.95
C LYS A 226 21.12 -6.17 35.45
N LEU A 227 20.02 -5.78 36.12
CA LEU A 227 19.02 -6.72 36.63
C LEU A 227 18.30 -7.50 35.52
N MET A 228 18.06 -6.85 34.38
CA MET A 228 17.43 -7.49 33.23
C MET A 228 18.41 -8.48 32.58
N ALA A 229 19.66 -8.07 32.38
CA ALA A 229 20.72 -8.92 31.84
C ALA A 229 20.95 -10.16 32.72
N LEU A 230 20.97 -9.99 34.05
CA LEU A 230 21.12 -11.09 35.01
C LEU A 230 20.05 -12.18 34.82
N GLU A 231 18.78 -11.79 34.66
CA GLU A 231 17.69 -12.76 34.51
C GLU A 231 17.67 -13.39 33.10
N LEU A 232 17.96 -12.60 32.06
CA LEU A 232 18.01 -13.09 30.68
C LEU A 232 19.14 -14.10 30.45
N PHE A 233 20.32 -13.85 31.01
CA PHE A 233 21.50 -14.69 30.82
C PHE A 233 21.73 -15.71 31.93
N LYS A 234 20.75 -15.87 32.84
CA LYS A 234 20.85 -16.70 34.04
C LYS A 234 21.41 -18.11 33.81
N PRO A 235 20.98 -18.89 32.79
CA PRO A 235 21.55 -20.22 32.57
C PRO A 235 23.02 -20.20 32.14
N PHE A 236 23.41 -19.21 31.32
CA PHE A 236 24.79 -19.03 30.86
C PHE A 236 25.73 -18.68 32.02
N ILE A 237 25.27 -17.80 32.92
CA ILE A 237 26.00 -17.43 34.14
C ILE A 237 26.20 -18.65 35.04
N ILE A 238 25.14 -19.44 35.26
CA ILE A 238 25.20 -20.65 36.09
C ILE A 238 26.19 -21.66 35.50
N HIS A 239 26.18 -21.86 34.17
CA HIS A 239 27.12 -22.75 33.50
C HIS A 239 28.57 -22.25 33.67
N LYS A 240 28.84 -20.97 33.39
CA LYS A 240 30.19 -20.38 33.53
C LYS A 240 30.72 -20.40 34.96
N LEU A 241 29.86 -20.20 35.97
CA LEU A 241 30.26 -20.28 37.38
C LEU A 241 30.74 -21.69 37.76
N VAL A 242 30.12 -22.72 37.20
CA VAL A 242 30.53 -24.12 37.41
C VAL A 242 31.80 -24.43 36.63
N GLU A 243 31.87 -24.00 35.37
CA GLU A 243 33.04 -24.17 34.49
C GLU A 243 34.32 -23.55 35.06
N LYS A 244 34.21 -22.35 35.65
CA LYS A 244 35.34 -21.66 36.31
C LYS A 244 35.67 -22.21 37.72
N GLY A 245 34.91 -23.17 38.23
CA GLY A 245 35.11 -23.74 39.57
C GLY A 245 34.74 -22.81 40.74
N ILE A 246 34.12 -21.65 40.48
CA ILE A 246 33.64 -20.72 41.51
C ILE A 246 32.47 -21.36 42.28
N ALA A 247 31.67 -22.18 41.60
CA ALA A 247 30.60 -22.98 42.19
C ALA A 247 30.79 -24.46 41.88
N GLU A 248 30.87 -25.30 42.92
CA GLU A 248 30.99 -26.76 42.77
C GLU A 248 29.72 -27.42 42.17
N THR A 249 28.54 -26.80 42.35
CA THR A 249 27.26 -27.37 41.89
C THR A 249 26.33 -26.29 41.34
N VAL A 250 25.44 -26.68 40.43
CA VAL A 250 24.39 -25.82 39.84
C VAL A 250 23.51 -25.17 40.94
N LYS A 251 23.21 -25.90 42.01
CA LYS A 251 22.41 -25.38 43.13
C LYS A 251 23.15 -24.30 43.91
N ARG A 252 24.46 -24.44 44.11
CA ARG A 252 25.30 -23.41 44.74
C ARG A 252 25.47 -22.20 43.81
N ALA A 253 25.70 -22.43 42.52
CA ALA A 253 25.75 -21.37 41.50
C ALA A 253 24.45 -20.54 41.49
N LYS A 254 23.28 -21.21 41.50
CA LYS A 254 21.99 -20.52 41.58
C LYS A 254 21.85 -19.62 42.82
N LYS A 255 22.31 -20.07 43.99
CA LYS A 255 22.33 -19.25 45.21
C LYS A 255 23.29 -18.05 45.13
N ILE A 256 24.42 -18.19 44.42
CA ILE A 256 25.38 -17.08 44.21
C ILE A 256 24.76 -16.02 43.29
N VAL A 257 24.08 -16.47 42.22
CA VAL A 257 23.35 -15.59 41.31
C VAL A 257 22.19 -14.86 42.00
N GLU A 258 21.40 -15.56 42.82
CA GLU A 258 20.31 -14.96 43.62
C GLU A 258 20.79 -13.95 44.67
N ARG A 259 22.07 -14.03 45.10
CA ARG A 259 22.69 -13.06 46.01
C ARG A 259 23.32 -11.87 45.30
N GLU A 260 23.29 -11.83 43.97
CA GLU A 260 23.86 -10.75 43.15
C GLU A 260 25.32 -10.43 43.51
N SER A 261 26.14 -11.48 43.70
CA SER A 261 27.55 -11.32 44.10
C SER A 261 28.38 -10.63 43.00
N PRO A 262 29.41 -9.83 43.33
CA PRO A 262 30.23 -9.11 42.33
C PRO A 262 30.80 -9.98 41.21
N GLU A 263 31.25 -11.19 41.55
CA GLU A 263 31.77 -12.20 40.60
C GLU A 263 30.79 -12.52 39.47
N VAL A 264 29.47 -12.42 39.74
CA VAL A 264 28.42 -12.68 38.75
C VAL A 264 28.41 -11.61 37.67
N TYR A 265 28.65 -10.34 38.03
CA TYR A 265 28.67 -9.24 37.08
C TYR A 265 29.90 -9.27 36.18
N GLU A 266 31.05 -9.71 36.70
CA GLU A 266 32.27 -9.92 35.90
C GLU A 266 32.06 -11.03 34.84
N ILE A 267 31.44 -12.14 35.24
CA ILE A 267 31.09 -13.23 34.31
C ILE A 267 30.05 -12.77 33.29
N LEU A 268 29.06 -11.98 33.73
CA LEU A 268 28.03 -11.44 32.85
C LEU A 268 28.63 -10.53 31.77
N GLU A 269 29.57 -9.66 32.14
CA GLU A 269 30.27 -8.79 31.18
C GLU A 269 31.10 -9.59 30.15
N GLU A 270 31.71 -10.70 30.58
CA GLU A 270 32.43 -11.61 29.69
C GLU A 270 31.48 -12.33 28.71
N ILE A 271 30.32 -12.79 29.17
CA ILE A 271 29.31 -13.45 28.32
C ILE A 271 28.74 -12.45 27.30
N ILE A 272 28.48 -11.23 27.71
CA ILE A 272 27.80 -10.21 26.89
C ILE A 272 28.66 -9.70 25.74
N ARG A 273 29.99 -9.67 25.89
CA ARG A 273 30.91 -9.05 24.91
C ARG A 273 30.72 -9.58 23.48
N ASP A 274 30.41 -10.86 23.33
CA ASP A 274 30.22 -11.51 22.03
C ASP A 274 28.80 -12.03 21.79
N HIS A 275 27.82 -11.58 22.59
CA HIS A 275 26.45 -12.08 22.52
C HIS A 275 25.47 -10.99 22.09
N PRO A 276 25.06 -10.92 20.80
CA PRO A 276 24.11 -9.91 20.35
C PRO A 276 22.73 -10.12 20.96
N VAL A 277 21.98 -9.05 21.18
CA VAL A 277 20.57 -9.08 21.62
C VAL A 277 19.68 -8.42 20.59
N LEU A 278 18.46 -8.93 20.44
CA LEU A 278 17.46 -8.37 19.53
C LEU A 278 16.56 -7.38 20.28
N LEU A 279 16.48 -6.15 19.80
CA LEU A 279 15.51 -5.17 20.25
C LEU A 279 14.34 -5.12 19.28
N ASN A 280 13.11 -5.10 19.83
CA ASN A 280 11.87 -5.06 19.07
C ASN A 280 10.93 -3.98 19.63
N ARG A 281 10.40 -3.11 18.75
CA ARG A 281 9.31 -2.19 19.08
C ARG A 281 8.00 -2.65 18.43
N ALA A 282 6.98 -2.87 19.25
CA ALA A 282 5.65 -3.21 18.77
C ALA A 282 4.81 -1.95 18.50
N PRO A 283 4.00 -1.90 17.42
CA PRO A 283 3.83 -2.93 16.39
C PRO A 283 4.95 -2.90 15.32
N THR A 284 5.47 -4.08 14.96
CA THR A 284 6.50 -4.23 13.92
C THR A 284 5.87 -4.18 12.53
N LEU A 285 5.93 -3.02 11.87
CA LEU A 285 5.35 -2.82 10.52
C LEU A 285 6.33 -3.17 9.38
N HIS A 286 7.62 -3.10 9.65
CA HIS A 286 8.70 -3.36 8.70
C HIS A 286 9.89 -4.01 9.41
N ARG A 287 10.81 -4.63 8.66
CA ARG A 287 11.94 -5.39 9.20
C ARG A 287 12.82 -4.61 10.19
N LEU A 288 13.00 -3.30 10.01
CA LEU A 288 13.85 -2.49 10.89
C LEU A 288 13.23 -2.24 12.28
N GLY A 289 11.96 -2.63 12.49
CA GLY A 289 11.36 -2.66 13.82
C GLY A 289 11.93 -3.75 14.73
N ILE A 290 12.79 -4.63 14.19
CA ILE A 290 13.62 -5.58 14.93
C ILE A 290 15.07 -5.43 14.45
N GLN A 291 16.00 -5.13 15.36
CA GLN A 291 17.43 -5.07 15.04
C GLN A 291 18.25 -5.71 16.15
N ALA A 292 19.44 -6.21 15.78
CA ALA A 292 20.41 -6.72 16.72
C ALA A 292 21.35 -5.61 17.20
N PHE A 293 21.76 -5.70 18.46
CA PHE A 293 22.70 -4.80 19.11
C PHE A 293 23.63 -5.59 20.03
N GLU A 294 24.81 -5.05 20.27
CA GLU A 294 25.69 -5.51 21.33
C GLU A 294 25.27 -4.87 22.67
N PRO A 295 25.01 -5.67 23.73
CA PRO A 295 24.59 -5.12 25.01
C PRO A 295 25.76 -4.43 25.73
N VAL A 296 25.50 -3.27 26.29
CA VAL A 296 26.36 -2.57 27.24
C VAL A 296 25.62 -2.51 28.57
N LEU A 297 26.24 -2.99 29.65
CA LEU A 297 25.60 -3.00 30.97
C LEU A 297 25.40 -1.56 31.47
N VAL A 298 24.16 -1.21 31.79
CA VAL A 298 23.82 0.12 32.35
C VAL A 298 23.12 0.00 33.70
N GLU A 299 23.28 1.03 34.51
CA GLU A 299 22.55 1.18 35.77
C GLU A 299 21.09 1.60 35.54
N GLY A 300 20.23 1.20 36.47
CA GLY A 300 18.79 1.49 36.44
C GLY A 300 17.96 0.34 35.86
N LYS A 301 16.75 0.66 35.37
CA LYS A 301 15.79 -0.33 34.85
C LYS A 301 15.39 -0.07 33.39
N ALA A 302 15.83 1.03 32.79
CA ALA A 302 15.44 1.44 31.44
C ALA A 302 16.47 1.00 30.40
N ILE A 303 15.98 0.62 29.22
CA ILE A 303 16.84 0.26 28.08
C ILE A 303 17.34 1.56 27.44
N ARG A 304 18.65 1.68 27.21
CA ARG A 304 19.19 2.84 26.47
C ARG A 304 19.35 2.49 25.01
N ILE A 305 18.88 3.36 24.12
CA ILE A 305 18.99 3.15 22.67
C ILE A 305 19.73 4.30 21.99
N HIS A 306 20.36 3.97 20.87
CA HIS A 306 21.06 4.94 20.06
C HIS A 306 20.09 5.93 19.39
N PRO A 307 20.35 7.26 19.39
CA PRO A 307 19.43 8.24 18.80
C PRO A 307 19.12 8.02 17.31
N LEU A 308 20.10 7.61 16.51
CA LEU A 308 19.91 7.41 15.07
C LEU A 308 19.04 6.19 14.70
N VAL A 309 18.89 5.21 15.60
CA VAL A 309 18.01 4.06 15.35
C VAL A 309 16.55 4.35 15.71
N CYS A 310 16.26 5.45 16.41
CA CYS A 310 14.91 5.81 16.81
C CYS A 310 14.00 6.03 15.60
N ALA A 311 14.54 6.61 14.51
CA ALA A 311 13.81 6.76 13.25
C ALA A 311 13.44 5.41 12.62
N ALA A 312 14.30 4.39 12.75
CA ALA A 312 14.04 3.05 12.25
C ALA A 312 12.96 2.32 13.06
N PHE A 313 12.95 2.48 14.39
CA PHE A 313 11.91 1.93 15.25
C PHE A 313 10.62 2.75 15.28
N ASN A 314 10.64 3.96 14.69
CA ASN A 314 9.63 5.00 14.87
C ASN A 314 9.32 5.26 16.36
N ALA A 315 10.38 5.25 17.18
CA ALA A 315 10.31 5.28 18.63
C ALA A 315 10.45 6.70 19.18
N ASP A 316 9.62 7.01 20.18
CA ASP A 316 9.66 8.26 20.92
C ASP A 316 10.01 8.00 22.40
N PHE A 317 10.44 9.03 23.14
CA PHE A 317 10.85 8.90 24.54
C PHE A 317 9.78 9.39 25.53
N ASP A 318 8.50 9.14 25.24
CA ASP A 318 7.34 9.56 26.05
C ASP A 318 6.78 8.45 26.98
N GLY A 319 7.48 7.31 27.06
CA GLY A 319 7.06 6.14 27.83
C GLY A 319 6.97 4.86 27.00
N ASP A 320 7.34 4.91 25.72
CA ASP A 320 7.48 3.74 24.86
C ASP A 320 8.34 2.65 25.49
N GLN A 321 8.01 1.42 25.14
CA GLN A 321 8.69 0.23 25.65
C GLN A 321 9.16 -0.64 24.49
N MET A 322 10.36 -1.20 24.65
CA MET A 322 10.91 -2.17 23.71
C MET A 322 11.08 -3.53 24.40
N ALA A 323 10.91 -4.58 23.60
CA ALA A 323 11.20 -5.94 24.01
C ALA A 323 12.64 -6.31 23.62
N VAL A 324 13.29 -7.08 24.49
CA VAL A 324 14.62 -7.65 24.29
C VAL A 324 14.45 -9.16 24.11
N HIS A 325 15.15 -9.76 23.16
CA HIS A 325 15.24 -11.21 22.99
C HIS A 325 16.71 -11.64 22.88
N VAL A 326 17.06 -12.75 23.53
CA VAL A 326 18.42 -13.30 23.48
C VAL A 326 18.48 -14.46 22.46
N PRO A 327 19.24 -14.35 21.36
CA PRO A 327 19.48 -15.46 20.45
C PRO A 327 20.33 -16.53 21.13
N LEU A 328 19.85 -17.76 21.22
CA LEU A 328 20.52 -18.81 21.99
C LEU A 328 21.48 -19.67 21.16
N SER A 329 21.04 -20.14 19.99
CA SER A 329 21.88 -21.01 19.15
C SER A 329 23.00 -20.22 18.47
N PHE A 330 24.09 -20.92 18.13
CA PHE A 330 25.23 -20.30 17.46
C PHE A 330 24.85 -19.70 16.11
N GLU A 331 24.02 -20.41 15.34
CA GLU A 331 23.52 -19.95 14.04
C GLU A 331 22.68 -18.68 14.18
N ALA A 332 21.83 -18.60 15.22
CA ALA A 332 21.00 -17.43 15.47
C ALA A 332 21.83 -16.21 15.90
N GLN A 333 22.90 -16.42 16.67
CA GLN A 333 23.84 -15.35 17.05
C GLN A 333 24.59 -14.83 15.82
N LEU A 334 25.07 -15.73 14.96
CA LEU A 334 25.76 -15.38 13.71
C LEU A 334 24.81 -14.66 12.74
N GLU A 335 23.60 -15.17 12.53
CA GLU A 335 22.57 -14.52 11.72
C GLU A 335 22.23 -13.12 12.24
N SER A 336 22.10 -12.97 13.57
CA SER A 336 21.85 -11.67 14.20
C SER A 336 22.98 -10.67 13.94
N ARG A 337 24.24 -11.12 14.01
CA ARG A 337 25.42 -10.28 13.81
C ARG A 337 25.64 -9.90 12.34
N VAL A 338 25.44 -10.85 11.42
CA VAL A 338 25.69 -10.64 9.98
C VAL A 338 24.53 -9.89 9.32
N LEU A 339 23.28 -10.24 9.62
CA LEU A 339 22.11 -9.71 8.90
C LEU A 339 21.34 -8.64 9.67
N MET A 340 21.22 -8.78 10.99
CA MET A 340 20.27 -7.96 11.78
C MET A 340 20.93 -6.80 12.54
N LEU A 341 22.26 -6.75 12.61
CA LEU A 341 22.99 -5.71 13.34
C LEU A 341 22.59 -4.32 12.80
N SER A 342 22.34 -3.38 13.70
CA SER A 342 21.88 -2.03 13.34
C SER A 342 22.85 -1.31 12.38
N SER A 343 24.15 -1.56 12.50
CA SER A 343 25.17 -1.02 11.60
C SER A 343 24.99 -1.47 10.16
N ASN A 344 24.46 -2.66 9.91
CA ASN A 344 24.29 -3.20 8.56
C ASN A 344 22.97 -2.72 7.93
N ASN A 345 22.04 -2.20 8.73
CA ASN A 345 20.68 -1.86 8.32
C ASN A 345 20.44 -0.34 8.36
N ILE A 346 21.29 0.43 7.67
CA ILE A 346 21.23 1.90 7.64
C ILE A 346 20.34 2.48 6.53
N LEU A 347 19.97 1.67 5.52
CA LEU A 347 19.14 2.10 4.38
C LEU A 347 17.72 1.55 4.46
N LYS A 348 16.77 2.28 3.86
CA LYS A 348 15.36 1.90 3.79
C LYS A 348 15.18 0.86 2.69
N PRO A 349 14.55 -0.30 2.97
CA PRO A 349 14.25 -1.27 1.92
C PRO A 349 13.29 -0.78 0.83
N ALA A 350 12.51 0.29 1.09
CA ALA A 350 11.46 0.78 0.20
C ALA A 350 11.97 1.68 -0.95
N ASP A 351 12.99 2.49 -0.69
CA ASP A 351 13.51 3.51 -1.62
C ASP A 351 15.05 3.63 -1.63
N GLY A 352 15.76 2.90 -0.76
CA GLY A 352 17.22 2.92 -0.67
C GLY A 352 17.81 4.14 0.02
N ARG A 353 16.98 5.04 0.57
CA ARG A 353 17.46 6.22 1.28
C ARG A 353 17.92 5.89 2.70
N PRO A 354 18.84 6.66 3.30
CA PRO A 354 19.25 6.43 4.69
C PRO A 354 18.09 6.52 5.67
N VAL A 355 17.93 5.49 6.51
CA VAL A 355 17.01 5.47 7.67
C VAL A 355 17.65 6.18 8.85
N ALA A 356 18.95 5.93 9.05
CA ALA A 356 19.77 6.51 10.11
C ALA A 356 20.12 7.98 9.78
N GLU A 357 19.14 8.75 9.31
CA GLU A 357 19.31 10.16 9.04
C GLU A 357 19.42 10.93 10.36
N PRO A 358 20.34 11.90 10.46
CA PRO A 358 20.35 12.85 11.56
C PRO A 358 18.98 13.51 11.70
N SER A 359 18.49 13.58 12.92
CA SER A 359 17.19 14.16 13.22
C SER A 359 17.29 15.26 14.28
N GLN A 360 16.33 16.18 14.26
CA GLN A 360 16.10 17.21 15.27
C GLN A 360 17.39 17.93 15.69
N ASP A 361 17.82 17.75 16.94
CA ASP A 361 18.93 18.48 17.56
C ASP A 361 20.27 18.26 16.86
N ILE A 362 20.52 17.06 16.31
CA ILE A 362 21.75 16.77 15.58
C ILE A 362 21.83 17.65 14.33
N VAL A 363 20.71 17.77 13.61
CA VAL A 363 20.60 18.64 12.41
C VAL A 363 20.75 20.09 12.81
N LEU A 364 20.07 20.54 13.88
CA LEU A 364 20.14 21.91 14.35
C LEU A 364 21.57 22.31 14.75
N GLY A 365 22.30 21.42 15.44
CA GLY A 365 23.69 21.65 15.82
C GLY A 365 24.64 21.73 14.62
N CYS A 366 24.48 20.84 13.63
CA CYS A 366 25.25 20.88 12.39
C CYS A 366 24.96 22.15 11.58
N TYR A 367 23.68 22.52 11.47
CA TYR A 367 23.25 23.73 10.79
C TYR A 367 23.78 24.98 11.50
N PHE A 368 23.64 25.08 12.83
CA PHE A 368 24.17 26.21 13.61
C PHE A 368 25.67 26.38 13.40
N ALA A 369 26.44 25.29 13.46
CA ALA A 369 27.88 25.34 13.25
C ALA A 369 28.26 25.78 11.82
N THR A 370 27.52 25.35 10.80
CA THR A 370 27.86 25.61 9.39
C THR A 370 27.20 26.84 8.77
N LYS A 371 26.28 27.48 9.50
CA LYS A 371 25.57 28.68 9.08
C LYS A 371 26.53 29.85 8.88
N ALA A 372 26.44 30.45 7.70
CA ALA A 372 27.23 31.62 7.36
C ALA A 372 26.63 32.89 7.99
N PRO A 373 27.45 33.93 8.22
CA PRO A 373 26.95 35.23 8.62
C PRO A 373 26.17 35.88 7.45
N THR A 374 25.20 36.74 7.73
CA THR A 374 24.35 37.37 6.70
C THR A 374 25.13 38.10 5.60
N ASP A 375 26.30 38.65 5.93
CA ASP A 375 27.14 39.38 4.98
C ASP A 375 28.05 38.48 4.14
N PHE A 376 27.97 37.15 4.28
CA PHE A 376 28.89 36.20 3.64
C PHE A 376 28.91 36.30 2.12
N ASP A 377 27.74 36.37 1.47
CA ASP A 377 27.66 36.49 0.00
C ASP A 377 28.23 37.81 -0.51
N VAL A 378 28.13 38.89 0.29
CA VAL A 378 28.72 40.19 -0.01
C VAL A 378 30.25 40.12 0.16
N ILE A 379 30.72 39.42 1.18
CA ILE A 379 32.15 39.21 1.45
C ILE A 379 32.79 38.39 0.32
N VAL A 380 32.15 37.31 -0.14
CA VAL A 380 32.67 36.44 -1.20
C VAL A 380 32.78 37.19 -2.55
N LYS A 381 31.83 38.09 -2.84
CA LYS A 381 31.82 38.88 -4.09
C LYS A 381 32.81 40.05 -4.10
N ASP A 382 33.33 40.49 -2.96
CA ASP A 382 34.27 41.62 -2.84
C ASP A 382 35.72 41.13 -2.62
N PRO A 383 36.60 41.17 -3.65
CA PRO A 383 37.98 40.69 -3.56
C PRO A 383 38.81 41.37 -2.46
N LYS A 384 38.50 42.65 -2.13
CA LYS A 384 39.24 43.40 -1.09
C LYS A 384 38.89 42.94 0.31
N ARG A 385 37.64 42.50 0.53
CA ARG A 385 37.19 41.94 1.81
C ARG A 385 37.71 40.52 1.99
N VAL A 386 37.71 39.71 0.92
CA VAL A 386 38.31 38.36 0.92
C VAL A 386 39.79 38.39 1.33
N ALA A 387 40.56 39.34 0.80
CA ALA A 387 42.00 39.46 1.11
C ALA A 387 42.29 39.81 2.59
N LYS A 388 41.33 40.43 3.30
CA LYS A 388 41.46 40.79 4.73
C LYS A 388 41.03 39.69 5.69
N LEU A 389 40.47 38.58 5.18
CA LEU A 389 40.03 37.47 6.03
C LEU A 389 41.24 36.70 6.61
N PRO A 390 41.13 36.23 7.87
CA PRO A 390 42.13 35.35 8.46
C PRO A 390 42.23 34.06 7.64
N SER A 391 43.45 33.60 7.42
CA SER A 391 43.76 32.48 6.53
C SER A 391 44.41 31.36 7.33
N PHE A 392 43.92 30.14 7.17
CA PHE A 392 44.39 28.96 7.90
C PHE A 392 44.70 27.81 6.97
N THR A 393 45.67 27.00 7.36
CA THR A 393 46.11 25.85 6.55
C THR A 393 45.66 24.51 7.12
N ASN A 394 45.37 24.46 8.43
CA ASN A 394 44.98 23.26 9.13
C ASN A 394 43.78 23.52 10.06
N ALA A 395 42.87 22.55 10.19
CA ALA A 395 41.72 22.63 11.08
C ALA A 395 42.12 22.81 12.55
N ALA A 396 43.26 22.26 12.98
CA ALA A 396 43.78 22.44 14.35
C ALA A 396 44.06 23.92 14.68
N GLU A 397 44.52 24.71 13.71
CA GLU A 397 44.74 26.17 13.90
C GLU A 397 43.40 26.90 14.10
N VAL A 398 42.37 26.48 13.37
CA VAL A 398 41.01 27.01 13.48
C VAL A 398 40.41 26.67 14.84
N GLU A 399 40.56 25.43 15.31
CA GLU A 399 40.10 25.01 16.64
C GLU A 399 40.82 25.80 17.75
N MET A 400 42.14 25.96 17.64
CA MET A 400 42.93 26.76 18.57
C MET A 400 42.49 28.24 18.58
N ALA A 401 42.15 28.80 17.43
CA ALA A 401 41.68 30.18 17.33
C ALA A 401 40.28 30.36 17.94
N ILE A 402 39.39 29.37 17.80
CA ILE A 402 38.09 29.35 18.48
C ILE A 402 38.28 29.22 20.00
N ALA A 403 39.15 28.31 20.45
CA ALA A 403 39.41 28.11 21.88
C ALA A 403 39.97 29.36 22.57
N ASN A 404 40.79 30.14 21.86
CA ASN A 404 41.31 31.43 22.33
C ASN A 404 40.33 32.60 22.18
N GLY A 405 39.10 32.37 21.69
CA GLY A 405 38.08 33.41 21.49
C GLY A 405 38.38 34.41 20.38
N ARG A 406 39.36 34.12 19.49
CA ARG A 406 39.72 34.98 18.35
C ARG A 406 38.79 34.81 17.15
N LEU A 407 38.15 33.65 17.04
CA LEU A 407 37.18 33.30 16.01
C LEU A 407 35.93 32.72 16.64
N GLN A 408 34.77 32.98 16.03
CA GLN A 408 33.54 32.27 16.33
C GLN A 408 33.28 31.21 15.25
N MET A 409 32.45 30.22 15.56
CA MET A 409 32.13 29.10 14.65
C MET A 409 31.61 29.60 13.28
N ASN A 410 30.83 30.68 13.31
CA ASN A 410 30.17 31.26 12.14
C ASN A 410 31.02 32.35 11.47
N SER A 411 32.25 32.61 11.93
CA SER A 411 33.12 33.63 11.31
C SER A 411 33.62 33.17 9.94
N ALA A 412 33.64 34.09 8.97
CA ALA A 412 34.19 33.85 7.64
C ALA A 412 35.73 33.82 7.69
N LEU A 413 36.35 32.89 6.96
CA LEU A 413 37.79 32.71 6.87
C LEU A 413 38.20 32.17 5.49
N ARG A 414 39.50 32.20 5.19
CA ARG A 414 40.08 31.49 4.05
C ARG A 414 40.75 30.20 4.51
N TYR A 415 40.38 29.08 3.91
CA TYR A 415 40.93 27.77 4.23
C TYR A 415 41.58 27.15 3.00
N LEU A 416 42.71 26.47 3.22
CA LEU A 416 43.41 25.72 2.20
C LEU A 416 42.78 24.33 2.05
N VAL A 417 42.01 24.12 0.98
CA VAL A 417 41.34 22.85 0.70
C VAL A 417 42.22 22.00 -0.21
N LYS A 418 42.44 20.74 0.16
CA LYS A 418 43.04 19.72 -0.70
C LYS A 418 41.92 18.98 -1.43
N GLY A 419 41.87 19.10 -2.76
CA GLY A 419 40.94 18.37 -3.60
C GLY A 419 41.29 16.89 -3.71
N ALA A 420 40.36 16.10 -4.27
CA ALA A 420 40.52 14.67 -4.48
C ALA A 420 41.74 14.31 -5.35
N ASP A 421 42.11 15.18 -6.30
CA ASP A 421 43.27 15.02 -7.21
C ASP A 421 44.55 15.73 -6.72
N HIS A 422 44.72 15.93 -5.41
CA HIS A 422 45.83 16.69 -4.81
C HIS A 422 45.92 18.17 -5.23
N ASP A 423 44.92 18.71 -5.93
CA ASP A 423 44.86 20.13 -6.26
C ASP A 423 44.58 20.97 -5.00
N VAL A 424 45.37 22.02 -4.78
CA VAL A 424 45.32 22.81 -3.54
C VAL A 424 44.74 24.17 -3.86
N SER A 425 43.53 24.43 -3.36
CA SER A 425 42.81 25.68 -3.61
C SER A 425 42.46 26.43 -2.33
N TRP A 426 42.61 27.75 -2.36
CA TRP A 426 42.11 28.63 -1.30
C TRP A 426 40.60 28.84 -1.48
N GLN A 427 39.81 28.42 -0.49
CA GLN A 427 38.37 28.62 -0.50
C GLN A 427 37.93 29.51 0.66
N VAL A 428 36.97 30.41 0.40
CA VAL A 428 36.31 31.20 1.43
C VAL A 428 35.23 30.32 2.08
N THR A 429 35.31 30.13 3.39
CA THR A 429 34.42 29.24 4.15
C THR A 429 34.21 29.78 5.58
N THR A 430 33.55 29.02 6.44
CA THR A 430 33.39 29.34 7.87
C THR A 430 34.17 28.38 8.75
N ALA A 431 34.50 28.81 9.97
CA ALA A 431 35.23 27.98 10.92
C ALA A 431 34.52 26.65 11.23
N GLY A 432 33.19 26.67 11.36
CA GLY A 432 32.41 25.46 11.59
C GLY A 432 32.32 24.52 10.39
N ARG A 433 32.35 25.02 9.14
CA ARG A 433 32.44 24.17 7.94
C ARG A 433 33.79 23.45 7.86
N VAL A 434 34.88 24.12 8.26
CA VAL A 434 36.21 23.48 8.36
C VAL A 434 36.20 22.36 9.40
N LEU A 435 35.70 22.63 10.61
CA LEU A 435 35.60 21.60 11.66
C LEU A 435 34.65 20.46 11.29
N PHE A 436 33.60 20.73 10.52
CA PHE A 436 32.75 19.68 9.99
C PHE A 436 33.50 18.81 8.96
N SER A 437 34.40 19.37 8.16
CA SER A 437 35.15 18.57 7.18
C SER A 437 36.07 17.52 7.81
N GLU A 438 36.50 17.70 9.06
CA GLU A 438 37.32 16.71 9.79
C GLU A 438 36.55 15.44 10.16
N ILE A 439 35.22 15.53 10.32
CA ILE A 439 34.40 14.36 10.64
C ILE A 439 34.02 13.57 9.40
N VAL A 440 34.01 14.21 8.23
CA VAL A 440 33.64 13.59 6.94
C VAL A 440 34.75 12.63 6.48
N PRO A 441 34.40 11.45 5.92
CA PRO A 441 35.37 10.54 5.31
C PRO A 441 36.26 11.21 4.24
N ALA A 442 37.51 10.76 4.13
CA ALA A 442 38.51 11.39 3.26
C ALA A 442 38.19 11.25 1.75
N GLU A 443 37.35 10.29 1.39
CA GLU A 443 36.89 10.01 0.03
C GLU A 443 35.86 11.03 -0.48
N LEU A 444 35.30 11.86 0.41
CA LEU A 444 34.30 12.86 0.07
C LEU A 444 34.92 14.26 -0.09
N PRO A 445 34.38 15.08 -1.01
CA PRO A 445 34.87 16.44 -1.20
C PRO A 445 34.55 17.35 -0.02
N PHE A 446 35.32 18.44 0.11
CA PHE A 446 35.11 19.47 1.13
C PHE A 446 33.70 20.08 1.05
N GLN A 447 32.98 20.08 2.16
CA GLN A 447 31.58 20.48 2.23
C GLN A 447 31.43 21.98 2.54
N ASN A 448 31.51 22.83 1.51
CA ASN A 448 31.34 24.29 1.67
C ASN A 448 29.87 24.76 1.51
N ARG A 449 28.93 24.11 2.20
CA ARG A 449 27.50 24.41 2.13
C ARG A 449 26.87 24.42 3.52
N GLU A 450 25.71 25.05 3.65
CA GLU A 450 24.90 24.97 4.87
C GLU A 450 24.28 23.58 5.02
N LEU A 451 24.51 22.95 6.17
CA LEU A 451 24.10 21.57 6.39
C LEU A 451 22.68 21.51 6.92
N LYS A 452 21.73 21.56 5.99
CA LYS A 452 20.30 21.31 6.25
C LYS A 452 20.03 19.81 6.32
N LYS A 453 18.87 19.40 6.85
CA LYS A 453 18.47 17.99 6.96
C LYS A 453 18.64 17.21 5.64
N LYS A 454 18.16 17.78 4.51
CA LYS A 454 18.24 17.13 3.19
C LYS A 454 19.70 16.90 2.76
N VAL A 455 20.53 17.93 2.90
CA VAL A 455 21.96 17.88 2.55
C VAL A 455 22.70 16.87 3.42
N LEU A 456 22.38 16.78 4.71
CA LEU A 456 22.97 15.77 5.60
C LEU A 456 22.55 14.34 5.19
N SER A 457 21.28 14.14 4.83
CA SER A 457 20.79 12.85 4.35
C SER A 457 21.47 12.42 3.04
N GLU A 458 21.63 13.36 2.10
CA GLU A 458 22.39 13.17 0.87
C GLU A 458 23.87 12.85 1.14
N LEU A 459 24.51 13.55 2.08
CA LEU A 459 25.91 13.31 2.45
C LEU A 459 26.11 11.92 3.07
N VAL A 460 25.18 11.43 3.88
CA VAL A 460 25.21 10.06 4.41
C VAL A 460 25.09 9.04 3.27
N PHE A 461 24.24 9.32 2.28
CA PHE A 461 24.08 8.46 1.11
C PHE A 461 25.34 8.46 0.22
N GLU A 462 25.93 9.63 -0.04
CA GLU A 462 27.20 9.77 -0.77
C GLU A 462 28.35 9.06 -0.04
N SER A 463 28.39 9.16 1.29
CA SER A 463 29.36 8.42 2.12
C SER A 463 29.20 6.92 1.94
N TYR A 464 27.97 6.40 1.97
CA TYR A 464 27.73 4.97 1.82
C TYR A 464 28.18 4.46 0.46
N ARG A 465 27.93 5.24 -0.60
CA ARG A 465 28.27 4.88 -1.97
C ARG A 465 29.79 4.91 -2.22
N ASN A 466 30.47 5.98 -1.79
CA ASN A 466 31.86 6.20 -2.15
C ASN A 466 32.86 5.61 -1.14
N ALA A 467 32.54 5.69 0.17
CA ALA A 467 33.44 5.25 1.25
C ALA A 467 33.04 3.87 1.83
N GLY A 468 31.85 3.37 1.49
CA GLY A 468 31.35 2.07 1.93
C GLY A 468 30.80 2.07 3.37
N LEU A 469 30.26 0.92 3.78
CA LEU A 469 29.49 0.78 5.03
C LEU A 469 30.26 1.16 6.29
N ALA A 470 31.50 0.67 6.45
CA ALA A 470 32.28 0.84 7.67
C ALA A 470 32.63 2.32 7.93
N ALA A 471 33.04 3.04 6.87
CA ALA A 471 33.35 4.46 6.95
C ALA A 471 32.08 5.28 7.26
N THR A 472 30.94 4.94 6.66
CA THR A 472 29.65 5.61 6.92
C THR A 472 29.18 5.42 8.36
N VAL A 473 29.31 4.22 8.93
CA VAL A 473 28.93 3.97 10.33
C VAL A 473 29.79 4.81 11.27
N SER A 474 31.11 4.86 11.06
CA SER A 474 31.99 5.73 11.84
C SER A 474 31.66 7.22 11.64
N PHE A 475 31.27 7.62 10.44
CA PHE A 475 30.85 8.98 10.14
C PHE A 475 29.57 9.35 10.89
N LEU A 476 28.57 8.47 10.92
CA LEU A 476 27.30 8.69 11.63
C LEU A 476 27.50 8.88 13.15
N ASP A 477 28.37 8.09 13.77
CA ASP A 477 28.71 8.25 15.20
C ASP A 477 29.39 9.61 15.46
N ARG A 478 30.38 10.00 14.64
CA ARG A 478 31.04 11.32 14.74
C ARG A 478 30.08 12.48 14.46
N LEU A 479 29.17 12.31 13.51
CA LEU A 479 28.17 13.30 13.12
C LEU A 479 27.18 13.55 14.26
N LYS A 480 26.74 12.49 14.94
CA LYS A 480 25.92 12.58 16.16
C LYS A 480 26.65 13.37 17.26
N GLU A 481 27.90 13.02 17.56
CA GLU A 481 28.70 13.72 18.59
C GLU A 481 28.90 15.19 18.24
N PHE A 482 29.27 15.49 17.00
CA PHE A 482 29.43 16.86 16.51
C PHE A 482 28.12 17.64 16.59
N GLY A 483 27.01 17.05 16.18
CA GLY A 483 25.68 17.66 16.23
C GLY A 483 25.27 18.01 17.65
N PHE A 484 25.29 17.06 18.59
CA PHE A 484 24.92 17.34 19.99
C PHE A 484 25.83 18.37 20.65
N ARG A 485 27.15 18.25 20.47
CA ARG A 485 28.11 19.20 21.06
C ARG A 485 27.85 20.63 20.59
N ASN A 486 27.59 20.81 19.30
CA ASN A 486 27.33 22.13 18.73
C ASN A 486 25.92 22.64 18.99
N ALA A 487 24.92 21.75 19.13
CA ALA A 487 23.58 22.12 19.56
C ALA A 487 23.61 22.70 20.99
N THR A 488 24.33 22.05 21.91
CA THR A 488 24.52 22.57 23.28
C THR A 488 25.27 23.90 23.29
N ARG A 489 26.34 24.04 22.49
CA ARG A 489 27.09 25.31 22.37
C ARG A 489 26.26 26.43 21.76
N GLY A 490 25.37 26.11 20.82
CA GLY A 490 24.51 27.08 20.17
C GLY A 490 23.46 27.68 21.11
N GLY A 491 23.10 26.98 22.20
CA GLY A 491 22.19 27.51 23.22
C GLY A 491 20.83 27.94 22.65
N VAL A 492 20.38 27.31 21.56
CA VAL A 492 19.15 27.69 20.85
C VAL A 492 17.95 27.44 21.77
N SER A 493 17.18 28.50 22.03
CA SER A 493 16.00 28.48 22.89
C SER A 493 14.81 29.09 22.15
N ILE A 494 13.59 28.77 22.55
CA ILE A 494 12.37 29.39 21.99
C ILE A 494 11.74 30.28 23.06
N GLY A 495 11.70 31.59 22.79
CA GLY A 495 10.95 32.57 23.56
C GLY A 495 9.73 33.09 22.81
N ILE A 496 8.81 33.73 23.54
CA ILE A 496 7.64 34.41 22.95
C ILE A 496 8.08 35.57 22.03
N ALA A 497 9.21 36.22 22.36
CA ALA A 497 9.76 37.32 21.57
C ALA A 497 10.23 36.89 20.17
N ASP A 498 10.69 35.65 20.02
CA ASP A 498 11.24 35.12 18.76
C ASP A 498 10.15 34.91 17.69
N LEU A 499 8.88 34.82 18.11
CA LEU A 499 7.72 34.61 17.23
C LEU A 499 7.22 35.90 16.58
N GLU A 500 8.07 36.60 15.81
CA GLU A 500 7.74 37.91 15.24
C GLU A 500 6.52 37.87 14.30
N ILE A 501 5.53 38.73 14.59
CA ILE A 501 4.33 38.91 13.77
C ILE A 501 4.65 39.97 12.70
N PRO A 502 4.40 39.71 11.41
CA PRO A 502 4.68 40.70 10.35
C PRO A 502 3.70 41.87 10.44
N GLY A 503 4.20 43.11 10.36
CA GLY A 503 3.36 44.31 10.34
C GLY A 503 2.44 44.39 9.11
N GLU A 504 2.83 43.74 8.01
CA GLU A 504 2.02 43.61 6.79
C GLU A 504 0.74 42.79 6.99
N LYS A 505 0.63 42.02 8.09
CA LYS A 505 -0.52 41.14 8.37
C LYS A 505 -1.85 41.90 8.37
N GLU A 506 -1.93 43.03 9.06
CA GLU A 506 -3.18 43.79 9.17
C GLU A 506 -3.65 44.28 7.79
N ILE A 507 -2.72 44.77 6.98
CA ILE A 507 -2.97 45.23 5.61
C ILE A 507 -3.53 44.09 4.75
N LEU A 508 -2.88 42.92 4.77
CA LEU A 508 -3.31 41.75 4.00
C LEU A 508 -4.70 41.23 4.44
N LEU A 509 -5.01 41.30 5.74
CA LEU A 509 -6.33 40.93 6.27
C LEU A 509 -7.43 41.91 5.85
N GLU A 510 -7.13 43.21 5.82
CA GLU A 510 -8.07 44.25 5.36
C GLU A 510 -8.32 44.14 3.84
N GLU A 511 -7.29 43.89 3.04
CA GLU A 511 -7.43 43.65 1.60
C GLU A 511 -8.30 42.42 1.32
N ALA A 512 -8.04 41.31 2.01
CA ALA A 512 -8.84 40.09 1.90
C ALA A 512 -10.29 40.32 2.35
N GLY A 513 -10.50 41.03 3.47
CA GLY A 513 -11.82 41.41 3.96
C GLY A 513 -12.62 42.23 2.95
N THR A 514 -11.97 43.24 2.34
CA THR A 514 -12.60 44.09 1.32
C THR A 514 -12.98 43.28 0.07
N ARG A 515 -12.14 42.32 -0.35
CA ARG A 515 -12.47 41.42 -1.48
C ARG A 515 -13.66 40.52 -1.15
N VAL A 516 -13.70 39.96 0.05
CA VAL A 516 -14.82 39.13 0.52
C VAL A 516 -16.12 39.93 0.56
N GLU A 517 -16.09 41.18 1.04
CA GLU A 517 -17.25 42.08 1.01
C GLU A 517 -17.71 42.37 -0.42
N ARG A 518 -16.79 42.53 -1.39
CA ARG A 518 -17.17 42.68 -2.81
C ARG A 518 -17.88 41.44 -3.33
N PHE A 519 -17.44 40.24 -2.97
CA PHE A 519 -18.14 39.00 -3.35
C PHE A 519 -19.49 38.87 -2.66
N GLN A 520 -19.61 39.25 -1.38
CA GLN A 520 -20.90 39.29 -0.69
C GLN A 520 -21.86 40.31 -1.33
N LYS A 521 -21.35 41.49 -1.73
CA LYS A 521 -22.14 42.48 -2.48
C LYS A 521 -22.56 41.94 -3.85
N ALA A 522 -21.63 41.36 -4.61
CA ALA A 522 -21.92 40.76 -5.92
C ALA A 522 -22.97 39.63 -5.81
N TYR A 523 -22.94 38.86 -4.72
CA TYR A 523 -23.96 37.87 -4.41
C TYR A 523 -25.30 38.56 -4.09
N SER A 524 -25.31 39.57 -3.22
CA SER A 524 -26.55 40.31 -2.88
C SER A 524 -27.19 41.02 -4.08
N THR A 525 -26.40 41.43 -5.08
CA THR A 525 -26.88 42.00 -6.34
C THR A 525 -27.19 40.94 -7.39
N GLY A 526 -26.93 39.66 -7.10
CA GLY A 526 -27.29 38.54 -7.95
C GLY A 526 -26.34 38.21 -9.11
N ASN A 527 -25.14 38.80 -9.13
CA ASN A 527 -24.15 38.58 -10.20
C ASN A 527 -23.40 37.25 -10.08
N ILE A 528 -23.42 36.62 -8.89
CA ILE A 528 -22.75 35.33 -8.62
C ILE A 528 -23.68 34.43 -7.78
N THR A 529 -23.50 33.12 -7.87
CA THR A 529 -24.25 32.13 -7.06
C THR A 529 -23.67 32.01 -5.64
N ASN A 530 -24.42 31.43 -4.70
CA ASN A 530 -23.92 31.17 -3.34
C ASN A 530 -22.74 30.17 -3.33
N GLY A 531 -22.75 29.16 -4.22
CA GLY A 531 -21.65 28.21 -4.38
C GLY A 531 -20.36 28.89 -4.88
N GLU A 532 -20.49 29.75 -5.90
CA GLU A 532 -19.37 30.56 -6.39
C GLU A 532 -18.85 31.53 -5.34
N ARG A 533 -19.76 32.20 -4.61
CA ARG A 533 -19.42 33.08 -3.47
C ARG A 533 -18.59 32.30 -2.46
N TYR A 534 -19.07 31.13 -2.02
CA TYR A 534 -18.41 30.30 -1.02
C TYR A 534 -16.99 29.90 -1.45
N ASN A 535 -16.80 29.45 -2.70
CA ASN A 535 -15.48 29.13 -3.23
C ASN A 535 -14.56 30.35 -3.32
N LYS A 536 -15.05 31.46 -3.89
CA LYS A 536 -14.26 32.70 -4.02
C LYS A 536 -13.83 33.25 -2.66
N VAL A 537 -14.68 33.12 -1.63
CA VAL A 537 -14.34 33.51 -0.26
C VAL A 537 -13.24 32.60 0.31
N ILE A 538 -13.37 31.28 0.15
CA ILE A 538 -12.34 30.32 0.59
C ILE A 538 -11.00 30.56 -0.10
N ASP A 539 -11.01 30.76 -1.41
CA ASP A 539 -9.81 31.01 -2.20
C ASP A 539 -9.12 32.30 -1.75
N THR A 540 -9.89 33.37 -1.53
CA THR A 540 -9.36 34.65 -1.04
C THR A 540 -8.69 34.51 0.31
N TRP A 541 -9.33 33.80 1.25
CA TRP A 541 -8.73 33.54 2.56
C TRP A 541 -7.51 32.61 2.48
N THR A 542 -7.51 31.66 1.55
CA THR A 542 -6.36 30.77 1.32
C THR A 542 -5.17 31.55 0.77
N HIS A 543 -5.38 32.46 -0.18
CA HIS A 543 -4.35 33.37 -0.68
C HIS A 543 -3.81 34.28 0.42
N ALA A 544 -4.69 34.97 1.16
CA ALA A 544 -4.29 35.83 2.26
C ALA A 544 -3.45 35.08 3.30
N ASN A 545 -3.84 33.84 3.63
CA ASN A 545 -3.12 32.98 4.55
C ASN A 545 -1.72 32.59 4.03
N ASN A 546 -1.56 32.38 2.73
CA ASN A 546 -0.26 32.11 2.11
C ASN A 546 0.63 33.36 2.07
N ASP A 547 0.07 34.51 1.70
CA ASP A 547 0.78 35.79 1.62
C ASP A 547 1.29 36.22 3.01
N ILE A 548 0.47 36.08 4.05
CA ILE A 548 0.87 36.31 5.45
C ILE A 548 1.99 35.36 5.87
N ALA A 549 1.96 34.10 5.43
CA ALA A 549 3.02 33.15 5.72
C ALA A 549 4.35 33.54 5.05
N ASP A 550 4.32 34.01 3.80
CA ASP A 550 5.52 34.47 3.09
C ASP A 550 6.10 35.74 3.72
N ALA A 551 5.25 36.71 4.07
CA ALA A 551 5.65 37.92 4.79
C ALA A 551 6.31 37.60 6.15
N MET A 552 5.71 36.67 6.90
CA MET A 552 6.24 36.21 8.19
C MET A 552 7.62 35.53 8.02
N VAL A 553 7.77 34.59 7.09
CA VAL A 553 9.05 33.90 6.86
C VAL A 553 10.14 34.88 6.43
N LYS A 554 9.81 35.85 5.56
CA LYS A 554 10.73 36.91 5.15
C LYS A 554 11.21 37.73 6.35
N ARG A 555 10.30 38.13 7.23
CA ARG A 555 10.64 38.91 8.42
C ARG A 555 11.52 38.13 9.41
N MET A 556 11.16 36.87 9.68
CA MET A 556 11.93 35.99 10.56
C MET A 556 13.34 35.70 10.03
N ARG A 557 13.52 35.69 8.70
CA ARG A 557 14.83 35.53 8.05
C ARG A 557 15.77 36.72 8.29
N GLU A 558 15.22 37.92 8.36
CA GLU A 558 16.00 39.15 8.61
C GLU A 558 16.28 39.38 10.11
N SER A 559 15.42 38.85 10.98
CA SER A 559 15.54 38.96 12.44
C SER A 559 16.84 38.35 12.97
N GLN A 560 17.47 39.02 13.93
CA GLN A 560 18.74 38.64 14.57
C GLN A 560 19.85 38.25 13.57
N ALA A 561 19.96 38.97 12.45
CA ALA A 561 20.89 38.64 11.36
C ALA A 561 20.75 37.18 10.89
N GLY A 562 19.51 36.69 10.80
CA GLY A 562 19.18 35.34 10.41
C GLY A 562 19.30 34.29 11.52
N PHE A 563 19.74 34.64 12.73
CA PHE A 563 19.90 33.70 13.85
C PHE A 563 18.66 33.57 14.75
N ASN A 564 17.48 34.01 14.29
CA ASN A 564 16.24 33.75 14.99
C ASN A 564 16.05 32.22 15.23
N PRO A 565 15.87 31.75 16.48
CA PRO A 565 15.78 30.33 16.81
C PRO A 565 14.69 29.57 16.05
N VAL A 566 13.49 30.15 15.93
CA VAL A 566 12.34 29.53 15.26
C VAL A 566 12.60 29.42 13.77
N PHE A 567 13.19 30.46 13.17
CA PHE A 567 13.63 30.42 11.78
C PHE A 567 14.70 29.36 11.55
N MET A 568 15.70 29.26 12.44
CA MET A 568 16.76 28.25 12.33
C MET A 568 16.21 26.83 12.39
N MET A 569 15.25 26.54 13.27
CA MET A 569 14.63 25.21 13.36
C MET A 569 13.92 24.83 12.06
N PHE A 570 13.21 25.79 11.46
CA PHE A 570 12.52 25.58 10.19
C PHE A 570 13.45 25.51 8.97
N ASP A 571 14.38 26.45 8.82
CA ASP A 571 15.29 26.48 7.67
C ASP A 571 16.28 25.30 7.67
N SER A 572 16.70 24.85 8.86
CA SER A 572 17.50 23.62 9.00
C SER A 572 16.71 22.35 8.65
N GLY A 573 15.38 22.39 8.77
CA GLY A 573 14.50 21.23 8.64
C GLY A 573 14.59 20.27 9.84
N SER A 574 15.13 20.73 10.98
CA SER A 574 15.21 19.95 12.24
C SER A 574 13.84 19.73 12.85
N ARG A 575 13.04 20.80 12.97
CA ARG A 575 11.67 20.77 13.47
C ARG A 575 10.91 22.01 12.99
N GLY A 576 9.63 21.84 12.72
CA GLY A 576 8.76 22.93 12.26
C GLY A 576 8.54 22.88 10.75
N SER A 577 7.30 23.09 10.35
CA SER A 577 6.90 23.32 8.96
C SER A 577 6.43 24.77 8.77
N ARG A 578 6.36 25.21 7.52
CA ARG A 578 5.84 26.53 7.16
C ARG A 578 4.45 26.76 7.75
N ASP A 579 3.58 25.74 7.70
CA ASP A 579 2.23 25.80 8.25
C ASP A 579 2.22 25.90 9.78
N GLN A 580 3.13 25.20 10.48
CA GLN A 580 3.21 25.26 11.94
C GLN A 580 3.67 26.64 12.42
N ILE A 581 4.69 27.22 11.78
CA ILE A 581 5.15 28.57 12.13
C ILE A 581 4.06 29.60 11.81
N ARG A 582 3.38 29.44 10.67
CA ARG A 582 2.24 30.29 10.30
C ARG A 582 1.17 30.31 11.39
N GLN A 583 0.84 29.16 11.98
CA GLN A 583 -0.14 29.10 13.07
C GLN A 583 0.37 29.79 14.36
N LEU A 584 1.69 29.83 14.59
CA LEU A 584 2.28 30.45 15.77
C LEU A 584 2.32 31.99 15.67
N ALA A 585 2.76 32.55 14.54
CA ALA A 585 3.04 33.99 14.39
C ALA A 585 2.32 34.68 13.21
N GLY A 586 1.73 33.93 12.28
CA GLY A 586 0.95 34.46 11.16
C GLY A 586 -0.53 34.51 11.48
N MET A 587 -1.28 33.56 10.92
CA MET A 587 -2.69 33.28 11.24
C MET A 587 -2.94 31.78 11.18
N ARG A 588 -3.97 31.30 11.89
CA ARG A 588 -4.30 29.87 11.87
C ARG A 588 -5.01 29.43 10.59
N GLY A 589 -5.89 30.26 10.03
CA GLY A 589 -6.54 30.03 8.73
C GLY A 589 -7.87 29.28 8.81
N LEU A 590 -8.25 28.63 7.71
CA LEU A 590 -9.53 27.95 7.51
C LEU A 590 -9.55 26.53 8.09
N MET A 591 -10.65 26.17 8.77
CA MET A 591 -10.83 24.86 9.42
C MET A 591 -11.91 24.03 8.72
N ALA A 592 -11.79 22.70 8.77
CA ALA A 592 -12.77 21.78 8.19
C ALA A 592 -13.93 21.43 9.16
N LYS A 593 -15.15 21.31 8.64
CA LYS A 593 -16.33 20.83 9.38
C LYS A 593 -16.27 19.29 9.55
N PRO A 594 -16.85 18.75 10.65
CA PRO A 594 -16.89 17.31 10.87
C PRO A 594 -17.99 16.54 10.11
N GLN A 595 -18.85 17.21 9.35
CA GLN A 595 -19.96 16.52 8.66
C GLN A 595 -19.44 15.58 7.57
N LYS A 596 -19.93 14.34 7.59
CA LYS A 596 -19.79 13.38 6.48
C LYS A 596 -20.96 13.61 5.52
N LYS A 597 -20.71 14.11 4.31
CA LYS A 597 -21.69 13.91 3.23
C LYS A 597 -21.78 12.41 2.95
N LEU A 598 -22.99 11.92 2.63
CA LEU A 598 -23.27 10.50 2.32
C LEU A 598 -22.41 9.98 1.13
N THR A 599 -21.88 10.91 0.33
CA THR A 599 -21.03 10.69 -0.86
C THR A 599 -19.54 10.54 -0.56
N GLY A 600 -19.09 10.65 0.70
CA GLY A 600 -17.69 10.34 1.06
C GLY A 600 -16.65 11.44 0.78
N GLY A 601 -17.07 12.63 0.32
CA GLY A 601 -16.18 13.77 0.08
C GLY A 601 -15.59 14.39 1.36
N ILE A 602 -14.46 15.09 1.19
CA ILE A 602 -13.78 15.87 2.24
C ILE A 602 -14.78 16.87 2.85
N GLY A 603 -14.81 16.97 4.18
CA GLY A 603 -15.76 17.81 4.92
C GLY A 603 -15.68 19.27 4.49
N GLU A 604 -16.83 19.93 4.40
CA GLU A 604 -16.95 21.34 4.02
C GLU A 604 -16.06 22.24 4.89
N ILE A 605 -15.46 23.26 4.30
CA ILE A 605 -14.61 24.23 4.99
C ILE A 605 -15.51 25.28 5.67
N ILE A 606 -15.12 25.75 6.86
CA ILE A 606 -15.81 26.86 7.53
C ILE A 606 -15.36 28.16 6.86
N GLU A 607 -16.30 28.93 6.31
CA GLU A 607 -16.02 30.18 5.57
C GLU A 607 -15.37 31.27 6.44
N SER A 608 -15.59 31.21 7.75
CA SER A 608 -14.98 32.13 8.73
C SER A 608 -13.61 31.60 9.16
N PRO A 609 -12.49 32.22 8.72
CA PRO A 609 -11.16 31.82 9.13
C PRO A 609 -10.85 32.27 10.56
N ILE A 610 -9.86 31.61 11.17
CA ILE A 610 -9.24 32.06 12.41
C ILE A 610 -8.14 33.06 12.03
N LYS A 611 -8.38 34.35 12.29
CA LYS A 611 -7.47 35.46 11.95
C LYS A 611 -6.32 35.56 12.94
N SER A 612 -6.59 35.20 14.20
CA SER A 612 -5.63 35.20 15.29
C SER A 612 -4.60 34.07 15.14
N ASN A 613 -3.44 34.23 15.78
CA ASN A 613 -2.41 33.19 15.92
C ASN A 613 -2.23 32.77 17.39
N PHE A 614 -1.38 31.77 17.66
CA PHE A 614 -1.16 31.31 19.03
C PHE A 614 -0.42 32.32 19.93
N ARG A 615 0.39 33.21 19.36
CA ARG A 615 1.06 34.29 20.11
C ARG A 615 0.06 35.36 20.57
N GLU A 616 -0.90 35.72 19.73
CA GLU A 616 -1.98 36.68 20.03
C GLU A 616 -3.04 36.09 20.96
N GLY A 617 -3.24 34.77 20.90
CA GLY A 617 -4.30 34.05 21.59
C GLY A 617 -5.55 33.89 20.71
N LEU A 618 -6.37 32.90 21.02
CA LEU A 618 -7.60 32.61 20.28
C LEU A 618 -8.82 33.05 21.08
N SER A 619 -9.80 33.66 20.41
CA SER A 619 -11.12 33.88 21.02
C SER A 619 -11.84 32.56 21.30
N VAL A 620 -12.85 32.57 22.17
CA VAL A 620 -13.63 31.37 22.52
C VAL A 620 -14.24 30.72 21.26
N LEU A 621 -14.75 31.53 20.33
CA LEU A 621 -15.35 31.05 19.08
C LEU A 621 -14.29 30.42 18.15
N GLU A 622 -13.16 31.11 17.94
CA GLU A 622 -12.04 30.59 17.12
C GLU A 622 -11.48 29.29 17.70
N TYR A 623 -11.31 29.23 19.03
CA TYR A 623 -10.88 28.01 19.71
C TYR A 623 -11.88 26.87 19.51
N PHE A 624 -13.17 27.13 19.70
CA PHE A 624 -14.24 26.14 19.49
C PHE A 624 -14.27 25.61 18.05
N ILE A 625 -14.15 26.49 17.05
CA ILE A 625 -14.03 26.12 15.63
C ILE A 625 -12.83 25.19 15.42
N SER A 626 -11.68 25.53 15.99
CA SER A 626 -10.46 24.71 15.93
C SER A 626 -10.62 23.31 16.57
N THR A 627 -11.44 23.17 17.62
CA THR A 627 -11.64 21.86 18.30
C THR A 627 -12.26 20.79 17.39
N HIS A 628 -13.07 21.19 16.42
CA HIS A 628 -13.74 20.25 15.51
C HIS A 628 -12.73 19.54 14.61
N GLY A 629 -11.83 20.29 13.98
CA GLY A 629 -10.74 19.76 13.17
C GLY A 629 -9.79 18.87 13.98
N ALA A 630 -9.38 19.35 15.17
CA ALA A 630 -8.49 18.59 16.05
C ALA A 630 -9.08 17.26 16.53
N ARG A 631 -10.35 17.25 16.97
CA ARG A 631 -11.04 16.03 17.42
C ARG A 631 -11.21 15.04 16.29
N LYS A 632 -11.59 15.50 15.09
CA LYS A 632 -11.70 14.65 13.89
C LYS A 632 -10.36 14.02 13.54
N GLY A 633 -9.27 14.80 13.54
CA GLY A 633 -7.92 14.30 13.31
C GLY A 633 -7.53 13.20 14.30
N LEU A 634 -7.76 13.40 15.60
CA LEU A 634 -7.48 12.38 16.62
C LEU A 634 -8.32 11.11 16.45
N ALA A 635 -9.61 11.24 16.17
CA ALA A 635 -10.50 10.11 15.97
C ALA A 635 -10.15 9.30 14.70
N ASP A 636 -9.85 10.00 13.60
CA ASP A 636 -9.43 9.37 12.34
C ASP A 636 -8.11 8.62 12.52
N THR A 637 -7.14 9.19 13.23
CA THR A 637 -5.87 8.53 13.56
C THR A 637 -6.10 7.23 14.35
N ALA A 638 -6.92 7.28 15.40
CA ALA A 638 -7.18 6.11 16.24
C ALA A 638 -7.90 4.98 15.46
N LEU A 639 -8.80 5.31 14.54
CA LEU A 639 -9.56 4.33 13.77
C LEU A 639 -8.79 3.80 12.56
N LYS A 640 -8.20 4.69 11.74
CA LYS A 640 -7.57 4.33 10.45
C LYS A 640 -6.24 3.58 10.62
N THR A 641 -5.58 3.70 11.76
CA THR A 641 -4.36 2.92 12.06
C THR A 641 -4.62 1.40 12.01
N ALA A 642 -5.80 0.96 12.45
CA ALA A 642 -6.19 -0.45 12.39
C ALA A 642 -6.35 -0.95 10.95
N ASP A 643 -6.88 -0.11 10.06
CA ASP A 643 -7.09 -0.44 8.64
C ASP A 643 -5.76 -0.60 7.90
N ALA A 644 -4.78 0.27 8.19
CA ALA A 644 -3.43 0.19 7.61
C ALA A 644 -2.68 -1.08 8.03
N GLY A 645 -2.72 -1.43 9.32
CA GLY A 645 -2.15 -2.68 9.82
C GLY A 645 -2.84 -3.90 9.23
N TYR A 646 -4.15 -3.84 9.01
CA TYR A 646 -4.91 -4.90 8.35
C TYR A 646 -4.57 -5.04 6.86
N LEU A 647 -4.38 -3.93 6.13
CA LEU A 647 -3.91 -3.96 4.74
C LEU A 647 -2.51 -4.56 4.65
N THR A 648 -1.57 -4.10 5.47
CA THR A 648 -0.19 -4.62 5.51
C THR A 648 -0.17 -6.13 5.69
N ARG A 649 -0.99 -6.64 6.62
CA ARG A 649 -1.16 -8.08 6.82
C ARG A 649 -1.64 -8.78 5.56
N ARG A 650 -2.68 -8.27 4.88
CA ARG A 650 -3.19 -8.88 3.65
C ARG A 650 -2.15 -8.90 2.54
N LEU A 651 -1.34 -7.84 2.42
CA LEU A 651 -0.25 -7.78 1.46
C LEU A 651 0.80 -8.87 1.76
N CYS A 652 1.19 -9.05 3.04
CA CYS A 652 2.10 -10.13 3.43
C CYS A 652 1.50 -11.51 3.12
N ASP A 653 0.21 -11.71 3.41
CA ASP A 653 -0.48 -12.99 3.19
C ASP A 653 -0.60 -13.35 1.69
N VAL A 654 -0.55 -12.38 0.77
CA VAL A 654 -0.51 -12.62 -0.70
C VAL A 654 0.91 -12.83 -1.21
N ALA A 655 1.87 -12.09 -0.67
CA ALA A 655 3.22 -12.00 -1.23
C ALA A 655 4.24 -12.92 -0.54
N GLN A 656 3.90 -13.54 0.59
CA GLN A 656 4.84 -14.36 1.37
C GLN A 656 5.57 -15.47 0.58
N ASP A 657 4.96 -16.02 -0.46
CA ASP A 657 5.53 -17.13 -1.21
C ASP A 657 6.49 -16.66 -2.33
N VAL A 658 6.70 -15.34 -2.45
CA VAL A 658 7.57 -14.74 -3.48
C VAL A 658 8.98 -14.52 -2.92
N THR A 659 9.90 -15.39 -3.33
CA THR A 659 11.34 -15.32 -3.06
C THR A 659 12.15 -15.22 -4.36
N ILE A 660 13.42 -14.83 -4.28
CA ILE A 660 14.35 -14.96 -5.42
C ILE A 660 14.81 -16.41 -5.52
N THR A 661 14.56 -17.07 -6.65
CA THR A 661 14.78 -18.52 -6.81
C THR A 661 15.88 -18.88 -7.81
N GLU A 662 16.03 -18.06 -8.85
CA GLU A 662 16.98 -18.27 -9.95
C GLU A 662 17.66 -16.95 -10.34
N GLU A 663 18.79 -17.01 -11.03
CA GLU A 663 19.51 -15.81 -11.47
C GLU A 663 18.79 -15.10 -12.61
N ASP A 664 18.53 -15.83 -13.70
CA ASP A 664 17.86 -15.31 -14.89
C ASP A 664 16.76 -16.25 -15.40
N CYS A 665 15.58 -15.69 -15.65
CA CYS A 665 14.46 -16.38 -16.31
C CYS A 665 14.53 -16.39 -17.85
N GLY A 666 15.46 -15.65 -18.47
CA GLY A 666 15.65 -15.59 -19.92
C GLY A 666 14.57 -14.81 -20.69
N THR A 667 13.76 -14.00 -20.01
CA THR A 667 12.68 -13.23 -20.65
C THR A 667 13.24 -12.10 -21.53
N ILE A 668 12.74 -12.00 -22.76
CA ILE A 668 13.00 -10.89 -23.70
C ILE A 668 11.99 -9.75 -23.49
N MET A 669 10.97 -9.98 -22.67
CA MET A 669 9.91 -9.02 -22.38
C MET A 669 10.37 -8.03 -21.32
N GLY A 670 10.24 -6.74 -21.62
CA GLY A 670 10.54 -5.64 -20.70
C GLY A 670 9.34 -4.71 -20.51
N LEU A 671 9.45 -3.84 -19.52
CA LEU A 671 8.55 -2.72 -19.28
C LEU A 671 9.18 -1.46 -19.87
N GLU A 672 8.42 -0.72 -20.66
CA GLU A 672 8.85 0.58 -21.16
C GLU A 672 8.58 1.65 -20.09
N VAL A 673 9.63 2.32 -19.63
CA VAL A 673 9.59 3.31 -18.56
C VAL A 673 10.01 4.67 -19.09
N SER A 674 9.23 5.70 -18.78
CA SER A 674 9.50 7.10 -19.10
C SER A 674 9.47 7.97 -17.85
N ALA A 675 9.99 9.20 -17.95
CA ALA A 675 9.86 10.19 -16.88
C ALA A 675 8.38 10.45 -16.57
N LEU A 676 8.02 10.53 -15.28
CA LEU A 676 6.64 10.80 -14.89
C LEU A 676 6.39 12.31 -14.97
N LYS A 677 5.53 12.71 -15.92
CA LYS A 677 5.14 14.10 -16.15
C LYS A 677 3.66 14.27 -15.78
N GLU A 678 3.33 15.23 -14.91
CA GLU A 678 1.94 15.69 -14.74
C GLU A 678 1.79 17.01 -15.49
N GLY A 679 1.27 16.91 -16.72
CA GLY A 679 1.39 17.98 -17.71
C GLY A 679 2.86 18.14 -18.13
N GLU A 680 3.49 19.22 -17.69
CA GLU A 680 4.91 19.51 -17.99
C GLU A 680 5.81 19.51 -16.76
N ASP A 681 5.23 19.41 -15.57
CA ASP A 681 6.03 19.27 -14.36
C ASP A 681 6.52 17.82 -14.28
N ILE A 682 7.84 17.66 -14.36
CA ILE A 682 8.51 16.38 -14.11
C ILE A 682 8.39 16.14 -12.60
N ILE A 683 7.52 15.21 -12.23
CA ILE A 683 7.37 14.77 -10.85
C ILE A 683 8.57 13.89 -10.47
N GLU A 684 8.95 12.99 -11.38
CA GLU A 684 10.05 12.06 -11.19
C GLU A 684 10.84 11.91 -12.49
N PRO A 685 12.16 12.21 -12.46
CA PRO A 685 13.01 12.12 -13.64
C PRO A 685 13.19 10.66 -14.07
N LEU A 686 13.61 10.46 -15.33
CA LEU A 686 13.83 9.11 -15.86
C LEU A 686 14.97 8.42 -15.09
N SER A 687 16.04 9.16 -14.77
CA SER A 687 17.20 8.64 -14.05
C SER A 687 16.82 8.02 -12.71
N GLU A 688 16.00 8.69 -11.88
CA GLU A 688 15.55 8.14 -10.59
C GLU A 688 14.74 6.84 -10.75
N ARG A 689 13.97 6.68 -11.83
CA ARG A 689 13.12 5.50 -12.05
C ARG A 689 13.88 4.28 -12.54
N ILE A 690 14.93 4.47 -13.35
CA ILE A 690 15.68 3.37 -13.96
C ILE A 690 16.84 2.86 -13.09
N VAL A 691 17.31 3.65 -12.11
CA VAL A 691 18.41 3.28 -11.24
C VAL A 691 18.14 1.97 -10.49
N GLY A 692 19.13 1.07 -10.53
CA GLY A 692 19.08 -0.24 -9.87
C GLY A 692 18.15 -1.25 -10.55
N THR A 693 17.69 -0.96 -11.77
CA THR A 693 17.02 -1.92 -12.66
C THR A 693 18.01 -2.49 -13.68
N VAL A 694 17.60 -3.52 -14.42
CA VAL A 694 18.43 -4.15 -15.45
C VAL A 694 17.89 -3.76 -16.82
N ALA A 695 18.77 -3.33 -17.73
CA ALA A 695 18.41 -2.98 -19.09
C ALA A 695 17.85 -4.19 -19.85
N GLY A 696 16.72 -4.01 -20.55
CA GLY A 696 16.11 -5.07 -21.36
C GLY A 696 16.68 -5.14 -22.79
N GLU A 697 17.24 -4.04 -23.28
CA GLU A 697 17.82 -3.87 -24.62
C GLU A 697 19.06 -2.99 -24.52
N ASP A 698 19.92 -3.04 -25.53
CA ASP A 698 21.11 -2.19 -25.63
C ASP A 698 20.71 -0.72 -25.80
N VAL A 699 21.30 0.16 -25.01
CA VAL A 699 21.00 1.59 -24.99
C VAL A 699 22.14 2.37 -25.59
N TYR A 700 21.86 3.11 -26.66
CA TYR A 700 22.85 3.90 -27.38
C TYR A 700 22.60 5.40 -27.19
N ASP A 701 23.66 6.18 -27.11
CA ASP A 701 23.61 7.63 -27.14
C ASP A 701 23.36 8.11 -28.59
N PRO A 702 22.29 8.87 -28.86
CA PRO A 702 22.00 9.39 -30.20
C PRO A 702 22.94 10.53 -30.65
N GLN A 703 23.66 11.18 -29.72
CA GLN A 703 24.50 12.36 -29.96
C GLN A 703 25.99 11.99 -30.06
N LEU A 704 26.47 11.09 -29.22
CA LEU A 704 27.87 10.64 -29.20
C LEU A 704 28.11 9.53 -30.23
N ARG A 705 29.17 9.68 -31.03
CA ARG A 705 29.63 8.66 -31.99
C ARG A 705 31.00 8.15 -31.59
N ASP A 706 31.16 6.83 -31.62
CA ASP A 706 32.45 6.15 -31.41
C ASP A 706 33.41 6.41 -32.57
N GLU A 707 34.70 6.05 -32.40
CA GLU A 707 35.77 6.15 -33.40
C GLU A 707 35.44 5.45 -34.74
N ALA A 708 34.50 4.50 -34.74
CA ALA A 708 33.99 3.78 -35.92
C ALA A 708 32.70 4.40 -36.54
N GLY A 709 32.25 5.56 -36.06
CA GLY A 709 31.05 6.27 -36.56
C GLY A 709 29.70 5.70 -36.12
N ARG A 710 29.68 4.69 -35.24
CA ARG A 710 28.49 4.10 -34.62
C ARG A 710 28.06 4.92 -33.38
N PRO A 711 26.77 4.97 -33.02
CA PRO A 711 26.34 5.62 -31.79
C PRO A 711 26.95 4.91 -30.57
N ALA A 712 27.45 5.68 -29.61
CA ALA A 712 28.16 5.16 -28.44
C ALA A 712 27.21 4.35 -27.55
N LEU A 713 27.65 3.18 -27.11
CA LEU A 713 26.86 2.32 -26.23
C LEU A 713 26.94 2.83 -24.78
N LEU A 714 25.78 3.11 -24.17
CA LEU A 714 25.68 3.54 -22.77
C LEU A 714 25.54 2.34 -21.83
N VAL A 715 24.70 1.35 -22.18
CA VAL A 715 24.39 0.16 -21.37
C VAL A 715 24.12 -1.04 -22.27
N GLU A 716 24.70 -2.20 -21.95
CA GLU A 716 24.39 -3.49 -22.59
C GLU A 716 23.11 -4.12 -22.01
N ALA A 717 22.36 -4.84 -22.86
CA ALA A 717 21.22 -5.64 -22.43
C ALA A 717 21.64 -6.64 -21.34
N GLY A 718 20.89 -6.66 -20.22
CA GLY A 718 21.21 -7.50 -19.08
C GLY A 718 22.18 -6.88 -18.06
N GLN A 719 22.71 -5.67 -18.31
CA GLN A 719 23.50 -4.96 -17.31
C GLN A 719 22.62 -4.15 -16.35
N MET A 720 23.04 -4.03 -15.08
CA MET A 720 22.37 -3.14 -14.12
C MET A 720 22.69 -1.68 -14.47
N ILE A 721 21.66 -0.84 -14.42
CA ILE A 721 21.77 0.61 -14.59
C ILE A 721 22.16 1.24 -13.25
N GLU A 722 23.37 1.78 -13.18
CA GLU A 722 23.89 2.54 -12.03
C GLU A 722 23.55 4.04 -12.15
N GLU A 723 23.77 4.82 -11.10
CA GLU A 723 23.41 6.24 -11.04
C GLU A 723 24.11 7.09 -12.11
N ASP A 724 25.40 6.84 -12.35
CA ASP A 724 26.18 7.61 -13.33
C ASP A 724 25.72 7.29 -14.75
N THR A 725 25.41 6.02 -15.03
CA THR A 725 24.85 5.60 -16.31
C THR A 725 23.42 6.10 -16.51
N ALA A 726 22.61 6.12 -15.46
CA ALA A 726 21.25 6.68 -15.52
C ALA A 726 21.26 8.18 -15.83
N ARG A 727 22.23 8.93 -15.27
CA ARG A 727 22.46 10.35 -15.62
C ARG A 727 22.90 10.49 -17.07
N ALA A 728 23.84 9.66 -17.53
CA ALA A 728 24.27 9.68 -18.93
C ALA A 728 23.10 9.42 -19.90
N ILE A 729 22.18 8.49 -19.57
CA ILE A 729 20.96 8.23 -20.36
C ILE A 729 20.04 9.46 -20.41
N GLU A 730 19.88 10.16 -19.29
CA GLU A 730 19.06 11.37 -19.21
C GLU A 730 19.71 12.55 -19.98
N ASP A 731 21.02 12.74 -19.82
CA ASP A 731 21.82 13.76 -20.51
C ASP A 731 21.84 13.54 -22.04
N ALA A 732 21.82 12.28 -22.48
CA ALA A 732 21.68 11.90 -23.89
C ALA A 732 20.32 12.29 -24.50
N GLY A 733 19.32 12.63 -23.67
CA GLY A 733 17.99 13.05 -24.08
C GLY A 733 17.03 11.90 -24.40
N ILE A 734 17.28 10.70 -23.85
CA ILE A 734 16.43 9.53 -24.07
C ILE A 734 15.13 9.68 -23.25
N GLU A 735 13.96 9.59 -23.91
CA GLU A 735 12.67 9.81 -23.24
C GLU A 735 12.08 8.55 -22.58
N SER A 736 12.28 7.39 -23.20
CA SER A 736 11.81 6.10 -22.69
C SER A 736 12.89 5.03 -22.83
N LEU A 737 12.87 4.09 -21.88
CA LEU A 737 13.80 2.96 -21.85
C LEU A 737 13.05 1.67 -21.52
N LYS A 738 13.42 0.57 -22.20
CA LYS A 738 12.90 -0.76 -21.89
C LYS A 738 13.76 -1.45 -20.84
N ILE A 739 13.18 -1.71 -19.67
CA ILE A 739 13.84 -2.37 -18.55
C ILE A 739 13.25 -3.75 -18.26
N ARG A 740 14.02 -4.63 -17.63
CA ARG A 740 13.47 -5.86 -17.04
C ARG A 740 12.65 -5.51 -15.81
N SER A 741 11.51 -6.19 -15.63
CA SER A 741 10.58 -5.92 -14.54
C SER A 741 10.08 -7.19 -13.89
N VAL A 742 9.70 -7.10 -12.61
CA VAL A 742 9.01 -8.16 -11.88
C VAL A 742 7.70 -8.57 -12.55
N LEU A 743 7.05 -7.67 -13.29
CA LEU A 743 5.80 -7.92 -14.02
C LEU A 743 5.99 -8.84 -15.23
N THR A 744 7.16 -8.78 -15.88
CA THR A 744 7.49 -9.56 -17.09
C THR A 744 8.30 -10.83 -16.79
N CYS A 745 8.60 -11.09 -15.52
CA CYS A 745 9.37 -12.24 -15.08
C CYS A 745 8.66 -13.57 -15.35
N GLU A 746 9.35 -14.49 -16.02
CA GLU A 746 8.82 -15.81 -16.41
C GLU A 746 9.26 -16.97 -15.50
N ALA A 747 10.00 -16.67 -14.42
CA ALA A 747 10.40 -17.63 -13.40
C ALA A 747 9.21 -18.49 -12.92
N LYS A 748 9.40 -19.82 -12.88
CA LYS A 748 8.34 -20.78 -12.53
C LYS A 748 7.84 -20.62 -11.11
N ARG A 749 8.75 -20.33 -10.18
CA ARG A 749 8.46 -20.08 -8.76
C ARG A 749 9.23 -18.85 -8.34
N GLY A 750 8.60 -17.97 -7.55
CA GLY A 750 9.26 -16.75 -7.10
C GLY A 750 9.58 -15.80 -8.26
N LEU A 751 10.75 -15.17 -8.19
CA LEU A 751 11.27 -14.22 -9.18
C LEU A 751 12.75 -14.52 -9.47
N CYS A 752 13.23 -14.09 -10.64
CA CYS A 752 14.66 -14.12 -10.94
C CYS A 752 15.37 -12.85 -10.45
N ARG A 753 16.68 -12.97 -10.20
CA ARG A 753 17.57 -11.88 -9.78
C ARG A 753 17.53 -10.70 -10.75
N MET A 754 17.62 -10.97 -12.05
CA MET A 754 17.70 -9.94 -13.10
C MET A 754 16.41 -9.12 -13.26
N CYS A 755 15.23 -9.74 -13.09
CA CYS A 755 13.96 -9.02 -13.18
C CYS A 755 13.65 -8.17 -11.94
N TYR A 756 14.24 -8.48 -10.78
CA TYR A 756 14.10 -7.69 -9.56
C TYR A 756 15.15 -6.55 -9.49
N GLY A 757 16.37 -6.85 -9.95
CA GLY A 757 17.50 -5.94 -9.97
C GLY A 757 18.13 -5.76 -8.58
N ARG A 758 18.41 -4.51 -8.23
CA ARG A 758 19.11 -4.11 -7.00
C ARG A 758 18.24 -4.28 -5.75
N ASN A 759 18.82 -4.82 -4.68
CA ASN A 759 18.28 -4.74 -3.33
C ASN A 759 18.55 -3.33 -2.77
N LEU A 760 17.49 -2.63 -2.40
CA LEU A 760 17.56 -1.24 -1.94
C LEU A 760 18.16 -1.11 -0.53
N ALA A 761 18.18 -2.18 0.27
CA ALA A 761 18.76 -2.16 1.60
C ALA A 761 20.29 -2.27 1.59
N THR A 762 20.85 -3.05 0.66
CA THR A 762 22.31 -3.29 0.55
C THR A 762 22.94 -2.56 -0.64
N MET A 763 22.13 -2.02 -1.55
CA MET A 763 22.56 -1.35 -2.78
C MET A 763 23.41 -2.24 -3.71
N GLN A 764 23.24 -3.55 -3.60
CA GLN A 764 23.85 -4.55 -4.47
C GLN A 764 22.75 -5.35 -5.20
N MET A 765 23.13 -6.18 -6.17
CA MET A 765 22.21 -7.12 -6.80
C MET A 765 21.57 -8.04 -5.76
N VAL A 766 20.25 -8.23 -5.81
CA VAL A 766 19.53 -9.03 -4.81
C VAL A 766 20.07 -10.46 -4.69
N ASP A 767 20.17 -10.99 -3.48
CA ASP A 767 20.67 -12.35 -3.26
C ASP A 767 19.60 -13.41 -3.53
N ILE A 768 20.05 -14.60 -3.91
CA ILE A 768 19.17 -15.76 -4.07
C ILE A 768 18.65 -16.16 -2.69
N GLY A 769 17.33 -16.33 -2.59
CA GLY A 769 16.64 -16.64 -1.35
C GLY A 769 16.13 -15.44 -0.56
N GLU A 770 16.38 -14.21 -1.02
CA GLU A 770 15.79 -13.03 -0.38
C GLU A 770 14.24 -13.07 -0.48
N ALA A 771 13.57 -12.84 0.65
CA ALA A 771 12.11 -12.84 0.76
C ALA A 771 11.48 -11.54 0.25
N VAL A 772 11.68 -11.24 -1.04
CA VAL A 772 11.26 -9.98 -1.68
C VAL A 772 9.77 -9.70 -1.60
N GLY A 773 8.92 -10.73 -1.51
CA GLY A 773 7.49 -10.58 -1.30
C GLY A 773 7.13 -9.93 0.04
N ILE A 774 7.76 -10.38 1.13
CA ILE A 774 7.57 -9.79 2.46
C ILE A 774 8.12 -8.36 2.51
N ILE A 775 9.29 -8.12 1.93
CA ILE A 775 9.91 -6.79 1.87
C ILE A 775 8.98 -5.82 1.11
N SER A 776 8.40 -6.26 0.00
CA SER A 776 7.48 -5.46 -0.80
C SER A 776 6.18 -5.14 -0.06
N ALA A 777 5.60 -6.13 0.63
CA ALA A 777 4.41 -5.92 1.43
C ALA A 777 4.64 -4.93 2.59
N GLN A 778 5.78 -5.02 3.27
CA GLN A 778 6.16 -4.09 4.34
C GLN A 778 6.43 -2.68 3.80
N SER A 779 7.12 -2.57 2.67
CA SER A 779 7.48 -1.29 2.04
C SER A 779 6.26 -0.51 1.54
N ILE A 780 5.14 -1.18 1.28
CA ILE A 780 3.85 -0.55 0.96
C ILE A 780 3.05 -0.27 2.24
N GLY A 781 3.06 -1.23 3.17
CA GLY A 781 2.24 -1.20 4.39
C GLY A 781 2.68 -0.18 5.44
N GLU A 782 3.98 -0.08 5.73
CA GLU A 782 4.52 0.86 6.72
C GLU A 782 4.21 2.31 6.34
N PRO A 783 4.52 2.79 5.12
CA PRO A 783 4.15 4.15 4.75
C PRO A 783 2.63 4.33 4.62
N GLY A 784 1.88 3.26 4.36
CA GLY A 784 0.41 3.27 4.36
C GLY A 784 -0.18 3.70 5.70
N THR A 785 0.47 3.36 6.82
CA THR A 785 0.08 3.89 8.15
C THR A 785 0.35 5.40 8.23
N GLN A 786 1.45 5.88 7.65
CA GLN A 786 1.79 7.30 7.62
C GLN A 786 0.82 8.14 6.78
N LEU A 787 0.23 7.59 5.69
CA LEU A 787 -0.80 8.30 4.92
C LEU A 787 -2.00 8.68 5.82
N THR A 788 -2.36 7.78 6.73
CA THR A 788 -3.47 8.02 7.68
C THR A 788 -3.08 9.00 8.79
N LEU A 789 -1.82 8.96 9.23
CA LEU A 789 -1.30 9.84 10.28
C LEU A 789 -0.97 11.26 9.79
N ARG A 790 -0.41 11.45 8.60
CA ARG A 790 -0.12 12.81 8.05
C ARG A 790 -1.37 13.63 7.80
N THR A 791 -2.52 12.96 7.58
CA THR A 791 -3.84 13.61 7.59
C THR A 791 -4.10 14.37 8.90
N PHE A 792 -3.45 14.05 10.02
CA PHE A 792 -3.54 14.78 11.29
C PHE A 792 -2.93 16.18 11.23
N HIS A 793 -1.74 16.33 10.65
CA HIS A 793 -1.03 17.62 10.60
C HIS A 793 -1.69 18.61 9.64
N ILE A 794 -2.33 18.09 8.59
CA ILE A 794 -3.05 18.88 7.59
C ILE A 794 -4.54 18.98 7.94
N GLY A 795 -5.12 18.02 8.67
CA GLY A 795 -6.56 17.90 8.92
C GLY A 795 -7.18 19.00 9.78
N GLY A 796 -6.35 19.88 10.37
CA GLY A 796 -6.81 21.14 10.95
C GLY A 796 -6.99 22.24 9.91
N THR A 797 -6.12 22.35 8.93
CA THR A 797 -6.05 23.45 7.94
C THR A 797 -6.30 22.95 6.53
N ALA A 798 -7.40 23.36 5.91
CA ALA A 798 -7.68 22.99 4.53
C ALA A 798 -6.74 23.77 3.58
N ALA A 799 -5.71 23.11 3.05
CA ALA A 799 -4.90 23.63 1.96
C ALA A 799 -5.47 23.11 0.64
N ARG A 800 -6.38 23.88 0.02
CA ARG A 800 -6.75 23.63 -1.38
C ARG A 800 -5.59 24.15 -2.24
N ILE A 801 -5.07 23.33 -3.15
CA ILE A 801 -4.13 23.83 -4.17
C ILE A 801 -4.94 24.80 -5.02
N ALA A 802 -4.55 26.08 -5.02
CA ALA A 802 -5.23 27.10 -5.81
C ALA A 802 -5.17 26.71 -7.29
N GLU A 803 -6.33 26.55 -7.93
CA GLU A 803 -6.38 26.23 -9.35
C GLU A 803 -5.99 27.48 -10.15
N GLN A 804 -5.01 27.32 -11.04
CA GLN A 804 -4.60 28.40 -11.93
C GLN A 804 -5.72 28.69 -12.93
N THR A 805 -6.13 29.95 -13.04
CA THR A 805 -7.12 30.43 -14.02
C THR A 805 -6.52 30.73 -15.39
N ALA A 806 -5.18 30.70 -15.49
CA ALA A 806 -4.43 31.00 -16.69
C ALA A 806 -3.20 30.08 -16.81
N ARG A 807 -2.93 29.58 -18.01
CA ARG A 807 -1.74 28.77 -18.30
C ARG A 807 -0.67 29.67 -18.92
N LYS A 808 0.52 29.67 -18.32
CA LYS A 808 1.70 30.38 -18.83
C LYS A 808 2.67 29.40 -19.49
N SER A 809 3.36 29.82 -20.53
CA SER A 809 4.40 29.03 -21.20
C SER A 809 5.65 28.96 -20.31
N LYS A 810 6.23 27.77 -20.10
CA LYS A 810 7.49 27.61 -19.35
C LYS A 810 8.72 27.69 -20.23
N VAL A 811 8.54 27.51 -21.53
CA VAL A 811 9.61 27.39 -22.53
C VAL A 811 9.36 28.43 -23.63
N ALA A 812 10.44 29.00 -24.17
CA ALA A 812 10.33 29.84 -25.35
C ALA A 812 10.27 28.95 -26.59
N GLY A 813 9.36 29.25 -27.53
CA GLY A 813 9.19 28.43 -28.72
C GLY A 813 8.05 28.90 -29.61
N ILE A 814 7.76 28.11 -30.64
CA ILE A 814 6.68 28.36 -31.60
C ILE A 814 5.51 27.44 -31.28
N VAL A 815 4.32 28.03 -31.19
CA VAL A 815 3.07 27.31 -30.92
C VAL A 815 2.60 26.58 -32.19
N GLU A 816 2.25 25.31 -32.07
CA GLU A 816 1.60 24.51 -33.12
C GLU A 816 0.33 23.86 -32.55
N TYR A 817 -0.79 24.01 -33.25
CA TYR A 817 -2.04 23.36 -32.86
C TYR A 817 -2.02 21.87 -33.23
N GLY A 818 -2.42 21.00 -32.30
CA GLY A 818 -2.56 19.58 -32.60
C GLY A 818 -3.79 19.25 -33.44
N ASP A 819 -3.78 18.11 -34.12
CA ASP A 819 -4.84 17.66 -35.06
C ASP A 819 -6.25 17.63 -34.46
N ARG A 820 -6.37 17.56 -33.13
CA ARG A 820 -7.64 17.48 -32.39
C ARG A 820 -8.11 18.83 -31.81
N LEU A 821 -7.32 19.90 -31.94
CA LEU A 821 -7.65 21.21 -31.38
C LEU A 821 -8.51 22.00 -32.36
N VAL A 822 -9.80 22.17 -32.02
CA VAL A 822 -10.74 22.96 -32.82
C VAL A 822 -11.07 24.26 -32.10
N THR A 823 -10.96 25.39 -32.82
CA THR A 823 -11.17 26.73 -32.26
C THR A 823 -12.18 27.52 -33.08
N VAL A 824 -13.02 28.31 -32.41
CA VAL A 824 -13.96 29.24 -33.03
C VAL A 824 -13.71 30.66 -32.53
N ILE A 825 -14.10 31.66 -33.32
CA ILE A 825 -14.00 33.07 -32.93
C ILE A 825 -15.41 33.55 -32.54
N ASN A 826 -15.55 34.04 -31.31
CA ASN A 826 -16.81 34.55 -30.79
C ASN A 826 -17.08 36.00 -31.28
N ALA A 827 -18.28 36.51 -31.07
CA ALA A 827 -18.69 37.88 -31.43
C ALA A 827 -17.78 38.98 -30.85
N GLU A 828 -17.15 38.72 -29.70
CA GLU A 828 -16.20 39.62 -29.02
C GLU A 828 -14.77 39.55 -29.58
N GLY A 829 -14.52 38.77 -30.64
CA GLY A 829 -13.19 38.57 -31.24
C GLY A 829 -12.26 37.65 -30.46
N GLN A 830 -12.74 37.05 -29.37
CA GLN A 830 -12.00 36.07 -28.56
C GLN A 830 -12.02 34.69 -29.22
N ARG A 831 -10.92 33.95 -29.10
CA ARG A 831 -10.75 32.63 -29.71
C ARG A 831 -10.98 31.54 -28.68
N ILE A 832 -12.06 30.78 -28.85
CA ILE A 832 -12.56 29.80 -27.88
C ILE A 832 -12.35 28.39 -28.40
N VAL A 833 -11.90 27.49 -27.53
CA VAL A 833 -11.73 26.06 -27.84
C VAL A 833 -13.04 25.30 -27.71
N THR A 834 -13.42 24.55 -28.75
CA THR A 834 -14.64 23.74 -28.79
C THR A 834 -14.37 22.22 -28.76
N SER A 835 -13.10 21.81 -28.85
CA SER A 835 -12.68 20.40 -28.71
C SER A 835 -12.50 19.98 -27.24
N TYR A 836 -12.87 18.74 -26.89
CA TYR A 836 -12.67 18.17 -25.55
C TYR A 836 -11.22 17.69 -25.29
N GLU A 837 -10.52 17.23 -26.33
CA GLU A 837 -9.13 16.73 -26.25
C GLU A 837 -8.21 17.53 -27.19
N GLY A 838 -8.17 18.85 -26.99
CA GLY A 838 -7.28 19.74 -27.73
C GLY A 838 -5.85 19.71 -27.17
N GLU A 839 -4.88 19.45 -28.03
CA GLU A 839 -3.44 19.56 -27.70
C GLU A 839 -2.83 20.79 -28.39
N LEU A 840 -1.96 21.49 -27.68
CA LEU A 840 -1.15 22.58 -28.19
C LEU A 840 0.32 22.25 -27.94
N PHE A 841 1.10 22.22 -29.00
CA PHE A 841 2.52 21.95 -28.98
C PHE A 841 3.32 23.24 -28.97
N VAL A 842 4.46 23.26 -28.27
CA VAL A 842 5.45 24.33 -28.36
C VAL A 842 6.75 23.71 -28.82
N ARG A 843 7.24 24.10 -30.01
CA ARG A 843 8.51 23.60 -30.58
C ARG A 843 9.64 24.61 -30.41
N ALA A 844 10.87 24.10 -30.26
CA ALA A 844 12.06 24.95 -30.14
C ALA A 844 12.38 25.74 -31.42
N THR A 845 12.02 25.21 -32.59
CA THR A 845 12.25 25.82 -33.91
C THR A 845 11.03 25.63 -34.82
N ALA A 846 10.98 26.37 -35.94
CA ALA A 846 9.87 26.36 -36.90
C ALA A 846 9.82 25.09 -37.78
N ASP A 847 10.74 24.15 -37.59
CA ASP A 847 10.85 22.95 -38.41
C ASP A 847 9.88 21.86 -37.92
N LYS A 848 9.15 21.22 -38.83
CA LYS A 848 8.09 20.24 -38.48
C LYS A 848 8.63 18.96 -37.84
N ASN A 849 9.91 18.65 -38.06
CA ASN A 849 10.60 17.52 -37.45
C ASN A 849 11.38 17.90 -36.17
N ALA A 850 11.34 19.16 -35.75
CA ALA A 850 12.00 19.59 -34.52
C ALA A 850 11.34 18.93 -33.29
N PRO A 851 12.09 18.56 -32.25
CA PRO A 851 11.51 17.98 -31.04
C PRO A 851 10.49 18.95 -30.41
N VAL A 852 9.37 18.37 -29.96
CA VAL A 852 8.32 19.10 -29.24
C VAL A 852 8.85 19.45 -27.86
N SER A 853 9.08 20.73 -27.58
CA SER A 853 9.61 21.20 -26.30
C SER A 853 8.57 21.14 -25.18
N ALA A 854 7.30 21.32 -25.53
CA ALA A 854 6.20 21.43 -24.56
C ALA A 854 4.87 20.95 -25.19
N ARG A 855 4.05 20.24 -24.41
CA ARG A 855 2.74 19.69 -24.83
C ARG A 855 1.69 20.12 -23.81
N LEU A 856 0.82 21.05 -24.22
CA LEU A 856 -0.19 21.67 -23.38
C LEU A 856 -1.58 21.15 -23.75
N HIS A 857 -2.24 20.47 -22.82
CA HIS A 857 -3.64 20.10 -22.99
C HIS A 857 -4.53 21.32 -22.75
N VAL A 858 -5.35 21.68 -23.74
CA VAL A 858 -6.23 22.84 -23.68
C VAL A 858 -7.66 22.37 -23.34
N PRO A 859 -8.28 22.86 -22.26
CA PRO A 859 -9.62 22.43 -21.88
C PRO A 859 -10.70 23.08 -22.77
N LEU A 860 -11.85 22.42 -22.87
CA LEU A 860 -13.05 22.96 -23.52
C LEU A 860 -13.42 24.34 -22.94
N GLY A 861 -13.71 25.31 -23.81
CA GLY A 861 -14.08 26.66 -23.42
C GLY A 861 -12.93 27.54 -22.94
N ALA A 862 -11.68 27.09 -23.06
CA ALA A 862 -10.54 27.95 -22.86
C ALA A 862 -10.49 29.05 -23.93
N ILE A 863 -10.13 30.26 -23.49
CA ILE A 863 -9.84 31.40 -24.36
C ILE A 863 -8.35 31.37 -24.68
N LEU A 864 -8.01 31.12 -25.94
CA LEU A 864 -6.64 31.13 -26.43
C LEU A 864 -6.17 32.57 -26.65
N MET A 865 -5.04 32.92 -26.04
CA MET A 865 -4.41 34.24 -26.19
C MET A 865 -3.34 34.25 -27.28
N VAL A 866 -2.93 33.07 -27.77
CA VAL A 866 -1.89 32.88 -28.80
C VAL A 866 -2.50 32.32 -30.10
N LYS A 867 -1.83 32.53 -31.24
CA LYS A 867 -2.19 31.96 -32.54
C LYS A 867 -1.28 30.78 -32.92
N ASP A 868 -1.78 29.94 -33.81
CA ASP A 868 -0.97 28.90 -34.44
C ASP A 868 0.20 29.53 -35.22
N GLY A 869 1.42 29.07 -34.94
CA GLY A 869 2.66 29.64 -35.46
C GLY A 869 3.23 30.84 -34.70
N ASP A 870 2.59 31.32 -33.62
CA ASP A 870 3.13 32.44 -32.83
C ASP A 870 4.34 32.02 -31.99
N ALA A 871 5.30 32.94 -31.88
CA ALA A 871 6.44 32.80 -30.97
C ALA A 871 6.05 33.24 -29.54
N VAL A 872 6.15 32.32 -28.58
CA VAL A 872 5.89 32.57 -27.15
C VAL A 872 7.20 32.66 -26.37
N LYS A 873 7.28 33.61 -25.44
CA LYS A 873 8.37 33.69 -24.45
C LYS A 873 8.00 32.93 -23.19
N LYS A 874 9.01 32.66 -22.37
CA LYS A 874 8.80 32.15 -21.01
C LYS A 874 7.93 33.14 -20.22
N ASP A 875 6.92 32.59 -19.54
CA ASP A 875 5.88 33.25 -18.74
C ASP A 875 4.75 33.98 -19.49
N ASP A 876 4.71 33.91 -20.83
CA ASP A 876 3.57 34.42 -21.61
C ASP A 876 2.31 33.59 -21.37
N VAL A 877 1.16 34.25 -21.24
CA VAL A 877 -0.14 33.56 -21.06
C VAL A 877 -0.58 32.95 -22.38
N VAL A 878 -0.71 31.62 -22.40
CA VAL A 878 -1.12 30.85 -23.59
C VAL A 878 -2.64 30.81 -23.70
N PHE A 879 -3.33 30.51 -22.59
CA PHE A 879 -4.79 30.47 -22.54
C PHE A 879 -5.34 30.67 -21.13
N THR A 880 -6.58 31.13 -21.03
CA THR A 880 -7.31 31.35 -19.76
C THR A 880 -8.62 30.55 -19.76
N TRP A 881 -9.02 30.04 -18.60
CA TRP A 881 -10.29 29.30 -18.47
C TRP A 881 -10.85 29.42 -17.05
N ASP A 882 -12.14 29.15 -16.90
CA ASP A 882 -12.77 28.98 -15.60
C ASP A 882 -12.53 27.54 -15.11
N PRO A 883 -11.76 27.32 -14.02
CA PRO A 883 -11.47 25.99 -13.55
C PRO A 883 -12.66 25.35 -12.82
N TYR A 884 -13.67 26.12 -12.41
CA TYR A 884 -14.80 25.66 -11.59
C TYR A 884 -16.06 25.34 -12.39
N THR A 885 -16.12 25.74 -13.65
CA THR A 885 -17.26 25.45 -14.53
C THR A 885 -16.81 24.71 -15.79
N ASN A 886 -17.63 23.79 -16.26
CA ASN A 886 -17.54 23.21 -17.60
C ASN A 886 -18.60 23.89 -18.46
N PRO A 887 -18.21 24.79 -19.39
CA PRO A 887 -19.17 25.41 -20.29
C PRO A 887 -19.56 24.44 -21.43
N ILE A 888 -20.84 24.35 -21.73
CA ILE A 888 -21.37 23.77 -22.98
C ILE A 888 -21.41 24.89 -24.00
N ILE A 889 -20.63 24.78 -25.06
CA ILE A 889 -20.40 25.85 -26.04
C ILE A 889 -20.82 25.36 -27.43
N THR A 890 -21.48 26.22 -28.19
CA THR A 890 -21.79 25.94 -29.61
C THR A 890 -20.62 26.29 -30.52
N ASP A 891 -20.31 25.43 -31.49
CA ASP A 891 -19.32 25.69 -32.54
C ASP A 891 -19.94 26.31 -33.81
N THR A 892 -21.27 26.31 -33.92
CA THR A 892 -22.02 26.82 -35.07
C THR A 892 -23.01 27.92 -34.68
N GLU A 893 -23.23 28.88 -35.56
CA GLU A 893 -24.29 29.88 -35.42
C GLU A 893 -25.68 29.27 -35.71
N GLY A 894 -26.74 29.74 -35.06
CA GLY A 894 -28.09 29.26 -35.30
C GLY A 894 -29.08 29.64 -34.21
N THR A 895 -30.32 29.22 -34.37
CA THR A 895 -31.39 29.39 -33.38
C THR A 895 -31.45 28.17 -32.47
N ILE A 896 -31.53 28.39 -31.16
CA ILE A 896 -31.70 27.32 -30.18
C ILE A 896 -33.14 26.82 -30.14
N LYS A 897 -33.28 25.50 -30.00
CA LYS A 897 -34.53 24.85 -29.66
C LYS A 897 -34.35 23.89 -28.48
N PHE A 898 -35.14 24.06 -27.44
CA PHE A 898 -35.20 23.16 -26.29
C PHE A 898 -36.03 21.92 -26.64
N VAL A 899 -35.48 20.75 -26.34
CA VAL A 899 -36.17 19.47 -26.53
C VAL A 899 -36.09 18.66 -25.24
N ASP A 900 -37.24 18.17 -24.79
CA ASP A 900 -37.43 17.51 -23.49
C ASP A 900 -36.95 18.34 -22.27
N LEU A 901 -36.90 19.67 -22.44
CA LEU A 901 -36.67 20.68 -21.42
C LEU A 901 -38.01 21.37 -21.10
N VAL A 902 -38.77 20.76 -20.20
CA VAL A 902 -40.05 21.21 -19.63
C VAL A 902 -39.83 21.68 -18.18
N GLU A 903 -40.43 22.84 -17.87
CA GLU A 903 -40.42 23.45 -16.53
C GLU A 903 -41.08 22.54 -15.49
N ASP A 904 -40.51 22.47 -14.28
CA ASP A 904 -40.91 21.63 -13.12
C ASP A 904 -40.83 20.10 -13.30
N GLU A 905 -40.60 19.60 -14.53
CA GLU A 905 -40.38 18.17 -14.80
C GLU A 905 -38.92 17.83 -15.11
N SER A 906 -38.23 18.64 -15.92
CA SER A 906 -36.86 18.39 -16.40
C SER A 906 -35.89 19.55 -16.17
N PHE A 907 -36.40 20.77 -15.97
CA PHE A 907 -35.64 21.85 -15.36
C PHE A 907 -36.54 22.61 -14.39
N ALA A 908 -35.98 23.09 -13.28
CA ALA A 908 -36.71 23.87 -12.29
C ALA A 908 -36.09 25.26 -12.17
N GLU A 909 -36.94 26.27 -11.93
CA GLU A 909 -36.48 27.58 -11.48
C GLU A 909 -36.15 27.51 -9.99
N GLU A 910 -34.88 27.29 -9.66
CA GLU A 910 -34.42 27.44 -8.28
C GLU A 910 -34.36 28.92 -7.93
N LEU A 911 -35.14 29.29 -6.91
CA LEU A 911 -35.12 30.62 -6.32
C LEU A 911 -34.01 30.63 -5.27
N ASP A 912 -32.99 31.46 -5.48
CA ASP A 912 -31.97 31.68 -4.46
C ASP A 912 -32.59 32.52 -3.32
N GLU A 913 -32.84 31.86 -2.17
CA GLU A 913 -33.61 32.37 -1.02
C GLU A 913 -33.14 33.75 -0.49
N LEU A 914 -31.89 34.13 -0.79
CA LEU A 914 -31.28 35.39 -0.34
C LEU A 914 -31.25 36.48 -1.41
N THR A 915 -31.19 36.14 -2.71
CA THR A 915 -31.03 37.12 -3.81
C THR A 915 -32.33 37.36 -4.57
N GLY A 916 -33.29 36.43 -4.48
CA GLY A 916 -34.57 36.50 -5.17
C GLY A 916 -34.46 36.32 -6.69
N LEU A 917 -33.27 36.01 -7.22
CA LEU A 917 -33.09 35.66 -8.62
C LEU A 917 -33.47 34.21 -8.88
N ARG A 918 -34.03 33.98 -10.06
CA ARG A 918 -34.43 32.67 -10.55
C ARG A 918 -33.34 32.11 -11.44
N GLN A 919 -32.85 30.92 -11.11
CA GLN A 919 -31.88 30.20 -11.93
C GLN A 919 -32.53 28.93 -12.46
N ARG A 920 -32.40 28.68 -13.76
CA ARG A 920 -32.93 27.47 -14.39
C ARG A 920 -31.90 26.36 -14.29
N VAL A 921 -32.19 25.37 -13.45
CA VAL A 921 -31.33 24.21 -13.21
C VAL A 921 -32.01 22.97 -13.76
N VAL A 922 -31.30 22.20 -14.58
CA VAL A 922 -31.81 20.94 -15.11
C VAL A 922 -31.92 19.93 -13.97
N ILE A 923 -33.10 19.35 -13.77
CA ILE A 923 -33.41 18.37 -12.72
C ILE A 923 -33.60 16.97 -13.31
N GLU A 924 -33.44 15.93 -12.49
CA GLU A 924 -33.72 14.57 -12.93
C GLU A 924 -35.24 14.34 -13.01
N ASP A 925 -35.74 13.95 -14.18
CA ASP A 925 -37.13 13.52 -14.36
C ASP A 925 -37.43 12.30 -13.47
N ARG A 926 -38.52 12.37 -12.70
CA ARG A 926 -39.01 11.30 -11.83
C ARG A 926 -39.39 10.04 -12.61
N GLU A 927 -39.86 10.18 -13.86
CA GLU A 927 -40.26 9.07 -14.73
C GLU A 927 -39.14 8.56 -15.65
N LYS A 928 -38.01 9.27 -15.72
CA LYS A 928 -36.84 8.98 -16.58
C LYS A 928 -37.19 8.81 -18.07
N LYS A 929 -38.20 9.55 -18.54
CA LYS A 929 -38.64 9.60 -19.93
C LYS A 929 -38.09 10.82 -20.66
N LEU A 930 -37.97 11.95 -19.97
CA LEU A 930 -37.49 13.20 -20.57
C LEU A 930 -35.96 13.24 -20.58
N HIS A 931 -35.39 13.61 -21.72
CA HIS A 931 -33.95 13.68 -21.94
C HIS A 931 -33.55 15.08 -22.38
N PRO A 932 -33.27 16.01 -21.45
CA PRO A 932 -33.03 17.40 -21.76
C PRO A 932 -31.86 17.57 -22.75
N HIS A 933 -32.16 18.08 -23.94
CA HIS A 933 -31.17 18.40 -24.96
C HIS A 933 -31.52 19.71 -25.68
N ILE A 934 -30.49 20.32 -26.25
CA ILE A 934 -30.55 21.63 -26.91
C ILE A 934 -30.10 21.44 -28.34
N GLU A 935 -30.99 21.70 -29.28
CA GLU A 935 -30.70 21.63 -30.70
C GLU A 935 -30.37 23.02 -31.27
N VAL A 936 -29.39 23.09 -32.17
CA VAL A 936 -29.08 24.31 -32.93
C VAL A 936 -29.54 24.14 -34.36
N TRP A 937 -30.41 25.05 -34.81
CA TRP A 937 -31.04 25.06 -36.12
C TRP A 937 -30.51 26.20 -36.99
N GLN A 938 -30.24 25.92 -38.27
CA GLN A 938 -29.90 26.95 -39.26
C GLN A 938 -30.93 27.00 -40.37
N THR A 939 -31.30 28.21 -40.78
CA THR A 939 -32.20 28.46 -41.90
C THR A 939 -31.38 28.78 -43.15
N LYS A 940 -31.07 27.77 -43.97
CA LYS A 940 -30.43 27.95 -45.29
C LYS A 940 -31.45 27.72 -46.40
N GLY A 941 -31.78 28.77 -47.15
CA GLY A 941 -32.65 28.68 -48.34
C GLY A 941 -34.11 28.29 -48.06
N GLY A 942 -34.66 28.70 -46.90
CA GLY A 942 -36.05 28.42 -46.53
C GLY A 942 -36.33 27.00 -46.00
N LYS A 943 -35.30 26.16 -45.84
CA LYS A 943 -35.37 24.89 -45.11
C LYS A 943 -34.60 25.00 -43.81
N GLU A 944 -35.30 24.79 -42.70
CA GLU A 944 -34.70 24.63 -41.38
C GLU A 944 -34.00 23.28 -41.33
N LYS A 945 -32.69 23.28 -41.02
CA LYS A 945 -31.91 22.05 -40.86
C LYS A 945 -31.28 22.05 -39.47
N LYS A 946 -31.48 20.96 -38.72
CA LYS A 946 -30.75 20.67 -37.48
C LYS A 946 -29.26 20.52 -37.82
N VAL A 947 -28.42 21.34 -37.18
CA VAL A 947 -26.98 21.37 -37.42
C VAL A 947 -26.22 20.66 -36.29
N ARG A 948 -26.63 20.89 -35.04
CA ARG A 948 -25.98 20.38 -33.84
C ARG A 948 -26.99 20.01 -32.76
N ASP A 949 -26.59 19.12 -31.87
CA ASP A 949 -27.36 18.63 -30.74
C ASP A 949 -26.45 18.57 -29.50
N PHE A 950 -26.89 19.19 -28.40
CA PHE A 950 -26.16 19.27 -27.15
C PHE A 950 -26.99 18.66 -26.03
N VAL A 951 -26.50 17.56 -25.46
CA VAL A 951 -27.12 16.94 -24.28
C VAL A 951 -26.81 17.78 -23.05
N VAL A 952 -27.83 18.15 -22.29
CA VAL A 952 -27.66 18.92 -21.07
C VAL A 952 -27.80 18.00 -19.86
N PRO A 953 -26.72 17.76 -19.08
CA PRO A 953 -26.79 16.86 -17.95
C PRO A 953 -27.58 17.45 -16.79
N VAL A 954 -28.07 16.58 -15.91
CA VAL A 954 -28.72 16.97 -14.65
C VAL A 954 -27.76 17.81 -13.80
N GLY A 955 -28.25 18.91 -13.25
CA GLY A 955 -27.49 19.88 -12.47
C GLY A 955 -26.77 20.94 -13.31
N ALA A 956 -26.91 20.93 -14.64
CA ALA A 956 -26.46 22.02 -15.48
C ALA A 956 -27.35 23.26 -15.32
N GLN A 957 -26.75 24.43 -15.33
CA GLN A 957 -27.42 25.72 -15.31
C GLN A 957 -27.59 26.23 -16.74
N LEU A 958 -28.83 26.49 -17.14
CA LEU A 958 -29.16 27.05 -18.45
C LEU A 958 -28.97 28.58 -18.43
N ILE A 959 -28.25 29.12 -19.42
CA ILE A 959 -27.97 30.56 -19.52
C ILE A 959 -28.85 31.24 -20.56
N ILE A 960 -29.22 30.49 -21.60
CA ILE A 960 -29.95 30.94 -22.78
C ILE A 960 -31.44 30.61 -22.69
N ASP A 961 -32.24 31.30 -23.49
CA ASP A 961 -33.68 31.07 -23.66
C ASP A 961 -33.99 30.20 -24.90
N ASP A 962 -35.15 29.54 -24.90
CA ASP A 962 -35.66 28.82 -26.07
C ASP A 962 -35.99 29.80 -27.21
N GLY A 963 -35.51 29.53 -28.42
CA GLY A 963 -35.66 30.41 -29.58
C GLY A 963 -34.65 31.54 -29.69
N GLU A 964 -33.66 31.63 -28.79
CA GLU A 964 -32.60 32.64 -28.86
C GLU A 964 -31.62 32.36 -30.03
N ALA A 965 -31.12 33.42 -30.67
CA ALA A 965 -30.13 33.31 -31.74
C ALA A 965 -28.71 33.38 -31.15
N VAL A 966 -27.90 32.34 -31.39
CA VAL A 966 -26.51 32.25 -30.90
C VAL A 966 -25.48 32.27 -32.01
N THR A 967 -24.32 32.83 -31.68
CA THR A 967 -23.12 32.82 -32.53
C THR A 967 -22.16 31.72 -32.08
N ALA A 968 -21.26 31.30 -32.98
CA ALA A 968 -20.22 30.32 -32.65
C ALA A 968 -19.35 30.81 -31.48
N GLY A 969 -19.15 29.98 -30.46
CA GLY A 969 -18.43 30.33 -29.23
C GLY A 969 -19.31 30.76 -28.07
N THR A 970 -20.62 30.89 -28.25
CA THR A 970 -21.55 31.25 -27.16
C THR A 970 -21.74 30.08 -26.18
N THR A 971 -21.74 30.37 -24.87
CA THR A 971 -21.99 29.35 -23.83
C THR A 971 -23.51 29.17 -23.63
N ILE A 972 -23.97 27.95 -23.87
CA ILE A 972 -25.38 27.53 -23.78
C ILE A 972 -25.74 27.19 -22.31
N ALA A 973 -24.90 26.40 -21.66
CA ALA A 973 -25.12 25.96 -20.30
C ALA A 973 -23.80 25.86 -19.54
N LYS A 974 -23.84 25.97 -18.21
CA LYS A 974 -22.68 25.79 -17.33
C LYS A 974 -22.92 24.63 -16.39
N ILE A 975 -21.93 23.77 -16.26
CA ILE A 975 -21.95 22.68 -15.27
C ILE A 975 -20.94 23.04 -14.18
N SER A 976 -21.38 23.09 -12.92
CA SER A 976 -20.45 23.25 -11.79
C SER A 976 -19.57 22.00 -11.66
N ARG A 977 -18.24 22.18 -11.68
CA ARG A 977 -17.26 21.09 -11.50
C ARG A 977 -17.17 20.60 -10.05
N GLU A 978 -17.86 21.24 -9.10
CA GLU A 978 -17.79 20.88 -7.67
C GLU A 978 -18.22 19.45 -7.37
N ALA A 979 -19.15 18.89 -8.16
CA ALA A 979 -19.59 17.50 -8.01
C ALA A 979 -18.54 16.47 -8.46
N TYR A 980 -17.56 16.88 -9.29
CA TYR A 980 -16.70 15.98 -10.05
C TYR A 980 -15.23 16.02 -9.63
N LYS A 981 -14.76 17.14 -9.07
CA LYS A 981 -13.32 17.42 -8.86
C LYS A 981 -12.71 16.94 -7.55
N THR A 982 -13.44 16.21 -6.72
CA THR A 982 -12.72 15.33 -5.78
C THR A 982 -12.13 14.20 -6.62
N ARG A 983 -10.96 14.46 -7.24
CA ARG A 983 -10.07 13.39 -7.69
C ARG A 983 -10.04 12.41 -6.52
N ASP A 984 -10.62 11.23 -6.73
CA ASP A 984 -10.78 10.16 -5.73
C ASP A 984 -9.42 9.65 -5.19
N ILE A 985 -8.34 10.25 -5.70
CA ILE A 985 -6.99 10.16 -5.17
C ILE A 985 -6.88 10.73 -3.74
N THR A 986 -7.76 11.66 -3.36
CA THR A 986 -7.88 12.13 -1.96
C THR A 986 -8.41 11.08 -0.99
N GLY A 987 -8.89 9.93 -1.48
CA GLY A 987 -9.34 8.81 -0.68
C GLY A 987 -8.24 8.18 0.17
N GLY A 988 -6.96 8.53 -0.03
CA GLY A 988 -5.83 8.05 0.76
C GLY A 988 -5.74 6.53 0.78
N LEU A 989 -5.59 5.94 1.97
CA LEU A 989 -5.47 4.49 2.14
C LEU A 989 -6.69 3.68 1.64
N PRO A 990 -7.96 4.07 1.89
CA PRO A 990 -9.12 3.41 1.30
C PRO A 990 -9.03 3.19 -0.21
N ARG A 991 -8.56 4.19 -0.97
CA ARG A 991 -8.39 4.08 -2.42
C ARG A 991 -7.37 3.00 -2.80
N VAL A 992 -6.23 2.98 -2.11
CA VAL A 992 -5.20 1.94 -2.28
C VAL A 992 -5.76 0.55 -1.98
N ALA A 993 -6.55 0.42 -0.91
CA ALA A 993 -7.20 -0.84 -0.57
C ALA A 993 -8.23 -1.29 -1.63
N GLU A 994 -8.99 -0.36 -2.22
CA GLU A 994 -9.93 -0.69 -3.31
C GLU A 994 -9.23 -1.17 -4.57
N LEU A 995 -8.10 -0.54 -4.94
CA LEU A 995 -7.26 -0.94 -6.07
C LEU A 995 -6.69 -2.35 -5.88
N PHE A 996 -6.09 -2.64 -4.71
CA PHE A 996 -5.56 -3.98 -4.41
C PHE A 996 -6.65 -5.05 -4.22
N GLU A 997 -7.87 -4.68 -3.83
CA GLU A 997 -9.01 -5.59 -3.83
C GLU A 997 -9.65 -5.77 -5.21
N ALA A 998 -9.14 -5.09 -6.24
CA ALA A 998 -9.66 -5.07 -7.60
C ALA A 998 -11.18 -4.86 -7.63
N ARG A 999 -11.69 -3.96 -6.77
CA ARG A 999 -13.12 -3.69 -6.68
C ARG A 999 -13.59 -2.94 -7.92
N ARG A 1000 -14.79 -3.28 -8.40
CA ARG A 1000 -15.45 -2.48 -9.41
C ARG A 1000 -15.86 -1.15 -8.79
N PRO A 1001 -15.52 -0.01 -9.40
CA PRO A 1001 -16.02 1.28 -8.96
C PRO A 1001 -17.55 1.29 -8.93
N LYS A 1002 -18.15 2.09 -8.05
CA LYS A 1002 -19.62 2.19 -7.96
C LYS A 1002 -20.24 2.77 -9.23
N ASP A 1003 -19.56 3.73 -9.85
CA ASP A 1003 -19.99 4.35 -11.11
C ASP A 1003 -18.82 4.34 -12.13
N PRO A 1004 -18.55 3.20 -12.79
CA PRO A 1004 -17.40 3.06 -13.68
C PRO A 1004 -17.58 3.78 -15.02
N ALA A 1005 -16.49 4.29 -15.59
CA ALA A 1005 -16.49 4.78 -16.96
C ALA A 1005 -16.62 3.62 -17.96
N THR A 1006 -17.42 3.83 -19.00
CA THR A 1006 -17.53 2.92 -20.14
C THR A 1006 -16.37 3.19 -21.08
N ILE A 1007 -15.61 2.15 -21.43
CA ILE A 1007 -14.46 2.24 -22.34
C ILE A 1007 -14.74 1.48 -23.64
N SER A 1008 -14.22 2.00 -24.75
CA SER A 1008 -14.33 1.33 -26.05
C SER A 1008 -13.49 0.05 -26.06
N GLU A 1009 -13.97 -1.01 -26.69
CA GLU A 1009 -13.24 -2.29 -26.88
C GLU A 1009 -12.55 -2.36 -28.24
N ILE A 1010 -13.03 -1.57 -29.20
CA ILE A 1010 -12.55 -1.53 -30.58
C ILE A 1010 -12.16 -0.10 -30.98
N ASP A 1011 -11.27 0.00 -31.96
CA ASP A 1011 -10.97 1.25 -32.64
C ASP A 1011 -12.11 1.56 -33.62
N GLY A 1012 -12.57 2.82 -33.67
CA GLY A 1012 -13.66 3.16 -34.59
C GLY A 1012 -14.20 4.58 -34.45
N VAL A 1013 -15.29 4.84 -35.16
CA VAL A 1013 -16.05 6.10 -35.12
C VAL A 1013 -17.30 5.92 -34.28
N VAL A 1014 -17.55 6.88 -33.38
CA VAL A 1014 -18.71 6.86 -32.48
C VAL A 1014 -19.97 7.32 -33.20
N ARG A 1015 -21.06 6.55 -33.05
CA ARG A 1015 -22.41 6.88 -33.49
C ARG A 1015 -23.39 6.68 -32.33
N PHE A 1016 -24.35 7.58 -32.14
CA PHE A 1016 -25.34 7.42 -31.09
C PHE A 1016 -26.58 6.69 -31.59
N GLY A 1017 -27.10 5.80 -30.75
CA GLY A 1017 -28.36 5.10 -30.94
C GLY A 1017 -29.48 5.67 -30.08
N ASP A 1018 -30.65 5.03 -30.17
CA ASP A 1018 -31.82 5.37 -29.37
C ASP A 1018 -31.63 5.00 -27.89
N ILE A 1019 -32.38 5.67 -27.02
CA ILE A 1019 -32.37 5.40 -25.58
C ILE A 1019 -33.42 4.32 -25.29
N LYS A 1020 -32.96 3.14 -24.84
CA LYS A 1020 -33.85 2.04 -24.42
C LYS A 1020 -33.72 1.81 -22.91
N ARG A 1021 -34.85 1.77 -22.21
CA ARG A 1021 -34.92 1.48 -20.77
C ARG A 1021 -34.02 2.39 -19.90
N GLY A 1022 -33.93 3.67 -20.24
CA GLY A 1022 -33.12 4.66 -19.48
C GLY A 1022 -31.60 4.56 -19.70
N LYS A 1023 -31.15 3.77 -20.68
CA LYS A 1023 -29.75 3.72 -21.12
C LYS A 1023 -29.66 4.10 -22.59
N ARG A 1024 -28.68 4.93 -22.91
CA ARG A 1024 -28.32 5.34 -24.27
C ARG A 1024 -27.42 4.29 -24.90
N GLU A 1025 -27.78 3.86 -26.10
CA GLU A 1025 -26.98 2.99 -26.94
C GLU A 1025 -25.92 3.83 -27.68
N ILE A 1026 -24.65 3.43 -27.62
CA ILE A 1026 -23.53 4.04 -28.34
C ILE A 1026 -22.91 2.94 -29.21
N PHE A 1027 -22.86 3.18 -30.51
CA PHE A 1027 -22.25 2.28 -31.48
C PHE A 1027 -20.85 2.79 -31.82
N VAL A 1028 -19.84 1.93 -31.73
CA VAL A 1028 -18.52 2.21 -32.29
C VAL A 1028 -18.37 1.38 -33.54
N GLN A 1029 -18.14 2.04 -34.67
CA GLN A 1029 -18.01 1.37 -35.96
C GLN A 1029 -16.53 1.32 -36.38
N PRO A 1030 -15.98 0.13 -36.65
CA PRO A 1030 -14.56 -0.02 -36.97
C PRO A 1030 -14.19 0.67 -38.29
N LEU A 1031 -12.92 1.04 -38.39
CA LEU A 1031 -12.32 1.66 -39.57
C LEU A 1031 -11.46 0.64 -40.32
N ASP A 1032 -11.55 0.63 -41.66
CA ASP A 1032 -10.65 -0.11 -42.54
C ASP A 1032 -9.23 0.50 -42.54
N GLY A 1033 -8.24 -0.25 -43.04
CA GLY A 1033 -6.83 0.19 -43.15
C GLY A 1033 -6.58 1.46 -43.99
N SER A 1034 -7.60 1.97 -44.69
CA SER A 1034 -7.60 3.26 -45.42
C SER A 1034 -8.21 4.42 -44.63
N GLY A 1035 -8.72 4.19 -43.41
CA GLY A 1035 -9.39 5.19 -42.57
C GLY A 1035 -10.85 5.47 -42.95
N ALA A 1036 -11.46 4.65 -43.80
CA ALA A 1036 -12.89 4.64 -44.11
C ALA A 1036 -13.66 3.69 -43.18
N ILE A 1037 -14.97 3.90 -43.00
CA ILE A 1037 -15.82 3.05 -42.16
C ILE A 1037 -15.95 1.66 -42.80
N ASP A 1038 -15.59 0.62 -42.07
CA ASP A 1038 -15.82 -0.75 -42.50
C ASP A 1038 -17.30 -1.11 -42.27
N GLU A 1039 -18.06 -1.26 -43.36
CA GLU A 1039 -19.47 -1.67 -43.33
C GLU A 1039 -19.66 -3.19 -43.15
N GLN A 1040 -18.59 -4.00 -43.29
CA GLN A 1040 -18.66 -5.46 -43.21
C GLN A 1040 -18.54 -5.96 -41.76
N THR A 1041 -17.82 -5.24 -40.90
CA THR A 1041 -17.66 -5.60 -39.49
C THR A 1041 -18.77 -4.95 -38.63
N PRO A 1042 -19.53 -5.73 -37.83
CA PRO A 1042 -20.65 -5.20 -37.06
C PRO A 1042 -20.19 -4.16 -36.02
N ALA A 1043 -20.95 -3.07 -35.89
CA ALA A 1043 -20.70 -2.04 -34.89
C ALA A 1043 -20.87 -2.60 -33.47
N GLN A 1044 -19.93 -2.27 -32.58
CA GLN A 1044 -19.98 -2.71 -31.19
C GLN A 1044 -20.89 -1.77 -30.39
N LEU A 1045 -21.85 -2.35 -29.67
CA LEU A 1045 -22.83 -1.62 -28.88
C LEU A 1045 -22.39 -1.45 -27.42
N TYR A 1046 -22.43 -0.21 -26.93
CA TYR A 1046 -22.21 0.17 -25.53
C TYR A 1046 -23.47 0.80 -24.95
N GLU A 1047 -23.86 0.40 -23.74
CA GLU A 1047 -24.98 1.01 -23.02
C GLU A 1047 -24.47 1.94 -21.92
N VAL A 1048 -24.78 3.24 -22.00
CA VAL A 1048 -24.45 4.24 -20.99
C VAL A 1048 -25.73 4.78 -20.36
N ALA A 1049 -25.78 4.98 -19.04
CA ALA A 1049 -26.96 5.58 -18.40
C ALA A 1049 -27.25 6.97 -18.98
N ALA A 1050 -28.51 7.27 -19.33
CA ALA A 1050 -28.84 8.48 -20.11
C ALA A 1050 -28.46 9.81 -19.42
N GLY A 1051 -28.47 9.86 -18.08
CA GLY A 1051 -28.06 11.05 -17.32
C GLY A 1051 -26.55 11.18 -17.08
N LYS A 1052 -25.74 10.25 -17.57
CA LYS A 1052 -24.28 10.24 -17.37
C LYS A 1052 -23.59 11.05 -18.46
N HIS A 1053 -22.68 11.95 -18.08
CA HIS A 1053 -21.95 12.77 -19.04
C HIS A 1053 -21.03 11.92 -19.94
N LEU A 1054 -21.10 12.20 -21.24
CA LEU A 1054 -20.30 11.55 -22.28
C LEU A 1054 -19.11 12.45 -22.62
N ARG A 1055 -17.92 11.84 -22.79
CA ARG A 1055 -16.71 12.57 -23.19
C ARG A 1055 -16.55 12.68 -24.71
N VAL A 1056 -17.34 11.92 -25.45
CA VAL A 1056 -17.27 11.78 -26.92
C VAL A 1056 -18.53 12.34 -27.57
N HIS A 1057 -18.41 12.83 -28.79
CA HIS A 1057 -19.49 13.28 -29.65
C HIS A 1057 -19.72 12.29 -30.80
N GLU A 1058 -20.85 12.43 -31.47
CA GLU A 1058 -21.13 11.69 -32.69
C GLU A 1058 -20.14 12.11 -33.79
N GLY A 1059 -19.48 11.12 -34.41
CA GLY A 1059 -18.42 11.32 -35.41
C GLY A 1059 -16.99 11.33 -34.86
N ASP A 1060 -16.80 11.30 -33.53
CA ASP A 1060 -15.47 11.25 -32.93
C ASP A 1060 -14.78 9.90 -33.19
N ARG A 1061 -13.46 9.95 -33.43
CA ARG A 1061 -12.62 8.75 -33.57
C ARG A 1061 -12.10 8.34 -32.20
N VAL A 1062 -12.42 7.11 -31.80
CA VAL A 1062 -11.99 6.51 -30.52
C VAL A 1062 -11.08 5.31 -30.77
N ARG A 1063 -10.12 5.12 -29.87
CA ARG A 1063 -9.28 3.92 -29.82
C ARG A 1063 -9.77 2.95 -28.76
N ALA A 1064 -9.37 1.69 -28.87
CA ALA A 1064 -9.61 0.64 -27.91
C ALA A 1064 -9.04 1.05 -26.54
N GLY A 1065 -9.95 1.16 -25.57
CA GLY A 1065 -9.71 1.56 -24.20
C GLY A 1065 -9.83 3.05 -23.92
N ASP A 1066 -10.23 3.87 -24.90
CA ASP A 1066 -10.61 5.27 -24.66
C ASP A 1066 -11.94 5.34 -23.89
N ARG A 1067 -12.08 6.34 -23.03
CA ARG A 1067 -13.27 6.52 -22.17
C ARG A 1067 -14.39 7.20 -22.95
N LEU A 1068 -15.51 6.51 -23.12
CA LEU A 1068 -16.72 7.05 -23.75
C LEU A 1068 -17.55 7.91 -22.78
N SER A 1069 -17.57 7.52 -21.49
CA SER A 1069 -18.29 8.24 -20.44
C SER A 1069 -17.34 8.68 -19.33
N GLU A 1070 -17.79 9.61 -18.49
CA GLU A 1070 -17.07 9.99 -17.28
C GLU A 1070 -17.02 8.87 -16.23
N GLY A 1071 -16.10 9.01 -15.27
CA GLY A 1071 -15.92 8.09 -14.15
C GLY A 1071 -14.54 7.39 -14.11
N PRO A 1072 -14.25 6.68 -13.00
CA PRO A 1072 -13.06 5.85 -12.86
C PRO A 1072 -13.11 4.64 -13.78
N VAL A 1073 -11.95 4.26 -14.34
CA VAL A 1073 -11.85 3.06 -15.18
C VAL A 1073 -11.86 1.82 -14.31
N ASN A 1074 -12.62 0.82 -14.74
CA ASN A 1074 -12.66 -0.48 -14.09
C ASN A 1074 -11.46 -1.35 -14.54
N PRO A 1075 -10.60 -1.82 -13.62
CA PRO A 1075 -9.45 -2.65 -13.97
C PRO A 1075 -9.80 -3.94 -14.73
N HIS A 1076 -10.98 -4.51 -14.48
CA HIS A 1076 -11.43 -5.73 -15.16
C HIS A 1076 -11.72 -5.51 -16.64
N ASP A 1077 -12.16 -4.31 -17.01
CA ASP A 1077 -12.45 -3.96 -18.40
C ASP A 1077 -11.15 -3.70 -19.16
N ILE A 1078 -10.15 -3.07 -18.51
CA ILE A 1078 -8.79 -2.95 -19.05
C ILE A 1078 -8.18 -4.34 -19.32
N LEU A 1079 -8.39 -5.33 -18.44
CA LEU A 1079 -7.87 -6.69 -18.61
C LEU A 1079 -8.41 -7.34 -19.87
N ARG A 1080 -9.71 -7.18 -20.10
CA ARG A 1080 -10.40 -7.78 -21.25
C ARG A 1080 -9.97 -7.16 -22.56
N ILE A 1081 -9.72 -5.84 -22.57
CA ILE A 1081 -9.50 -5.05 -23.80
C ILE A 1081 -8.01 -4.94 -24.13
N LYS A 1082 -7.21 -4.41 -23.19
CA LYS A 1082 -5.78 -4.12 -23.41
C LYS A 1082 -4.86 -5.27 -22.94
N GLY A 1083 -5.42 -6.28 -22.27
CA GLY A 1083 -4.68 -7.43 -21.78
C GLY A 1083 -4.01 -7.21 -20.40
N PRO A 1084 -3.29 -8.23 -19.89
CA PRO A 1084 -2.78 -8.24 -18.53
C PRO A 1084 -1.73 -7.17 -18.24
N ARG A 1085 -0.86 -6.85 -19.20
CA ARG A 1085 0.22 -5.86 -19.00
C ARG A 1085 -0.32 -4.47 -18.74
N ALA A 1086 -1.27 -4.02 -19.56
CA ALA A 1086 -1.86 -2.70 -19.42
C ALA A 1086 -2.59 -2.54 -18.07
N VAL A 1087 -3.20 -3.61 -17.56
CA VAL A 1087 -3.80 -3.61 -16.21
C VAL A 1087 -2.74 -3.51 -15.13
N GLN A 1088 -1.63 -4.25 -15.28
CA GLN A 1088 -0.55 -4.22 -14.29
C GLN A 1088 0.07 -2.83 -14.20
N GLU A 1089 0.33 -2.21 -15.34
CA GLU A 1089 0.83 -0.84 -15.45
C GLU A 1089 -0.16 0.17 -14.88
N TYR A 1090 -1.45 0.05 -15.22
CA TYR A 1090 -2.50 0.91 -14.68
C TYR A 1090 -2.58 0.82 -13.15
N LEU A 1091 -2.62 -0.39 -12.60
CA LEU A 1091 -2.66 -0.59 -11.14
C LEU A 1091 -1.40 -0.07 -10.45
N LEU A 1092 -0.23 -0.28 -11.06
CA LEU A 1092 1.03 0.22 -10.53
C LEU A 1092 1.04 1.74 -10.46
N ASN A 1093 0.71 2.41 -11.57
CA ASN A 1093 0.70 3.87 -11.65
C ASN A 1093 -0.36 4.51 -10.74
N GLU A 1094 -1.59 3.99 -10.72
CA GLU A 1094 -2.67 4.52 -9.87
C GLU A 1094 -2.35 4.39 -8.37
N VAL A 1095 -1.78 3.25 -7.94
CA VAL A 1095 -1.38 3.10 -6.53
C VAL A 1095 -0.23 4.05 -6.20
N GLN A 1096 0.75 4.14 -7.09
CA GLN A 1096 1.94 4.98 -6.90
C GLN A 1096 1.57 6.48 -6.86
N GLU A 1097 0.62 6.94 -7.67
CA GLU A 1097 0.10 8.31 -7.63
C GLU A 1097 -0.46 8.67 -6.24
N VAL A 1098 -1.18 7.76 -5.58
CA VAL A 1098 -1.73 8.01 -4.24
C VAL A 1098 -0.61 8.22 -3.21
N TYR A 1099 0.45 7.41 -3.25
CA TYR A 1099 1.60 7.57 -2.36
C TYR A 1099 2.40 8.85 -2.67
N ARG A 1100 2.64 9.14 -3.95
CA ARG A 1100 3.38 10.33 -4.43
C ARG A 1100 2.66 11.63 -4.04
N LEU A 1101 1.34 11.71 -4.18
CA LEU A 1101 0.57 12.89 -3.75
C LEU A 1101 0.67 13.19 -2.26
N GLN A 1102 1.01 12.20 -1.44
CA GLN A 1102 1.25 12.35 0.00
C GLN A 1102 2.73 12.54 0.33
N GLY A 1103 3.58 12.70 -0.69
CA GLY A 1103 5.02 12.90 -0.55
C GLY A 1103 5.75 11.67 -0.01
N VAL A 1104 5.24 10.47 -0.27
CA VAL A 1104 5.88 9.20 0.08
C VAL A 1104 6.44 8.57 -1.20
N LYS A 1105 7.76 8.34 -1.22
CA LYS A 1105 8.43 7.63 -2.32
C LYS A 1105 8.49 6.14 -2.02
N ILE A 1106 8.09 5.32 -2.98
CA ILE A 1106 8.18 3.85 -2.96
C ILE A 1106 8.70 3.42 -4.32
N ASN A 1107 9.63 2.46 -4.38
CA ASN A 1107 10.07 1.95 -5.67
C ASN A 1107 8.99 1.08 -6.35
N ASP A 1108 8.81 1.28 -7.66
CA ASP A 1108 7.81 0.60 -8.50
C ASP A 1108 7.86 -0.93 -8.39
N LYS A 1109 9.05 -1.51 -8.12
CA LYS A 1109 9.23 -2.97 -7.98
C LYS A 1109 8.37 -3.58 -6.88
N HIS A 1110 8.16 -2.88 -5.76
CA HIS A 1110 7.40 -3.42 -4.64
C HIS A 1110 5.91 -3.55 -4.97
N ILE A 1111 5.33 -2.54 -5.60
CA ILE A 1111 3.94 -2.57 -6.06
C ILE A 1111 3.81 -3.63 -7.16
N GLY A 1112 4.78 -3.71 -8.07
CA GLY A 1112 4.83 -4.71 -9.12
C GLY A 1112 4.76 -6.15 -8.60
N VAL A 1113 5.45 -6.47 -7.48
CA VAL A 1113 5.38 -7.80 -6.85
C VAL A 1113 3.94 -8.13 -6.41
N ILE A 1114 3.23 -7.20 -5.78
CA ILE A 1114 1.84 -7.42 -5.35
C ILE A 1114 0.90 -7.56 -6.55
N VAL A 1115 1.04 -6.68 -7.55
CA VAL A 1115 0.21 -6.68 -8.75
C VAL A 1115 0.41 -7.96 -9.58
N ARG A 1116 1.63 -8.52 -9.60
CA ARG A 1116 1.90 -9.84 -10.18
C ARG A 1116 1.09 -10.94 -9.50
N GLN A 1117 1.04 -10.94 -8.16
CA GLN A 1117 0.29 -11.94 -7.39
C GLN A 1117 -1.23 -11.84 -7.62
N MET A 1118 -1.77 -10.65 -7.92
CA MET A 1118 -3.19 -10.47 -8.26
C MET A 1118 -3.62 -11.17 -9.57
N LEU A 1119 -2.67 -11.41 -10.48
CA LEU A 1119 -2.88 -12.07 -11.78
C LEU A 1119 -2.27 -13.50 -11.83
N GLN A 1120 -2.03 -14.10 -10.67
CA GLN A 1120 -1.46 -15.45 -10.57
C GLN A 1120 -2.41 -16.55 -11.10
N LYS A 1121 -3.72 -16.29 -11.16
CA LYS A 1121 -4.73 -17.27 -11.58
C LYS A 1121 -5.19 -17.03 -13.01
N VAL A 1122 -5.47 -18.13 -13.69
CA VAL A 1122 -6.13 -18.17 -14.99
C VAL A 1122 -7.45 -18.93 -14.86
N ARG A 1123 -8.44 -18.54 -15.65
CA ARG A 1123 -9.71 -19.24 -15.76
C ARG A 1123 -9.70 -20.08 -17.03
N VAL A 1124 -9.93 -21.37 -16.89
CA VAL A 1124 -9.97 -22.31 -18.02
C VAL A 1124 -11.25 -22.06 -18.84
N LEU A 1125 -11.11 -21.85 -20.14
CA LEU A 1125 -12.22 -21.71 -21.08
C LEU A 1125 -12.60 -23.08 -21.63
N GLU A 1126 -11.63 -23.77 -22.23
CA GLU A 1126 -11.81 -25.14 -22.72
C GLU A 1126 -10.73 -26.03 -22.09
N SER A 1127 -11.15 -27.18 -21.57
CA SER A 1127 -10.24 -28.12 -20.90
C SER A 1127 -9.35 -28.89 -21.87
N GLY A 1128 -9.72 -29.00 -23.15
CA GLY A 1128 -9.07 -29.93 -24.07
C GLY A 1128 -9.02 -31.35 -23.48
N ASP A 1129 -7.88 -32.03 -23.66
CA ASP A 1129 -7.61 -33.36 -23.08
C ASP A 1129 -6.91 -33.28 -21.71
N THR A 1130 -6.85 -32.10 -21.10
CA THR A 1130 -6.20 -31.92 -19.80
C THR A 1130 -7.10 -32.35 -18.64
N GLU A 1131 -6.53 -32.46 -17.44
CA GLU A 1131 -7.26 -32.80 -16.21
C GLU A 1131 -8.15 -31.65 -15.68
N PHE A 1132 -8.12 -30.48 -16.31
CA PHE A 1132 -8.84 -29.29 -15.82
C PHE A 1132 -10.32 -29.30 -16.18
N LEU A 1133 -11.11 -28.59 -15.36
CA LEU A 1133 -12.53 -28.36 -15.64
C LEU A 1133 -12.77 -26.99 -16.28
N GLU A 1134 -13.76 -26.91 -17.17
CA GLU A 1134 -14.22 -25.64 -17.75
C GLU A 1134 -14.68 -24.67 -16.63
N GLY A 1135 -14.19 -23.44 -16.69
CA GLY A 1135 -14.44 -22.40 -15.71
C GLY A 1135 -13.66 -22.55 -14.41
N GLU A 1136 -12.76 -23.52 -14.29
CA GLU A 1136 -11.91 -23.68 -13.11
C GLU A 1136 -10.85 -22.58 -13.02
N HIS A 1137 -10.55 -22.13 -11.79
CA HIS A 1137 -9.48 -21.20 -11.51
C HIS A 1137 -8.22 -21.98 -11.13
N VAL A 1138 -7.22 -21.94 -11.98
CA VAL A 1138 -5.96 -22.69 -11.82
C VAL A 1138 -4.81 -21.69 -11.71
N ASP A 1139 -3.74 -22.11 -11.04
CA ASP A 1139 -2.50 -21.34 -11.04
C ASP A 1139 -1.89 -21.27 -12.44
N LYS A 1140 -1.44 -20.09 -12.86
CA LYS A 1140 -0.83 -19.87 -14.19
C LYS A 1140 0.36 -20.81 -14.43
N ALA A 1141 1.17 -21.07 -13.41
CA ALA A 1141 2.32 -21.97 -13.52
C ALA A 1141 1.86 -23.43 -13.73
N ALA A 1142 0.93 -23.91 -12.90
CA ALA A 1142 0.39 -25.27 -13.02
C ALA A 1142 -0.34 -25.50 -14.35
N PHE A 1143 -1.05 -24.49 -14.85
CA PHE A 1143 -1.72 -24.52 -16.15
C PHE A 1143 -0.72 -24.64 -17.30
N ARG A 1144 0.37 -23.86 -17.27
CA ARG A 1144 1.46 -23.97 -18.26
C ARG A 1144 2.09 -25.36 -18.25
N ASP A 1145 2.44 -25.88 -17.07
CA ASP A 1145 3.07 -27.21 -16.94
C ASP A 1145 2.16 -28.34 -17.46
N ALA A 1146 0.86 -28.29 -17.17
CA ALA A 1146 -0.10 -29.28 -17.66
C ALA A 1146 -0.29 -29.21 -19.18
N ASN A 1147 -0.32 -28.01 -19.75
CA ASN A 1147 -0.37 -27.82 -21.20
C ASN A 1147 0.91 -28.28 -21.89
N ASP A 1148 2.08 -28.03 -21.31
CA ASP A 1148 3.36 -28.50 -21.85
C ASP A 1148 3.46 -30.02 -21.82
N LYS A 1149 2.94 -30.67 -20.76
CA LYS A 1149 2.80 -32.14 -20.72
C LYS A 1149 1.87 -32.66 -21.82
N SER A 1150 0.74 -32.00 -22.05
CA SER A 1150 -0.25 -32.40 -23.06
C SER A 1150 0.31 -32.24 -24.48
N LYS A 1151 1.02 -31.13 -24.74
CA LYS A 1151 1.75 -30.91 -26.00
C LYS A 1151 2.83 -31.97 -26.24
N LYS A 1152 3.60 -32.35 -25.21
CA LYS A 1152 4.57 -33.44 -25.30
C LYS A 1152 3.92 -34.79 -25.63
N LYS A 1153 2.68 -35.01 -25.17
CA LYS A 1153 1.86 -36.19 -25.50
C LYS A 1153 1.07 -36.07 -26.82
N LYS A 1154 1.21 -34.98 -27.58
CA LYS A 1154 0.44 -34.66 -28.81
C LYS A 1154 -1.09 -34.62 -28.59
N GLN A 1155 -1.52 -34.20 -27.41
CA GLN A 1155 -2.93 -34.02 -27.04
C GLN A 1155 -3.36 -32.55 -27.19
N VAL A 1156 -4.68 -32.28 -27.20
CA VAL A 1156 -5.20 -30.92 -27.31
C VAL A 1156 -5.00 -30.17 -25.97
N PRO A 1157 -4.21 -29.08 -25.94
CA PRO A 1157 -3.99 -28.31 -24.71
C PRO A 1157 -5.24 -27.50 -24.34
N ALA A 1158 -5.36 -27.17 -23.04
CA ALA A 1158 -6.43 -26.32 -22.55
C ALA A 1158 -6.23 -24.84 -22.94
N THR A 1159 -7.33 -24.10 -23.10
CA THR A 1159 -7.33 -22.65 -23.32
C THR A 1159 -7.77 -21.92 -22.05
N SER A 1160 -7.25 -20.71 -21.82
CA SER A 1160 -7.55 -19.94 -20.60
C SER A 1160 -7.56 -18.44 -20.83
N GLU A 1161 -8.37 -17.74 -20.04
CA GLU A 1161 -8.33 -16.28 -19.89
C GLU A 1161 -7.60 -15.87 -18.59
N PRO A 1162 -6.82 -14.78 -18.57
CA PRO A 1162 -6.23 -14.27 -17.33
C PRO A 1162 -7.32 -13.76 -16.38
N LEU A 1163 -7.15 -13.98 -15.08
CA LEU A 1163 -8.12 -13.58 -14.07
C LEU A 1163 -7.49 -12.62 -13.06
N LEU A 1164 -8.03 -11.40 -12.97
CA LEU A 1164 -7.65 -10.45 -11.93
C LEU A 1164 -8.42 -10.74 -10.64
N LEU A 1165 -7.71 -11.12 -9.58
CA LEU A 1165 -8.26 -11.35 -8.25
C LEU A 1165 -7.75 -10.28 -7.28
N GLY A 1166 -8.65 -9.76 -6.45
CA GLY A 1166 -8.27 -8.92 -5.32
C GLY A 1166 -7.42 -9.72 -4.31
N ILE A 1167 -6.57 -9.03 -3.57
CA ILE A 1167 -5.61 -9.63 -2.62
C ILE A 1167 -6.27 -10.61 -1.63
N THR A 1168 -7.46 -10.30 -1.10
CA THR A 1168 -8.15 -11.21 -0.16
C THR A 1168 -8.55 -12.53 -0.83
N LYS A 1169 -9.02 -12.48 -2.08
CA LYS A 1169 -9.39 -13.68 -2.83
C LYS A 1169 -8.16 -14.47 -3.27
N ALA A 1170 -7.10 -13.78 -3.69
CA ALA A 1170 -5.84 -14.40 -4.07
C ALA A 1170 -5.26 -15.24 -2.91
N SER A 1171 -5.16 -14.68 -1.69
CA SER A 1171 -4.68 -15.38 -0.49
C SER A 1171 -5.50 -16.61 -0.09
N LEU A 1172 -6.81 -16.63 -0.37
CA LEU A 1172 -7.67 -17.79 -0.07
C LEU A 1172 -7.50 -18.93 -1.08
N THR A 1173 -6.88 -18.66 -2.23
CA THR A 1173 -6.68 -19.61 -3.34
C THR A 1173 -5.22 -20.02 -3.52
N THR A 1174 -4.41 -19.87 -2.47
CA THR A 1174 -3.04 -20.38 -2.42
C THR A 1174 -3.03 -21.91 -2.47
N GLN A 1175 -1.90 -22.49 -2.88
CA GLN A 1175 -1.76 -23.95 -2.97
C GLN A 1175 -1.72 -24.60 -1.59
N SER A 1176 -1.08 -23.95 -0.61
CA SER A 1176 -1.06 -24.42 0.78
C SER A 1176 -2.39 -24.16 1.48
N PHE A 1177 -3.08 -25.23 1.86
CA PHE A 1177 -4.28 -25.12 2.69
C PHE A 1177 -3.94 -24.73 4.13
N ILE A 1178 -2.73 -25.04 4.64
CA ILE A 1178 -2.28 -24.65 5.99
C ILE A 1178 -2.13 -23.12 6.07
N SER A 1179 -1.47 -22.53 5.07
CA SER A 1179 -1.34 -21.08 4.95
C SER A 1179 -2.70 -20.41 4.78
N ALA A 1180 -3.54 -20.90 3.86
CA ALA A 1180 -4.89 -20.35 3.64
C ALA A 1180 -5.77 -20.43 4.90
N ALA A 1181 -5.72 -21.53 5.66
CA ALA A 1181 -6.51 -21.73 6.88
C ALA A 1181 -6.15 -20.74 7.99
N SER A 1182 -4.89 -20.30 8.06
CA SER A 1182 -4.43 -19.29 9.00
C SER A 1182 -4.91 -17.87 8.67
N PHE A 1183 -5.27 -17.63 7.40
CA PHE A 1183 -5.73 -16.35 6.89
C PHE A 1183 -7.18 -16.06 7.30
N GLN A 1184 -8.19 -16.56 6.60
CA GLN A 1184 -9.63 -16.34 6.89
C GLN A 1184 -10.45 -17.57 6.49
N GLU A 1185 -11.70 -17.64 6.94
CA GLU A 1185 -12.62 -18.76 6.60
C GLU A 1185 -12.03 -20.16 6.88
N THR A 1186 -11.27 -20.32 7.97
CA THR A 1186 -10.55 -21.54 8.36
C THR A 1186 -11.37 -22.83 8.19
N THR A 1187 -12.64 -22.83 8.62
CA THR A 1187 -13.53 -23.99 8.51
C THR A 1187 -13.82 -24.37 7.07
N ARG A 1188 -14.05 -23.40 6.18
CA ARG A 1188 -14.31 -23.62 4.76
C ARG A 1188 -13.08 -24.20 4.06
N VAL A 1189 -11.90 -23.62 4.32
CA VAL A 1189 -10.63 -24.07 3.73
C VAL A 1189 -10.31 -25.51 4.13
N LEU A 1190 -10.42 -25.83 5.44
CA LEU A 1190 -10.15 -27.18 5.92
C LEU A 1190 -11.17 -28.20 5.39
N THR A 1191 -12.44 -27.81 5.22
CA THR A 1191 -13.46 -28.70 4.65
C THR A 1191 -13.17 -29.04 3.19
N ASP A 1192 -12.81 -28.04 2.37
CA ASP A 1192 -12.46 -28.25 0.95
C ASP A 1192 -11.18 -29.07 0.80
N ALA A 1193 -10.17 -28.82 1.65
CA ALA A 1193 -8.93 -29.60 1.69
C ALA A 1193 -9.18 -31.07 2.11
N ALA A 1194 -10.04 -31.29 3.11
CA ALA A 1194 -10.38 -32.63 3.58
C ALA A 1194 -11.12 -33.45 2.51
N ILE A 1195 -12.07 -32.84 1.79
CA ILE A 1195 -12.81 -33.51 0.70
C ILE A 1195 -11.85 -33.96 -0.41
N ARG A 1196 -10.90 -33.10 -0.78
CA ARG A 1196 -9.90 -33.38 -1.83
C ARG A 1196 -8.77 -34.31 -1.39
N GLY A 1197 -8.65 -34.65 -0.11
CA GLY A 1197 -7.47 -35.36 0.40
C GLY A 1197 -6.16 -34.58 0.15
N ALA A 1198 -6.20 -33.26 0.25
CA ALA A 1198 -5.10 -32.39 -0.15
C ALA A 1198 -3.82 -32.65 0.66
N LYS A 1199 -2.69 -32.76 -0.02
CA LYS A 1199 -1.34 -32.88 0.57
C LYS A 1199 -0.62 -31.54 0.45
N ASP A 1200 0.02 -31.10 1.53
CA ASP A 1200 0.81 -29.87 1.56
C ASP A 1200 2.30 -30.19 1.55
N ASN A 1201 3.05 -29.56 0.64
CA ASN A 1201 4.48 -29.80 0.43
C ASN A 1201 5.39 -28.82 1.19
N LEU A 1202 4.82 -27.92 2.00
CA LEU A 1202 5.57 -27.00 2.88
C LEU A 1202 6.57 -26.11 2.12
N LEU A 1203 6.12 -25.58 0.98
CA LEU A 1203 6.94 -24.77 0.09
C LEU A 1203 6.88 -23.27 0.44
N GLY A 1204 5.89 -22.83 1.22
CA GLY A 1204 5.73 -21.44 1.65
C GLY A 1204 6.40 -21.16 2.99
N LEU A 1205 6.49 -19.87 3.34
CA LEU A 1205 7.08 -19.45 4.62
C LEU A 1205 6.19 -19.85 5.81
N LYS A 1206 4.89 -19.65 5.67
CA LYS A 1206 3.94 -19.72 6.78
C LYS A 1206 3.69 -21.13 7.27
N GLU A 1207 3.62 -22.10 6.37
CA GLU A 1207 3.48 -23.51 6.76
C GLU A 1207 4.66 -23.96 7.62
N ASN A 1208 5.88 -23.61 7.21
CA ASN A 1208 7.10 -23.95 7.94
C ASN A 1208 7.14 -23.29 9.32
N ILE A 1209 6.73 -22.02 9.45
CA ILE A 1209 6.62 -21.34 10.75
C ILE A 1209 5.60 -22.02 11.67
N ILE A 1210 4.45 -22.43 11.13
CA ILE A 1210 3.38 -23.09 11.89
C ILE A 1210 3.85 -24.44 12.43
N ILE A 1211 4.58 -25.20 11.62
CA ILE A 1211 5.10 -26.54 11.99
C ILE A 1211 6.36 -26.43 12.87
N GLY A 1212 7.13 -25.35 12.75
CA GLY A 1212 8.40 -25.15 13.45
C GLY A 1212 9.62 -25.63 12.66
N HIS A 1213 9.55 -25.62 11.33
CA HIS A 1213 10.68 -25.87 10.43
C HIS A 1213 11.36 -24.56 10.03
N LEU A 1214 12.60 -24.67 9.51
CA LEU A 1214 13.29 -23.54 8.86
C LEU A 1214 12.49 -23.08 7.64
N ILE A 1215 12.41 -21.76 7.45
CA ILE A 1215 11.69 -21.17 6.32
C ILE A 1215 12.48 -21.35 5.01
N PRO A 1216 11.82 -21.56 3.86
CA PRO A 1216 12.48 -21.70 2.56
C PRO A 1216 12.90 -20.33 1.96
N ALA A 1217 13.55 -19.51 2.76
CA ALA A 1217 14.12 -18.20 2.40
C ALA A 1217 15.33 -17.88 3.29
N GLY A 1218 16.20 -16.99 2.82
CA GLY A 1218 17.43 -16.62 3.51
C GLY A 1218 18.27 -17.84 3.87
N THR A 1219 18.66 -17.94 5.14
CA THR A 1219 19.48 -19.04 5.70
C THR A 1219 18.85 -20.43 5.55
N GLY A 1220 17.52 -20.53 5.48
CA GLY A 1220 16.83 -21.81 5.33
C GLY A 1220 16.71 -22.33 3.89
N MET A 1221 17.11 -21.55 2.88
CA MET A 1221 17.04 -21.96 1.48
C MET A 1221 18.04 -23.07 1.13
N TYR A 1222 19.18 -23.13 1.81
CA TYR A 1222 20.25 -24.10 1.57
C TYR A 1222 19.76 -25.56 1.71
N ARG A 1223 18.80 -25.82 2.60
CA ARG A 1223 18.23 -27.17 2.81
C ARG A 1223 17.46 -27.73 1.61
N TYR A 1224 17.12 -26.89 0.62
CA TYR A 1224 16.37 -27.26 -0.57
C TYR A 1224 17.19 -27.21 -1.87
N GLN A 1225 18.43 -26.71 -1.81
CA GLN A 1225 19.41 -26.86 -2.87
C GLN A 1225 20.32 -28.02 -2.48
N GLN A 1226 20.36 -29.08 -3.29
CA GLN A 1226 21.30 -30.18 -3.13
C GLN A 1226 22.73 -29.67 -3.35
N VAL A 1227 23.31 -29.03 -2.33
CA VAL A 1227 24.73 -28.72 -2.27
C VAL A 1227 25.23 -29.41 -1.02
N ASP A 1228 26.02 -30.46 -1.21
CA ASP A 1228 26.84 -31.02 -0.14
C ASP A 1228 27.89 -29.96 0.22
N MET A 1229 27.88 -29.45 1.46
CA MET A 1229 29.05 -28.77 1.98
C MET A 1229 30.08 -29.86 2.29
N ASP A 1230 31.16 -29.94 1.51
CA ASP A 1230 32.41 -30.55 1.97
C ASP A 1230 32.99 -29.67 3.09
N VAL A 1231 32.39 -29.75 4.28
CA VAL A 1231 33.07 -29.36 5.50
C VAL A 1231 33.87 -30.59 5.89
N GLU A 1232 35.20 -30.56 5.69
CA GLU A 1232 36.08 -31.46 6.43
C GLU A 1232 35.75 -31.26 7.91
N ALA A 1233 35.03 -32.23 8.48
CA ALA A 1233 34.74 -32.22 9.90
C ALA A 1233 36.08 -32.14 10.63
N PRO A 1234 36.30 -31.16 11.54
CA PRO A 1234 37.46 -31.21 12.39
C PRO A 1234 37.38 -32.52 13.15
N ALA A 1235 38.39 -33.38 12.98
CA ALA A 1235 38.45 -34.69 13.60
C ALA A 1235 38.18 -34.53 15.09
N LEU A 1236 36.99 -34.96 15.52
CA LEU A 1236 36.68 -35.11 16.94
C LEU A 1236 37.68 -36.15 17.46
N PRO A 1237 38.47 -35.85 18.51
CA PRO A 1237 39.31 -36.87 19.12
C PRO A 1237 38.39 -37.99 19.60
N GLU A 1238 38.64 -39.20 19.11
CA GLU A 1238 37.93 -40.39 19.54
C GLU A 1238 38.02 -40.51 21.06
N PRO A 1239 36.91 -40.64 21.78
CA PRO A 1239 36.96 -40.99 23.19
C PRO A 1239 37.39 -42.47 23.29
N GLU A 1240 38.62 -42.71 23.71
CA GLU A 1240 39.06 -44.03 24.18
C GLU A 1240 38.24 -44.44 25.41
N PHE A 1241 37.12 -45.12 25.18
CA PHE A 1241 36.47 -45.94 26.20
C PHE A 1241 36.63 -47.41 25.80
N GLY A 1242 37.53 -48.10 26.52
CA GLY A 1242 37.73 -49.53 26.41
C GLY A 1242 36.44 -50.30 26.70
N LEU A 1243 36.08 -51.17 25.76
CA LEU A 1243 34.98 -52.13 25.88
C LEU A 1243 35.30 -53.19 26.94
N GLY A 1244 34.60 -53.11 28.07
CA GLY A 1244 34.48 -54.16 29.06
C GLY A 1244 33.01 -54.59 29.22
N ASP A 1245 32.66 -55.67 28.54
CA ASP A 1245 31.65 -56.70 28.83
C ASP A 1245 30.49 -56.36 29.80
N LEU A 1246 29.28 -56.10 29.27
CA LEU A 1246 28.00 -56.25 29.99
C LEU A 1246 26.88 -56.70 29.02
N GLY A 1247 26.26 -57.84 29.32
CA GLY A 1247 25.28 -58.59 28.50
C GLY A 1247 23.87 -57.98 28.38
N PRO A 1248 22.91 -58.73 27.78
CA PRO A 1248 21.68 -58.16 27.21
C PRO A 1248 20.60 -57.88 28.27
N LEU A 1249 19.96 -56.71 28.16
CA LEU A 1249 18.82 -56.29 28.98
C LEU A 1249 17.48 -56.84 28.43
N PRO A 1250 16.53 -57.24 29.29
CA PRO A 1250 15.28 -57.89 28.89
C PRO A 1250 14.16 -56.90 28.51
N SER A 1251 13.29 -57.34 27.61
CA SER A 1251 12.03 -56.69 27.23
C SER A 1251 10.95 -56.92 28.29
N VAL A 1252 10.24 -55.88 28.73
CA VAL A 1252 9.02 -56.03 29.54
C VAL A 1252 7.91 -55.16 28.93
N ALA A 1253 7.01 -55.85 28.23
CA ALA A 1253 5.61 -55.48 28.08
C ALA A 1253 4.79 -56.25 29.12
N ASP A 1254 3.59 -55.75 29.40
CA ASP A 1254 2.53 -56.30 30.26
C ASP A 1254 2.67 -56.06 31.77
N ASP A 1255 1.89 -55.08 32.27
CA ASP A 1255 0.86 -55.33 33.30
C ASP A 1255 0.23 -54.00 33.77
N LEU A 1256 -1.01 -53.74 33.34
CA LEU A 1256 -1.88 -52.75 33.97
C LEU A 1256 -3.29 -53.33 34.11
N SER A 1257 -3.59 -53.85 35.29
CA SER A 1257 -4.95 -54.03 35.80
C SER A 1257 -5.00 -53.72 37.31
N PRO A 1258 -6.19 -53.39 37.87
CA PRO A 1258 -6.33 -52.28 38.81
C PRO A 1258 -6.66 -52.71 40.24
N LEU A 1259 -6.06 -52.04 41.23
CA LEU A 1259 -6.47 -51.99 42.64
C LEU A 1259 -6.07 -50.57 43.10
N GLY A 1260 -6.90 -49.73 43.69
CA GLY A 1260 -7.87 -49.95 44.75
C GLY A 1260 -7.56 -48.85 45.77
N ALA A 1261 -8.57 -48.04 46.09
CA ALA A 1261 -8.48 -47.01 47.12
C ALA A 1261 -8.07 -47.63 48.46
N ASP A 1262 -7.20 -46.94 49.22
CA ASP A 1262 -7.47 -46.56 50.61
C ASP A 1262 -6.26 -45.84 51.24
N GLU A 1263 -6.60 -44.94 52.17
CA GLU A 1263 -5.77 -44.37 53.26
C GLU A 1263 -4.81 -43.19 52.94
N LEU A 1264 -5.24 -41.95 53.27
CA LEU A 1264 -4.87 -41.15 54.48
C LEU A 1264 -3.54 -40.39 54.25
N GLU A 1265 -3.36 -39.10 54.52
CA GLU A 1265 -3.99 -38.10 55.42
C GLU A 1265 -3.75 -36.69 54.86
#